data_AF-A0A9E1L8D8-F1
#
_entry.id   AF-A0A9E1L8D8-F1
#
_cell.length_a   1.000
_cell.length_b   1.000
_cell.length_c   1.000
_cell.angle_alpha   90.00
_cell.angle_beta   90.00
_cell.angle_gamma   90.00
#
_symmetry.space_group_name_H-M   'P 1'
#
loop_
_entity.id
_entity.type
_entity.pdbx_description
1 polymer ?
#
loop_
_entity_poly.entity_id
_entity_poly.type
_entity_poly.pdbx_seq_one_letter_code
_entity_poly.pdbx_strand_id
1 'polypeptide(L)'
;MIRTISILCVCLFSIVSIAKAQYGDECADAVTATLSGPNYFDTSSMNPSNEPDPDDSMCYGTYLNWNNSPDMWFVFTALADDTYNFSTCNLDGYDTSMVLYKGDCTGLIQIACNGDSPNSSNDCQPYYSEIEFGLIAETDYYVRIGGFGGGYGFGELTITSAGGSGGGEIWHVDTDILASGDGTSWGTAFETIEEALTVAVDDDEIWIAEGQYIPTEEQTSGDSRSVSFLIRQAISIYGGFDGTELTLEDRDVSSHHTILTGDIYGDDNSGDNISENAYHVISSMNVITGSIIIDGLWIYGGNANVAAEPLGGGIFIDDSTTVPINVSLCKIRDNNAINGGGIAVENTSLSLLKAKIKLNNASLYGGGLYINGDLEIDSCLITANKSTLGEGGGIITSGDLSILNTTISQNSSRTAGGISTYGPSVNVENSIIWGNNSTYGSSAQFHGSYATIGARYSCIEDLPDELSGNGNISLNPHFANPYGADGVAGSGDENYRLFQGSPCIDAGDNTVVTTSRDLDGVLRFIDDPYTVDTGNDLDGNAIADMGPFELVPADVAQDGVRIWSGLNSDQFQDPDNWLPIDVPGEFDIALFNLDTVYEIFAVEDFAIDKFDVSLGNIRIDLDGHSFQFRDTINPLQFSQSTRSSSLGFKNGFVYSQGDIKITGEDNKLIINSDASMYAEKLIINDGAILDISGEVTANVINSGGIIDIGGAQITNAYLGGSLNETDQLEDPLLPSEIIFDIEGLVAGISHDFLSVSGSIDLTGMTINLRYSDTWTPTDGDVFNLADSGAGISGLPQILTYSGLPSEYVCHWENIPAARGGSGEATVTTTGPIIFGSANTTALNATPNDIVVADFDGVNGPDIAMSMPSFGSPATVDILLNNGTSGGVWLGFAAPISISTGTTAEDLEVGNLNDDNAPDLAVTNYDDDTVTILTNDGSASFSTTTLSVGTGNKPISLAIGDFNNDDGNLLSDLAVGCESSSPVGVQMYTNSLVVTADGRSVPSFTLASTWGSPIPTSIDPTDVSDNKDLDLIILSGPGNSVTVKRGDGSGNTIDFMAMPFGLPGGSNPVAASVALLNTDSYEDYITVNNGGSSLSILAGDGSTLSSPSSVTSIGDDPLSIDATDFDNDGDTDFVVSELDEFDVRQLAIVRNDSASSVVTLGIGDPIANGSEPSLVAIGDFDEDGLTDIISIIDLGPIVGPLPAAGVYLNETALACASDVNGTGVVDVDDLLALIAGWGGADPTLDIDGSGIVDVDDLLILIGAWGPC
;
A
#
# COMPACT_ATOMS: atom_id res chain seq x y z
N MET A 1 16.93 58.07 -8.89
CA MET A 1 18.13 58.93 -9.06
C MET A 1 18.13 59.99 -7.94
N ILE A 2 19.28 60.28 -7.30
CA ILE A 2 19.45 61.15 -6.09
C ILE A 2 18.97 60.43 -4.79
N ARG A 3 19.82 59.74 -4.01
CA ARG A 3 20.85 60.19 -3.02
C ARG A 3 20.31 61.06 -1.87
N THR A 4 20.53 60.65 -0.61
CA THR A 4 21.29 61.39 0.43
C THR A 4 21.65 60.46 1.62
N ILE A 5 22.74 60.77 2.33
CA ILE A 5 23.40 60.01 3.41
C ILE A 5 23.12 60.68 4.78
N SER A 6 23.30 59.92 5.88
CA SER A 6 23.52 60.32 7.29
C SER A 6 22.32 60.08 8.24
N ILE A 7 22.39 59.50 9.45
CA ILE A 7 23.39 58.96 10.40
C ILE A 7 22.97 59.44 11.82
N LEU A 8 23.03 58.55 12.82
CA LEU A 8 22.83 58.77 14.28
C LEU A 8 21.39 59.09 14.74
N CYS A 9 20.89 58.61 15.90
CA CYS A 9 21.58 57.96 17.03
C CYS A 9 20.59 57.11 17.87
N VAL A 10 20.95 55.86 18.20
CA VAL A 10 20.35 55.10 19.31
C VAL A 10 21.49 54.58 20.18
N CYS A 11 21.39 54.74 21.50
CA CYS A 11 22.36 54.24 22.46
C CYS A 11 22.04 52.79 22.86
N LEU A 12 23.09 51.99 23.05
CA LEU A 12 23.00 50.61 23.48
C LEU A 12 22.21 50.47 24.80
N PHE A 13 21.31 49.49 24.84
CA PHE A 13 21.29 48.51 25.90
C PHE A 13 21.46 47.13 25.25
N SER A 14 22.48 46.40 25.69
CA SER A 14 22.77 45.05 25.18
C SER A 14 21.76 44.07 25.76
N ILE A 15 20.99 43.43 24.90
CA ILE A 15 20.32 42.16 25.20
C ILE A 15 21.28 41.07 24.73
N VAL A 16 21.59 40.12 25.59
CA VAL A 16 22.32 38.90 25.21
C VAL A 16 21.27 37.96 24.63
N SER A 17 21.40 37.65 23.34
CA SER A 17 20.71 36.50 22.76
C SER A 17 21.27 35.24 23.40
N ILE A 18 20.40 34.35 23.87
CA ILE A 18 20.75 32.96 24.11
C ILE A 18 20.25 32.23 22.85
N ALA A 19 21.17 31.76 22.02
CA ALA A 19 20.81 30.84 20.94
C ALA A 19 20.34 29.51 21.56
N LYS A 20 19.40 28.83 20.89
CA LYS A 20 19.21 27.38 21.10
C LYS A 20 20.52 26.69 20.70
N ALA A 21 20.98 25.71 21.49
CA ALA A 21 22.07 24.85 21.06
C ALA A 21 21.58 23.99 19.88
N GLN A 22 22.39 23.90 18.83
CA GLN A 22 22.15 23.04 17.68
C GLN A 22 22.93 21.74 17.90
N TYR A 23 22.34 20.57 17.61
CA TYR A 23 22.98 19.29 17.94
C TYR A 23 24.35 19.14 17.26
N GLY A 24 25.40 18.96 18.08
CA GLY A 24 26.79 18.85 17.66
C GLY A 24 27.55 20.17 17.60
N ASP A 25 26.94 21.30 17.98
CA ASP A 25 27.54 22.65 17.98
C ASP A 25 28.55 22.83 19.13
N GLU A 26 28.49 22.02 20.19
CA GLU A 26 29.49 22.00 21.26
C GLU A 26 29.92 20.55 21.56
N CYS A 27 31.02 20.37 22.30
CA CYS A 27 31.47 19.03 22.69
C CYS A 27 30.41 18.26 23.52
N ALA A 28 29.61 18.98 24.31
CA ALA A 28 28.68 18.39 25.28
C ALA A 28 27.49 17.64 24.64
N ASP A 29 27.20 17.94 23.37
CA ASP A 29 26.14 17.37 22.54
C ASP A 29 26.68 16.81 21.21
N ALA A 30 27.96 16.41 21.21
CA ALA A 30 28.64 15.81 20.07
C ALA A 30 27.87 14.60 19.51
N VAL A 31 27.76 14.53 18.18
CA VAL A 31 27.02 13.48 17.46
C VAL A 31 27.80 12.17 17.48
N THR A 32 27.16 11.03 17.73
CA THR A 32 27.83 9.73 17.67
C THR A 32 28.20 9.40 16.23
N ALA A 33 29.49 9.18 15.97
CA ALA A 33 29.98 8.77 14.65
C ALA A 33 30.11 7.24 14.54
N THR A 34 29.75 6.69 13.39
CA THR A 34 29.82 5.27 13.06
C THR A 34 31.12 4.92 12.31
N LEU A 35 31.53 3.65 12.40
CA LEU A 35 32.64 3.10 11.61
C LEU A 35 32.11 2.70 10.23
N SER A 36 32.77 3.13 9.16
CA SER A 36 32.44 2.81 7.76
C SER A 36 31.04 3.21 7.25
N GLY A 37 30.22 3.90 8.04
CA GLY A 37 28.97 4.54 7.60
C GLY A 37 29.13 6.04 7.28
N PRO A 38 28.13 6.67 6.64
CA PRO A 38 28.17 8.09 6.31
C PRO A 38 28.00 8.96 7.56
N ASN A 39 28.99 9.79 7.90
CA ASN A 39 28.88 10.78 8.98
C ASN A 39 28.84 12.19 8.38
N TYR A 40 27.67 12.64 7.94
CA TYR A 40 27.50 13.97 7.34
C TYR A 40 27.60 15.09 8.38
N PHE A 41 28.13 16.24 7.95
CA PHE A 41 28.16 17.48 8.73
C PHE A 41 27.86 18.69 7.85
N ASP A 42 27.17 19.68 8.41
CA ASP A 42 27.11 21.03 7.86
C ASP A 42 27.52 22.05 8.92
N THR A 43 28.63 22.73 8.68
CA THR A 43 29.12 23.80 9.56
C THR A 43 28.54 25.17 9.21
N SER A 44 27.68 25.29 8.19
CA SER A 44 27.11 26.58 7.76
C SER A 44 26.13 27.21 8.76
N SER A 45 25.47 26.37 9.55
CA SER A 45 24.50 26.74 10.58
C SER A 45 25.09 26.78 12.00
N MET A 46 26.22 26.10 12.22
CA MET A 46 26.89 26.02 13.51
C MET A 46 27.54 27.34 13.96
N ASN A 47 27.82 27.43 15.25
CA ASN A 47 28.62 28.46 15.87
C ASN A 47 30.07 28.01 16.06
N PRO A 48 30.99 28.94 16.35
CA PRO A 48 32.30 28.61 16.88
C PRO A 48 32.18 28.20 18.35
N SER A 49 32.49 26.94 18.67
CA SER A 49 32.26 26.36 20.01
C SER A 49 32.97 27.11 21.14
N ASN A 50 32.49 26.97 22.37
CA ASN A 50 33.08 27.60 23.55
C ASN A 50 34.43 26.95 23.97
N GLU A 51 34.78 25.76 23.48
CA GLU A 51 36.11 25.18 23.62
C GLU A 51 37.19 26.02 22.90
N PRO A 52 38.35 26.27 23.53
CA PRO A 52 39.43 27.04 22.93
C PRO A 52 39.83 26.55 21.53
N ASP A 53 40.10 27.50 20.61
CA ASP A 53 40.69 27.25 19.28
C ASP A 53 41.81 26.18 19.37
N PRO A 54 41.83 25.17 18.46
CA PRO A 54 42.84 24.12 18.43
C PRO A 54 44.29 24.63 18.36
N ASP A 55 45.22 23.88 18.96
CA ASP A 55 46.66 24.19 18.92
C ASP A 55 47.25 23.77 17.56
N ASP A 56 47.21 24.71 16.60
CA ASP A 56 47.83 24.60 15.27
C ASP A 56 49.33 24.20 15.32
N SER A 57 50.03 24.40 16.44
CA SER A 57 51.43 23.96 16.58
C SER A 57 51.60 22.45 16.70
N MET A 58 50.51 21.69 16.85
CA MET A 58 50.49 20.22 16.79
C MET A 58 50.33 19.66 15.36
N CYS A 59 49.92 20.48 14.39
CA CYS A 59 49.50 20.04 13.06
C CYS A 59 50.67 20.16 12.06
N TYR A 60 51.65 19.27 12.21
CA TYR A 60 52.98 19.38 11.58
C TYR A 60 52.99 19.21 10.06
N GLY A 61 52.64 20.29 9.35
CA GLY A 61 52.76 20.40 7.89
C GLY A 61 51.44 20.66 7.16
N THR A 62 50.32 20.67 7.89
CA THR A 62 48.94 20.67 7.39
C THR A 62 48.07 21.66 8.17
N TYR A 63 48.51 22.93 8.18
CA TYR A 63 48.01 24.02 9.04
C TYR A 63 46.48 24.12 9.08
N LEU A 64 45.89 24.23 10.28
CA LEU A 64 44.45 24.40 10.46
C LEU A 64 43.97 25.82 10.17
N ASN A 65 44.72 26.83 10.63
CA ASN A 65 44.31 28.24 10.55
C ASN A 65 42.85 28.48 11.00
N TRP A 66 42.42 27.83 12.10
CA TRP A 66 41.02 27.71 12.55
C TRP A 66 40.24 29.03 12.57
N ASN A 67 40.88 30.13 12.98
CA ASN A 67 40.34 31.50 12.91
C ASN A 67 38.91 31.66 13.46
N ASN A 68 38.59 30.98 14.57
CA ASN A 68 37.27 31.01 15.19
C ASN A 68 36.16 30.55 14.20
N SER A 69 36.43 29.47 13.46
CA SER A 69 35.50 28.81 12.54
C SER A 69 34.20 28.37 13.24
N PRO A 70 33.04 28.43 12.57
CA PRO A 70 31.94 27.50 12.84
C PRO A 70 32.46 26.06 12.84
N ASP A 71 32.00 25.23 13.76
CA ASP A 71 32.51 23.87 13.87
C ASP A 71 31.49 22.89 14.47
N MET A 72 31.67 21.61 14.15
CA MET A 72 30.80 20.52 14.60
C MET A 72 31.62 19.43 15.29
N TRP A 73 31.02 18.83 16.32
CA TRP A 73 31.62 17.77 17.14
C TRP A 73 30.97 16.42 16.90
N PHE A 74 31.84 15.42 16.78
CA PHE A 74 31.47 14.01 16.84
C PHE A 74 32.15 13.30 18.01
N VAL A 75 31.52 12.26 18.53
CA VAL A 75 32.12 11.29 19.45
C VAL A 75 32.20 9.91 18.78
N PHE A 76 33.38 9.31 18.80
CA PHE A 76 33.67 8.01 18.21
C PHE A 76 34.25 7.07 19.28
N THR A 77 33.59 5.94 19.50
CA THR A 77 34.07 4.90 20.42
C THR A 77 34.86 3.87 19.62
N ALA A 78 36.17 3.77 19.84
CA ALA A 78 36.98 2.80 19.10
C ALA A 78 36.63 1.36 19.52
N LEU A 79 36.29 0.51 18.54
CA LEU A 79 35.90 -0.88 18.78
C LEU A 79 37.10 -1.80 19.05
N ALA A 80 38.30 -1.42 18.61
CA ALA A 80 39.53 -2.21 18.77
C ALA A 80 40.77 -1.34 19.05
N ASP A 81 41.83 -1.98 19.56
CA ASP A 81 43.20 -1.42 19.63
C ASP A 81 43.81 -1.39 18.20
N ASP A 82 43.33 -0.46 17.36
CA ASP A 82 43.73 -0.34 15.95
C ASP A 82 44.12 1.11 15.55
N THR A 83 44.67 1.27 14.36
CA THR A 83 44.91 2.57 13.72
C THR A 83 43.70 2.93 12.88
N TYR A 84 43.08 4.08 13.14
CA TYR A 84 41.91 4.56 12.40
C TYR A 84 42.30 5.73 11.50
N ASN A 85 41.73 5.78 10.30
CA ASN A 85 41.82 6.90 9.37
C ASN A 85 40.49 7.65 9.35
N PHE A 86 40.54 8.92 9.74
CA PHE A 86 39.44 9.88 9.67
C PHE A 86 39.69 10.74 8.44
N SER A 87 38.76 10.83 7.50
CA SER A 87 38.91 11.62 6.27
C SER A 87 37.68 12.50 6.04
N THR A 88 37.91 13.68 5.50
CA THR A 88 36.83 14.58 5.01
C THR A 88 36.85 14.73 3.49
N CYS A 89 37.43 13.76 2.79
CA CYS A 89 37.46 13.68 1.33
C CYS A 89 36.04 13.53 0.77
N ASN A 90 35.52 14.59 0.14
CA ASN A 90 34.24 14.60 -0.55
C ASN A 90 34.38 15.56 -1.75
N LEU A 91 33.89 15.19 -2.94
CA LEU A 91 34.09 15.98 -4.17
C LEU A 91 33.49 17.41 -4.08
N ASP A 92 32.38 17.57 -3.37
CA ASP A 92 31.66 18.83 -3.20
C ASP A 92 31.93 19.50 -1.84
N GLY A 93 32.82 18.91 -1.03
CA GLY A 93 33.23 19.43 0.27
C GLY A 93 34.04 20.73 0.21
N TYR A 94 34.03 21.49 1.31
CA TYR A 94 34.83 22.71 1.46
C TYR A 94 36.25 22.45 2.03
N ASP A 95 37.02 23.52 2.18
CA ASP A 95 38.36 23.57 2.75
C ASP A 95 38.31 23.31 4.28
N THR A 96 38.28 22.03 4.65
CA THR A 96 38.04 21.54 6.01
C THR A 96 39.28 21.56 6.89
N SER A 97 39.08 21.71 8.19
CA SER A 97 40.10 21.54 9.23
C SER A 97 39.58 20.62 10.32
N MET A 98 40.33 19.56 10.65
CA MET A 98 39.91 18.51 11.58
C MET A 98 40.89 18.30 12.72
N VAL A 99 40.35 18.01 13.90
CA VAL A 99 41.10 17.82 15.14
C VAL A 99 40.54 16.64 15.93
N LEU A 100 41.42 15.77 16.41
CA LEU A 100 41.08 14.62 17.23
C LEU A 100 41.50 14.86 18.68
N TYR A 101 40.59 14.63 19.61
CA TYR A 101 40.75 14.81 21.05
C TYR A 101 40.51 13.50 21.81
N LYS A 102 41.00 13.45 23.06
CA LYS A 102 40.58 12.44 24.04
C LYS A 102 40.28 13.07 25.41
N GLY A 103 39.56 12.33 26.24
CA GLY A 103 39.04 12.81 27.53
C GLY A 103 37.59 13.27 27.37
N ASP A 104 37.04 13.86 28.43
CA ASP A 104 35.70 14.46 28.41
C ASP A 104 35.75 15.96 28.06
N CYS A 105 34.60 16.56 27.76
CA CYS A 105 34.45 17.98 27.43
C CYS A 105 34.91 18.95 28.53
N THR A 106 35.15 18.50 29.76
CA THR A 106 35.73 19.33 30.83
C THR A 106 37.27 19.30 30.87
N GLY A 107 37.89 18.42 30.07
CA GLY A 107 39.31 18.11 30.13
C GLY A 107 39.94 17.63 28.82
N LEU A 108 39.38 18.01 27.66
CA LEU A 108 39.85 17.60 26.33
C LEU A 108 41.36 17.79 26.13
N ILE A 109 42.00 16.76 25.57
CA ILE A 109 43.41 16.77 25.17
C ILE A 109 43.48 16.49 23.68
N GLN A 110 43.90 17.50 22.90
CA GLN A 110 44.19 17.32 21.48
C GLN A 110 45.30 16.28 21.31
N ILE A 111 45.09 15.29 20.43
CA ILE A 111 46.02 14.19 20.17
C ILE A 111 46.50 14.14 18.71
N ALA A 112 45.67 14.58 17.77
CA ALA A 112 46.02 14.72 16.36
C ALA A 112 45.23 15.87 15.70
N CYS A 113 45.68 16.31 14.52
CA CYS A 113 45.00 17.31 13.69
C CYS A 113 45.58 17.34 12.28
N ASN A 114 44.76 17.74 11.32
CA ASN A 114 45.12 17.97 9.93
C ASN A 114 44.12 18.99 9.33
N GLY A 115 44.58 19.92 8.50
CA GLY A 115 43.72 20.81 7.69
C GLY A 115 44.14 20.91 6.22
N ASP A 116 44.99 20.00 5.72
CA ASP A 116 45.59 20.08 4.38
C ASP A 116 46.23 18.72 3.95
N SER A 117 45.42 17.69 3.68
CA SER A 117 45.91 16.37 3.19
C SER A 117 46.31 16.42 1.70
N PRO A 118 47.41 15.75 1.28
CA PRO A 118 47.90 15.85 -0.10
C PRO A 118 47.02 15.09 -1.13
N ASN A 119 46.00 15.77 -1.68
CA ASN A 119 45.23 15.30 -2.84
C ASN A 119 46.16 14.98 -4.03
N SER A 120 46.19 13.71 -4.46
CA SER A 120 47.09 13.22 -5.51
C SER A 120 46.41 12.50 -6.68
N SER A 121 45.09 12.31 -6.61
CA SER A 121 44.31 11.54 -7.59
C SER A 121 43.16 12.30 -8.25
N ASN A 122 42.77 13.49 -7.74
CA ASN A 122 41.60 14.29 -8.13
C ASN A 122 40.23 13.77 -7.63
N ASP A 123 40.19 12.78 -6.74
CA ASP A 123 38.93 12.15 -6.29
C ASP A 123 38.30 12.82 -5.03
N CYS A 124 38.93 13.87 -4.50
CA CYS A 124 38.46 14.68 -3.37
C CYS A 124 38.42 16.17 -3.75
N GLN A 125 37.81 17.02 -2.91
CA GLN A 125 37.98 18.47 -2.98
C GLN A 125 39.47 18.87 -2.86
N PRO A 126 39.86 20.09 -3.32
CA PRO A 126 41.28 20.47 -3.42
C PRO A 126 42.05 20.52 -2.10
N TYR A 127 41.36 20.77 -0.99
CA TYR A 127 41.90 20.92 0.37
C TYR A 127 40.94 20.23 1.34
N TYR A 128 41.41 19.17 1.99
CA TYR A 128 40.61 18.36 2.92
C TYR A 128 41.46 17.87 4.08
N SER A 129 40.82 17.49 5.18
CA SER A 129 41.49 16.98 6.38
C SER A 129 41.52 15.46 6.42
N GLU A 130 42.66 14.90 6.83
CA GLU A 130 42.84 13.45 7.02
C GLU A 130 43.74 13.12 8.23
N ILE A 131 43.31 12.23 9.12
CA ILE A 131 44.04 11.87 10.34
C ILE A 131 44.12 10.35 10.47
N GLU A 132 45.32 9.81 10.32
CA GLU A 132 45.65 8.43 10.69
C GLU A 132 46.18 8.40 12.15
N PHE A 133 45.48 7.74 13.08
CA PHE A 133 45.87 7.69 14.49
C PHE A 133 45.53 6.36 15.19
N GLY A 134 46.42 5.92 16.09
CA GLY A 134 46.22 4.71 16.90
C GLY A 134 45.30 4.95 18.09
N LEU A 135 44.15 4.26 18.10
CA LEU A 135 43.15 4.32 19.16
C LEU A 135 43.22 3.07 20.06
N ILE A 136 42.48 3.11 21.16
CA ILE A 136 42.39 2.05 22.17
C ILE A 136 40.93 1.63 22.26
N ALA A 137 40.66 0.33 22.31
CA ALA A 137 39.31 -0.21 22.40
C ALA A 137 38.51 0.37 23.58
N GLU A 138 37.19 0.43 23.45
CA GLU A 138 36.25 0.89 24.49
C GLU A 138 36.58 2.29 25.04
N THR A 139 37.19 3.16 24.21
CA THR A 139 37.58 4.52 24.59
C THR A 139 36.95 5.53 23.63
N ASP A 140 36.31 6.55 24.20
CA ASP A 140 35.71 7.66 23.45
C ASP A 140 36.79 8.65 23.00
N TYR A 141 36.68 9.05 21.73
CA TYR A 141 37.49 10.09 21.09
C TYR A 141 36.56 11.11 20.46
N TYR A 142 36.90 12.39 20.56
CA TYR A 142 36.09 13.47 20.00
C TYR A 142 36.75 14.02 18.73
N VAL A 143 35.98 14.08 17.64
CA VAL A 143 36.40 14.69 16.37
C VAL A 143 35.74 16.07 16.28
N ARG A 144 36.54 17.11 16.07
CA ARG A 144 36.07 18.49 15.86
C ARG A 144 36.38 18.89 14.41
N ILE A 145 35.37 19.31 13.66
CA ILE A 145 35.51 19.69 12.25
C ILE A 145 35.05 21.13 12.06
N GLY A 146 35.93 21.96 11.49
CA GLY A 146 35.66 23.34 11.06
C GLY A 146 36.25 23.59 9.68
N GLY A 147 36.58 24.84 9.35
CA GLY A 147 37.18 25.20 8.06
C GLY A 147 38.41 26.09 8.13
N PHE A 148 39.27 25.97 7.14
CA PHE A 148 40.49 26.77 7.04
C PHE A 148 40.14 28.26 6.93
N GLY A 149 40.67 29.07 7.85
CA GLY A 149 40.40 30.51 7.89
C GLY A 149 38.99 30.90 8.31
N GLY A 150 38.19 29.97 8.85
CA GLY A 150 36.77 30.17 9.18
C GLY A 150 35.84 29.98 7.97
N GLY A 151 36.24 29.12 7.03
CA GLY A 151 35.31 28.57 6.03
C GLY A 151 34.29 27.62 6.67
N TYR A 152 33.20 27.36 5.97
CA TYR A 152 32.10 26.53 6.44
C TYR A 152 31.35 25.93 5.24
N GLY A 153 30.54 24.91 5.49
CA GLY A 153 29.65 24.27 4.52
C GLY A 153 29.39 22.80 4.87
N PHE A 154 28.82 22.09 3.89
CA PHE A 154 28.55 20.66 3.96
C PHE A 154 29.81 19.82 3.72
N GLY A 155 29.85 18.63 4.31
CA GLY A 155 30.86 17.62 4.08
C GLY A 155 30.50 16.28 4.72
N GLU A 156 31.36 15.30 4.52
CA GLU A 156 31.23 13.95 5.07
C GLU A 156 32.51 13.59 5.83
N LEU A 157 32.37 12.95 7.00
CA LEU A 157 33.45 12.35 7.76
C LEU A 157 33.44 10.83 7.55
N THR A 158 34.37 10.32 6.75
CA THR A 158 34.57 8.88 6.60
C THR A 158 35.54 8.39 7.68
N ILE A 159 35.13 7.40 8.49
CA ILE A 159 35.99 6.75 9.49
C ILE A 159 36.23 5.30 9.06
N THR A 160 37.49 4.91 8.93
CA THR A 160 37.92 3.55 8.56
C THR A 160 39.02 3.07 9.49
N SER A 161 39.27 1.76 9.58
CA SER A 161 40.41 1.21 10.34
C SER A 161 41.43 0.54 9.43
N ALA A 162 42.72 0.84 9.65
CA ALA A 162 43.84 0.35 8.85
C ALA A 162 44.19 -1.13 9.13
N GLY A 163 43.59 -1.74 10.16
CA GLY A 163 43.55 -3.18 10.40
C GLY A 163 42.25 -3.86 9.97
N GLY A 164 41.25 -3.11 9.48
CA GLY A 164 39.91 -3.59 9.19
C GLY A 164 39.71 -4.11 7.78
N SER A 165 39.91 -5.41 7.59
CA SER A 165 39.03 -6.20 6.73
C SER A 165 37.89 -6.70 7.62
N GLY A 166 36.86 -5.87 7.79
CA GLY A 166 35.86 -6.05 8.86
C GLY A 166 34.65 -5.10 8.80
N GLY A 167 34.25 -4.70 7.60
CA GLY A 167 32.84 -4.82 7.22
C GLY A 167 32.81 -5.94 6.17
N GLY A 168 31.84 -6.84 6.21
CA GLY A 168 31.76 -7.91 5.23
C GLY A 168 31.36 -7.39 3.84
N GLU A 169 31.46 -8.25 2.85
CA GLU A 169 30.99 -7.96 1.49
C GLU A 169 29.46 -8.11 1.43
N ILE A 170 28.80 -7.23 0.67
CA ILE A 170 27.36 -7.28 0.42
C ILE A 170 27.13 -8.13 -0.83
N TRP A 171 26.36 -9.21 -0.68
CA TRP A 171 25.99 -10.14 -1.75
C TRP A 171 24.53 -9.95 -2.14
N HIS A 172 24.28 -9.67 -3.41
CA HIS A 172 22.95 -9.41 -3.95
C HIS A 172 22.38 -10.69 -4.56
N VAL A 173 21.11 -10.98 -4.28
CA VAL A 173 20.39 -12.17 -4.77
C VAL A 173 19.06 -11.72 -5.39
N ASP A 174 18.79 -12.16 -6.60
CA ASP A 174 17.61 -11.80 -7.38
C ASP A 174 17.22 -13.03 -8.22
N THR A 175 15.98 -13.50 -8.08
CA THR A 175 15.51 -14.72 -8.77
C THR A 175 15.00 -14.46 -10.19
N ASP A 176 14.78 -13.20 -10.58
CA ASP A 176 14.24 -12.82 -11.89
C ASP A 176 15.35 -12.58 -12.93
N ILE A 177 16.63 -12.62 -12.52
CA ILE A 177 17.76 -12.57 -13.46
C ILE A 177 17.81 -13.79 -14.37
N LEU A 178 18.05 -13.55 -15.67
CA LEU A 178 18.10 -14.59 -16.70
C LEU A 178 19.25 -15.61 -16.55
N ALA A 179 20.24 -15.34 -15.69
CA ALA A 179 21.33 -16.23 -15.31
C ALA A 179 22.18 -15.60 -14.19
N SER A 180 22.54 -16.41 -13.19
CA SER A 180 23.46 -16.04 -12.10
C SER A 180 24.74 -15.31 -12.53
N GLY A 181 25.05 -14.22 -11.82
CA GLY A 181 26.21 -13.35 -12.01
C GLY A 181 27.39 -13.65 -11.08
N ASP A 182 27.78 -12.65 -10.27
CA ASP A 182 28.85 -12.74 -9.27
C ASP A 182 28.49 -12.16 -7.89
N GLY A 183 27.24 -11.71 -7.68
CA GLY A 183 26.68 -11.19 -6.44
C GLY A 183 27.13 -9.79 -6.04
N THR A 184 28.08 -9.18 -6.75
CA THR A 184 28.73 -7.92 -6.29
C THR A 184 27.91 -6.64 -6.50
N SER A 185 26.77 -6.74 -7.18
CA SER A 185 25.77 -5.67 -7.38
C SER A 185 24.47 -6.29 -7.87
N TRP A 186 23.33 -5.59 -7.77
CA TRP A 186 22.06 -6.04 -8.37
C TRP A 186 22.19 -6.43 -9.85
N GLY A 187 22.83 -5.59 -10.66
CA GLY A 187 23.10 -5.89 -12.08
C GLY A 187 24.05 -7.07 -12.36
N THR A 188 24.60 -7.69 -11.30
CA THR A 188 25.36 -8.94 -11.35
C THR A 188 24.95 -9.91 -10.23
N ALA A 189 23.72 -9.86 -9.72
CA ALA A 189 23.24 -10.66 -8.60
C ALA A 189 23.40 -12.18 -8.79
N PHE A 190 23.32 -12.94 -7.70
CA PHE A 190 23.15 -14.39 -7.75
C PHE A 190 21.70 -14.76 -8.02
N GLU A 191 21.48 -15.88 -8.71
CA GLU A 191 20.15 -16.39 -9.05
C GLU A 191 19.49 -17.10 -7.86
N THR A 192 20.31 -17.64 -6.93
CA THR A 192 19.81 -18.31 -5.72
C THR A 192 20.57 -17.92 -4.46
N ILE A 193 19.87 -17.98 -3.32
CA ILE A 193 20.43 -17.66 -1.99
C ILE A 193 21.60 -18.59 -1.64
N GLU A 194 21.58 -19.86 -2.07
CA GLU A 194 22.66 -20.81 -1.80
C GLU A 194 23.98 -20.45 -2.49
N GLU A 195 23.95 -19.73 -3.61
CA GLU A 195 25.16 -19.21 -4.26
C GLU A 195 25.82 -18.14 -3.38
N ALA A 196 25.02 -17.20 -2.85
CA ALA A 196 25.48 -16.21 -1.87
C ALA A 196 26.01 -16.87 -0.59
N LEU A 197 25.25 -17.78 0.02
CA LEU A 197 25.67 -18.55 1.22
C LEU A 197 26.95 -19.36 1.01
N THR A 198 27.26 -19.74 -0.23
CA THR A 198 28.48 -20.48 -0.60
C THR A 198 29.72 -19.58 -0.65
N VAL A 199 29.57 -18.30 -1.00
CA VAL A 199 30.69 -17.34 -1.06
C VAL A 199 30.86 -16.55 0.24
N ALA A 200 29.77 -16.31 0.96
CA ALA A 200 29.75 -15.48 2.16
C ALA A 200 30.69 -15.99 3.27
N VAL A 201 31.30 -15.06 3.98
CA VAL A 201 32.14 -15.29 5.17
C VAL A 201 31.55 -14.61 6.41
N ASP A 202 32.17 -14.80 7.58
CA ASP A 202 31.72 -14.11 8.81
C ASP A 202 31.75 -12.58 8.61
N ASP A 203 30.71 -11.92 9.12
CA ASP A 203 30.38 -10.49 9.02
C ASP A 203 29.87 -9.98 7.64
N ASP A 204 29.65 -10.87 6.66
CA ASP A 204 29.02 -10.53 5.35
C ASP A 204 27.49 -10.30 5.45
N GLU A 205 26.96 -9.58 4.45
CA GLU A 205 25.53 -9.33 4.28
C GLU A 205 25.02 -9.98 3.00
N ILE A 206 23.79 -10.49 3.03
CA ILE A 206 23.06 -10.99 1.85
C ILE A 206 21.78 -10.16 1.72
N TRP A 207 21.68 -9.39 0.65
CA TRP A 207 20.50 -8.61 0.28
C TRP A 207 19.74 -9.38 -0.80
N ILE A 208 18.46 -9.62 -0.56
CA ILE A 208 17.62 -10.48 -1.40
C ILE A 208 16.45 -9.64 -1.92
N ALA A 209 16.28 -9.63 -3.25
CA ALA A 209 15.15 -8.99 -3.90
C ALA A 209 13.81 -9.63 -3.49
N GLU A 210 12.72 -9.05 -3.94
CA GLU A 210 11.41 -9.67 -3.86
C GLU A 210 11.32 -10.96 -4.71
N GLY A 211 10.25 -11.72 -4.47
CA GLY A 211 9.99 -12.98 -5.14
C GLY A 211 10.22 -14.20 -4.23
N GLN A 212 10.00 -15.38 -4.81
CA GLN A 212 9.87 -16.64 -4.09
C GLN A 212 11.09 -17.56 -4.27
N TYR A 213 11.75 -17.85 -3.16
CA TYR A 213 12.97 -18.65 -3.09
C TYR A 213 12.68 -20.02 -2.44
N ILE A 214 13.02 -21.09 -3.17
CA ILE A 214 12.87 -22.49 -2.75
C ILE A 214 14.26 -23.11 -2.55
N PRO A 215 14.56 -23.76 -1.40
CA PRO A 215 15.88 -24.33 -1.15
C PRO A 215 16.10 -25.62 -1.95
N THR A 216 17.31 -25.78 -2.51
CA THR A 216 17.64 -26.83 -3.49
C THR A 216 18.74 -27.81 -3.05
N GLU A 217 19.59 -27.47 -2.07
CA GLU A 217 20.73 -28.31 -1.66
C GLU A 217 20.35 -29.36 -0.57
N GLU A 218 20.28 -30.66 -0.94
CA GLU A 218 20.08 -31.77 0.02
C GLU A 218 21.18 -31.82 1.11
N GLN A 219 20.84 -31.48 2.36
CA GLN A 219 21.79 -31.59 3.49
C GLN A 219 22.03 -33.05 3.92
N THR A 220 21.08 -33.96 3.65
CA THR A 220 21.21 -35.41 3.82
C THR A 220 21.02 -36.11 2.49
N SER A 221 22.13 -36.58 1.88
CA SER A 221 22.13 -37.21 0.56
C SER A 221 21.12 -38.37 0.43
N GLY A 222 20.16 -38.21 -0.48
CA GLY A 222 19.08 -39.15 -0.75
C GLY A 222 17.83 -38.95 0.11
N ASP A 223 17.72 -37.84 0.83
CA ASP A 223 16.49 -37.34 1.47
C ASP A 223 16.16 -35.97 0.89
N SER A 224 15.21 -35.91 -0.06
CA SER A 224 14.85 -34.67 -0.77
C SER A 224 14.24 -33.61 0.14
N ARG A 225 13.72 -34.01 1.32
CA ARG A 225 13.15 -33.09 2.32
C ARG A 225 14.21 -32.40 3.17
N SER A 226 15.46 -32.79 3.02
CA SER A 226 16.60 -32.22 3.78
C SER A 226 17.22 -30.99 3.12
N VAL A 227 16.57 -30.42 2.11
CA VAL A 227 16.91 -29.08 1.59
C VAL A 227 16.60 -28.01 2.63
N SER A 228 17.40 -26.95 2.68
CA SER A 228 17.21 -25.78 3.55
C SER A 228 18.20 -24.68 3.15
N PHE A 229 17.84 -23.40 3.37
CA PHE A 229 18.79 -22.29 3.35
C PHE A 229 19.70 -22.38 4.58
N LEU A 230 20.88 -22.98 4.40
CA LEU A 230 21.76 -23.35 5.49
C LEU A 230 22.87 -22.33 5.73
N ILE A 231 22.72 -21.60 6.83
CA ILE A 231 23.70 -20.68 7.38
C ILE A 231 24.81 -21.46 8.12
N ARG A 232 26.08 -21.22 7.77
CA ARG A 232 27.26 -21.83 8.43
C ARG A 232 28.27 -20.78 8.93
N GLN A 233 27.94 -19.51 8.78
CA GLN A 233 28.76 -18.32 9.01
C GLN A 233 27.94 -17.34 9.85
N ALA A 234 28.61 -16.42 10.55
CA ALA A 234 27.91 -15.33 11.22
C ALA A 234 27.63 -14.20 10.23
N ILE A 235 26.46 -14.20 9.60
CA ILE A 235 26.07 -13.28 8.52
C ILE A 235 24.73 -12.60 8.80
N SER A 236 24.48 -11.52 8.07
CA SER A 236 23.18 -10.83 8.05
C SER A 236 22.45 -11.16 6.75
N ILE A 237 21.16 -11.47 6.83
CA ILE A 237 20.29 -11.72 5.68
C ILE A 237 19.13 -10.74 5.74
N TYR A 238 18.96 -9.96 4.68
CA TYR A 238 17.96 -8.91 4.54
C TYR A 238 17.10 -9.15 3.29
N GLY A 239 15.78 -9.11 3.46
CA GLY A 239 14.81 -8.98 2.37
C GLY A 239 14.07 -7.64 2.41
N GLY A 240 13.22 -7.45 1.42
CA GLY A 240 12.43 -6.23 1.23
C GLY A 240 12.97 -5.27 0.16
N PHE A 241 13.68 -5.80 -0.85
CA PHE A 241 14.30 -5.01 -1.91
C PHE A 241 13.62 -5.22 -3.28
N ASP A 242 13.47 -4.15 -4.06
CA ASP A 242 13.11 -4.15 -5.49
C ASP A 242 14.28 -4.61 -6.39
N GLY A 243 15.51 -4.55 -5.87
CA GLY A 243 16.71 -4.90 -6.64
C GLY A 243 17.34 -3.69 -7.36
N THR A 244 17.06 -2.48 -6.87
CA THR A 244 17.60 -1.22 -7.41
C THR A 244 18.29 -0.35 -6.35
N GLU A 245 18.15 -0.70 -5.08
CA GLU A 245 18.58 0.05 -3.89
C GLU A 245 20.10 0.17 -3.77
N LEU A 246 20.54 1.26 -3.12
CA LEU A 246 21.96 1.55 -2.89
C LEU A 246 22.36 1.44 -1.40
N THR A 247 21.40 1.52 -0.49
CA THR A 247 21.57 1.44 0.97
C THR A 247 20.51 0.53 1.60
N LEU A 248 20.77 0.03 2.82
CA LEU A 248 19.84 -0.83 3.54
C LEU A 248 18.57 -0.08 3.99
N GLU A 249 18.68 1.24 4.11
CA GLU A 249 17.60 2.16 4.47
C GLU A 249 16.68 2.52 3.29
N ASP A 250 17.08 2.27 2.04
CA ASP A 250 16.25 2.50 0.85
C ASP A 250 15.16 1.42 0.67
N ARG A 251 15.31 0.27 1.33
CA ARG A 251 14.43 -0.89 1.17
C ARG A 251 13.02 -0.62 1.75
N ASP A 252 12.01 -1.20 1.11
CA ASP A 252 10.63 -1.17 1.60
C ASP A 252 10.10 -2.60 1.79
N VAL A 253 10.16 -3.08 3.04
CA VAL A 253 9.67 -4.40 3.48
C VAL A 253 8.15 -4.56 3.47
N SER A 254 7.41 -3.47 3.23
CA SER A 254 5.94 -3.43 3.13
C SER A 254 5.46 -3.59 1.69
N SER A 255 6.25 -3.12 0.72
CA SER A 255 5.91 -3.13 -0.71
C SER A 255 6.56 -4.29 -1.46
N HIS A 256 7.80 -4.64 -1.11
CA HIS A 256 8.61 -5.66 -1.80
C HIS A 256 8.74 -6.91 -0.91
N HIS A 257 8.25 -8.06 -1.37
CA HIS A 257 8.11 -9.25 -0.53
C HIS A 257 9.13 -10.34 -0.87
N THR A 258 10.16 -10.49 -0.03
CA THR A 258 11.13 -11.60 -0.11
C THR A 258 10.58 -12.84 0.60
N ILE A 259 10.17 -13.84 -0.19
CA ILE A 259 9.54 -15.07 0.29
C ILE A 259 10.51 -16.24 0.26
N LEU A 260 10.72 -16.89 1.40
CA LEU A 260 11.44 -18.15 1.52
C LEU A 260 10.45 -19.25 1.92
N THR A 261 10.28 -20.27 1.06
CA THR A 261 9.31 -21.35 1.32
C THR A 261 9.96 -22.73 1.41
N GLY A 262 9.40 -23.56 2.29
CA GLY A 262 9.68 -24.98 2.41
C GLY A 262 8.83 -25.86 1.50
N ASP A 263 7.82 -25.31 0.82
CA ASP A 263 7.10 -26.04 -0.23
C ASP A 263 8.03 -26.20 -1.44
N ILE A 264 8.43 -27.45 -1.70
CA ILE A 264 9.41 -27.80 -2.75
C ILE A 264 8.72 -27.92 -4.12
N TYR A 265 7.41 -28.15 -4.16
CA TYR A 265 6.67 -28.51 -5.38
C TYR A 265 5.60 -27.48 -5.78
N GLY A 266 5.25 -26.54 -4.90
CA GLY A 266 4.25 -25.50 -5.15
C GLY A 266 2.82 -26.04 -5.15
N ASP A 267 2.54 -27.10 -4.39
CA ASP A 267 1.25 -27.81 -4.39
C ASP A 267 0.45 -27.74 -3.07
N ASP A 268 0.86 -26.90 -2.11
CA ASP A 268 0.21 -26.71 -0.80
C ASP A 268 -1.03 -25.78 -0.80
N ASN A 269 -1.99 -26.00 -1.70
CA ASN A 269 -3.30 -25.32 -1.67
C ASN A 269 -4.28 -25.98 -0.67
N SER A 270 -5.44 -25.34 -0.44
CA SER A 270 -6.30 -25.64 0.72
C SER A 270 -6.75 -27.12 0.83
N GLY A 271 -6.10 -27.85 1.74
CA GLY A 271 -6.40 -29.25 2.05
C GLY A 271 -5.37 -30.27 1.56
N ASP A 272 -4.32 -29.84 0.86
CA ASP A 272 -3.35 -30.72 0.20
C ASP A 272 -2.14 -31.11 1.07
N ASN A 273 -1.17 -31.73 0.41
CA ASN A 273 -0.32 -32.79 0.95
C ASN A 273 1.08 -32.25 1.28
N ILE A 274 1.25 -31.57 2.41
CA ILE A 274 2.52 -31.02 2.95
C ILE A 274 3.68 -32.04 3.18
N SER A 275 3.63 -33.28 2.68
CA SER A 275 4.38 -34.44 3.17
C SER A 275 5.86 -34.55 2.77
N GLU A 276 6.25 -33.74 1.80
CA GLU A 276 7.43 -33.69 0.93
C GLU A 276 8.15 -32.35 1.03
N ASN A 277 7.49 -31.32 1.57
CA ASN A 277 8.11 -30.07 2.01
C ASN A 277 9.43 -30.25 2.75
N ALA A 278 10.31 -29.25 2.65
CA ALA A 278 11.52 -29.14 3.45
C ALA A 278 11.23 -29.34 4.94
N TYR A 279 12.14 -29.99 5.68
CA TYR A 279 11.98 -30.08 7.13
C TYR A 279 12.14 -28.69 7.79
N HIS A 280 13.08 -27.88 7.28
CA HIS A 280 13.41 -26.55 7.77
C HIS A 280 13.54 -25.61 6.56
N VAL A 281 12.87 -24.46 6.56
CA VAL A 281 13.08 -23.45 5.51
C VAL A 281 14.49 -22.88 5.65
N ILE A 282 14.77 -22.27 6.81
CA ILE A 282 16.09 -21.78 7.20
C ILE A 282 16.68 -22.70 8.27
N SER A 283 17.96 -23.04 8.15
CA SER A 283 18.70 -23.74 9.20
C SER A 283 20.05 -23.11 9.49
N SER A 284 20.51 -23.18 10.74
CA SER A 284 21.86 -22.80 11.13
C SER A 284 22.49 -23.85 12.04
N MET A 285 23.76 -24.16 11.78
CA MET A 285 24.51 -25.16 12.55
C MET A 285 26.03 -25.00 12.49
N ASN A 286 26.66 -25.06 13.66
CA ASN A 286 28.11 -24.94 13.92
C ASN A 286 28.70 -23.53 13.79
N VAL A 287 27.89 -22.47 13.87
CA VAL A 287 28.38 -21.09 14.05
C VAL A 287 28.94 -20.94 15.47
N ILE A 288 30.14 -20.35 15.57
CA ILE A 288 30.96 -20.35 16.81
C ILE A 288 31.13 -18.95 17.41
N THR A 289 31.16 -17.92 16.56
CA THR A 289 31.46 -16.52 16.91
C THR A 289 30.78 -15.59 15.92
N GLY A 290 30.45 -14.37 16.34
CA GLY A 290 29.66 -13.41 15.55
C GLY A 290 28.18 -13.45 15.93
N SER A 291 27.33 -12.84 15.12
CA SER A 291 25.87 -12.81 15.24
C SER A 291 25.21 -13.28 13.95
N ILE A 292 23.96 -13.75 14.02
CA ILE A 292 23.14 -14.00 12.84
C ILE A 292 21.96 -13.02 12.88
N ILE A 293 21.74 -12.32 11.77
CA ILE A 293 20.59 -11.43 11.56
C ILE A 293 19.74 -12.00 10.42
N ILE A 294 18.43 -12.09 10.64
CA ILE A 294 17.43 -12.49 9.64
C ILE A 294 16.35 -11.44 9.67
N ASP A 295 16.24 -10.62 8.63
CA ASP A 295 15.42 -9.41 8.64
C ASP A 295 14.59 -9.22 7.36
N GLY A 296 13.31 -8.87 7.50
CA GLY A 296 12.43 -8.56 6.37
C GLY A 296 12.01 -9.77 5.52
N LEU A 297 12.08 -11.00 6.05
CA LEU A 297 11.79 -12.23 5.32
C LEU A 297 10.42 -12.82 5.65
N TRP A 298 9.79 -13.42 4.65
CA TRP A 298 8.56 -14.20 4.79
C TRP A 298 8.91 -15.68 4.75
N ILE A 299 8.48 -16.46 5.77
CA ILE A 299 8.99 -17.82 6.00
C ILE A 299 7.83 -18.77 6.28
N TYR A 300 7.53 -19.66 5.32
CA TYR A 300 6.43 -20.64 5.43
C TYR A 300 6.74 -21.99 4.76
N GLY A 301 5.81 -22.95 4.87
CA GLY A 301 5.89 -24.25 4.19
C GLY A 301 6.83 -25.27 4.82
N GLY A 302 7.57 -24.97 5.90
CA GLY A 302 8.43 -25.95 6.55
C GLY A 302 7.67 -27.04 7.32
N ASN A 303 8.16 -28.29 7.32
CA ASN A 303 7.46 -29.43 7.93
C ASN A 303 8.37 -30.46 8.66
N ALA A 304 8.99 -30.06 9.77
CA ALA A 304 9.84 -30.86 10.67
C ALA A 304 9.07 -31.94 11.48
N ASN A 305 8.35 -32.82 10.78
CA ASN A 305 7.39 -33.79 11.36
C ASN A 305 7.95 -35.19 11.66
N VAL A 306 9.25 -35.41 11.50
CA VAL A 306 9.90 -36.72 11.68
C VAL A 306 10.79 -36.75 12.93
N ALA A 307 11.00 -37.94 13.49
CA ALA A 307 11.84 -38.10 14.69
C ALA A 307 13.35 -37.97 14.45
N ALA A 308 13.78 -37.72 13.20
CA ALA A 308 15.16 -37.42 12.83
C ALA A 308 15.40 -35.90 12.89
N GLU A 309 14.51 -35.13 12.27
CA GLU A 309 14.46 -33.67 12.21
C GLU A 309 13.15 -33.16 12.86
N PRO A 310 13.12 -32.97 14.21
CA PRO A 310 11.88 -32.74 14.96
C PRO A 310 11.70 -31.30 15.44
N LEU A 311 12.54 -30.36 15.01
CA LEU A 311 12.64 -28.99 15.54
C LEU A 311 12.56 -27.97 14.41
N GLY A 312 11.77 -26.90 14.57
CA GLY A 312 11.85 -25.69 13.73
C GLY A 312 11.39 -25.92 12.30
N GLY A 313 10.08 -25.81 12.04
CA GLY A 313 9.56 -25.91 10.68
C GLY A 313 10.04 -24.73 9.81
N GLY A 314 9.80 -23.50 10.25
CA GLY A 314 10.28 -22.30 9.57
C GLY A 314 11.80 -22.14 9.73
N ILE A 315 12.24 -21.87 10.97
CA ILE A 315 13.64 -21.64 11.31
C ILE A 315 14.12 -22.66 12.35
N PHE A 316 15.24 -23.34 12.08
CA PHE A 316 15.91 -24.23 13.03
C PHE A 316 17.37 -23.83 13.29
N ILE A 317 17.74 -23.66 14.56
CA ILE A 317 19.10 -23.25 14.97
C ILE A 317 19.64 -24.22 16.03
N ASP A 318 20.80 -24.85 15.76
CA ASP A 318 21.57 -25.64 16.74
C ASP A 318 23.04 -25.20 16.74
N ASP A 319 23.27 -24.01 17.30
CA ASP A 319 24.57 -23.34 17.33
C ASP A 319 25.21 -23.32 18.73
N SER A 320 26.45 -22.83 18.80
CA SER A 320 27.17 -22.77 20.07
C SER A 320 26.57 -21.71 21.02
N THR A 321 26.80 -21.90 22.33
CA THR A 321 26.14 -21.15 23.43
C THR A 321 26.56 -19.68 23.58
N THR A 322 26.95 -19.01 22.49
CA THR A 322 27.50 -17.65 22.47
C THR A 322 27.15 -16.84 21.21
N VAL A 323 26.38 -17.39 20.26
CA VAL A 323 25.98 -16.69 19.03
C VAL A 323 24.59 -16.08 19.22
N PRO A 324 24.44 -14.75 19.40
CA PRO A 324 23.12 -14.13 19.42
C PRO A 324 22.47 -14.21 18.04
N ILE A 325 21.18 -14.53 18.05
CA ILE A 325 20.32 -14.58 16.87
C ILE A 325 19.31 -13.42 16.98
N ASN A 326 19.25 -12.58 15.97
CA ASN A 326 18.25 -11.51 15.86
C ASN A 326 17.34 -11.83 14.67
N VAL A 327 16.03 -11.84 14.90
CA VAL A 327 15.03 -11.94 13.83
C VAL A 327 14.12 -10.73 13.89
N SER A 328 14.05 -9.94 12.82
CA SER A 328 13.35 -8.66 12.79
C SER A 328 12.51 -8.45 11.54
N LEU A 329 11.37 -7.76 11.64
CA LEU A 329 10.48 -7.46 10.50
C LEU A 329 9.97 -8.68 9.69
N CYS A 330 10.18 -9.91 10.18
CA CYS A 330 9.82 -11.14 9.46
C CYS A 330 8.35 -11.56 9.69
N LYS A 331 7.70 -12.09 8.64
CA LYS A 331 6.43 -12.85 8.72
C LYS A 331 6.75 -14.36 8.75
N ILE A 332 6.40 -15.07 9.82
CA ILE A 332 6.66 -16.52 9.96
C ILE A 332 5.33 -17.27 10.15
N ARG A 333 4.87 -17.99 9.12
CA ARG A 333 3.53 -18.59 9.09
C ARG A 333 3.46 -20.02 8.54
N ASP A 334 2.40 -20.73 8.90
CA ASP A 334 2.00 -22.03 8.33
C ASP A 334 3.04 -23.18 8.43
N ASN A 335 4.07 -23.01 9.26
CA ASN A 335 5.10 -24.02 9.45
C ASN A 335 4.67 -25.10 10.46
N ASN A 336 5.08 -26.33 10.19
CA ASN A 336 4.75 -27.53 10.94
C ASN A 336 6.00 -28.18 11.56
N ALA A 337 5.93 -28.65 12.81
CA ALA A 337 7.04 -29.35 13.45
C ALA A 337 6.59 -30.37 14.51
N ILE A 338 7.53 -31.17 15.02
CA ILE A 338 7.31 -31.86 16.31
C ILE A 338 7.39 -30.86 17.46
N ASN A 339 8.40 -29.96 17.47
CA ASN A 339 8.50 -28.82 18.39
C ASN A 339 9.00 -27.57 17.66
N GLY A 340 8.49 -26.38 18.02
CA GLY A 340 8.81 -25.14 17.32
C GLY A 340 8.30 -25.17 15.89
N GLY A 341 6.99 -25.00 15.69
CA GLY A 341 6.42 -24.95 14.34
C GLY A 341 7.07 -23.83 13.53
N GLY A 342 7.00 -22.59 14.04
CA GLY A 342 7.65 -21.43 13.43
C GLY A 342 9.17 -21.46 13.64
N ILE A 343 9.65 -21.30 14.88
CA ILE A 343 11.07 -21.26 15.22
C ILE A 343 11.41 -22.31 16.29
N ALA A 344 12.52 -23.03 16.10
CA ALA A 344 13.20 -23.75 17.17
C ALA A 344 14.67 -23.33 17.31
N VAL A 345 15.08 -22.96 18.52
CA VAL A 345 16.48 -22.63 18.85
C VAL A 345 16.97 -23.56 19.95
N GLU A 346 18.09 -24.23 19.72
CA GLU A 346 18.81 -25.04 20.70
C GLU A 346 20.12 -24.34 21.11
N ASN A 347 20.47 -24.48 22.40
CA ASN A 347 21.76 -24.08 23.00
C ASN A 347 22.13 -22.58 23.00
N THR A 348 21.44 -21.69 22.27
CA THR A 348 21.68 -20.23 22.26
C THR A 348 20.41 -19.40 22.51
N SER A 349 20.56 -18.08 22.60
CA SER A 349 19.49 -17.11 22.87
C SER A 349 18.98 -16.44 21.59
N LEU A 350 17.71 -16.05 21.59
CA LEU A 350 16.99 -15.43 20.47
C LEU A 350 16.43 -14.06 20.88
N SER A 351 16.59 -13.06 20.01
CA SER A 351 15.89 -11.78 20.07
C SER A 351 14.92 -11.66 18.88
N LEU A 352 13.69 -11.23 19.17
CA LEU A 352 12.64 -10.96 18.20
C LEU A 352 12.23 -9.48 18.27
N LEU A 353 12.24 -8.78 17.13
CA LEU A 353 11.86 -7.36 17.06
C LEU A 353 10.92 -7.11 15.87
N LYS A 354 9.70 -6.64 16.12
CA LYS A 354 8.70 -6.38 15.06
C LYS A 354 8.37 -7.59 14.15
N ALA A 355 8.49 -8.81 14.67
CA ALA A 355 8.16 -10.03 13.94
C ALA A 355 6.67 -10.42 14.11
N LYS A 356 6.06 -10.94 13.04
CA LYS A 356 4.70 -11.51 13.02
C LYS A 356 4.81 -13.04 12.93
N ILE A 357 4.37 -13.78 13.95
CA ILE A 357 4.48 -15.25 14.02
C ILE A 357 3.08 -15.85 14.19
N LYS A 358 2.48 -16.34 13.09
CA LYS A 358 1.07 -16.81 13.07
C LYS A 358 0.88 -18.22 12.51
N LEU A 359 -0.23 -18.87 12.87
CA LEU A 359 -0.71 -20.16 12.31
C LEU A 359 0.23 -21.39 12.44
N ASN A 360 1.44 -21.25 13.00
CA ASN A 360 2.41 -22.34 13.07
C ASN A 360 1.96 -23.46 14.05
N ASN A 361 2.23 -24.72 13.69
CA ASN A 361 1.70 -25.89 14.37
C ASN A 361 2.79 -26.88 14.80
N ALA A 362 2.79 -27.23 16.10
CA ALA A 362 3.64 -28.24 16.69
C ALA A 362 2.85 -29.44 17.21
N SER A 363 3.37 -30.65 17.02
CA SER A 363 2.75 -31.85 17.60
C SER A 363 2.90 -31.94 19.12
N LEU A 364 4.00 -31.40 19.70
CA LEU A 364 4.33 -31.51 21.13
C LEU A 364 4.55 -30.16 21.84
N TYR A 365 5.50 -29.33 21.44
CA TYR A 365 5.89 -28.14 22.23
C TYR A 365 6.20 -26.92 21.35
N GLY A 366 5.68 -25.74 21.69
CA GLY A 366 5.95 -24.50 20.95
C GLY A 366 5.37 -24.52 19.55
N GLY A 367 4.10 -24.17 19.38
CA GLY A 367 3.51 -23.99 18.04
C GLY A 367 4.23 -22.89 17.27
N GLY A 368 4.36 -21.70 17.86
CA GLY A 368 5.17 -20.61 17.33
C GLY A 368 6.66 -20.81 17.63
N LEU A 369 7.03 -20.79 18.91
CA LEU A 369 8.41 -20.74 19.38
C LEU A 369 8.75 -21.88 20.35
N TYR A 370 9.87 -22.57 20.10
CA TYR A 370 10.53 -23.48 21.05
C TYR A 370 11.99 -23.05 21.26
N ILE A 371 12.34 -22.53 22.44
CA ILE A 371 13.66 -21.95 22.71
C ILE A 371 14.34 -22.65 23.88
N ASN A 372 15.51 -23.25 23.66
CA ASN A 372 16.35 -23.83 24.71
C ASN A 372 17.52 -22.90 25.09
N GLY A 373 17.15 -21.66 25.43
CA GLY A 373 18.02 -20.55 25.80
C GLY A 373 17.18 -19.35 26.26
N ASP A 374 17.78 -18.17 26.39
CA ASP A 374 17.03 -16.97 26.76
C ASP A 374 16.29 -16.40 25.55
N LEU A 375 15.13 -15.77 25.78
CA LEU A 375 14.26 -15.23 24.73
C LEU A 375 13.86 -13.79 25.07
N GLU A 376 14.18 -12.87 24.16
CA GLU A 376 13.77 -11.46 24.19
C GLU A 376 12.81 -11.19 23.04
N ILE A 377 11.71 -10.48 23.33
CA ILE A 377 10.64 -10.18 22.37
C ILE A 377 10.20 -8.73 22.57
N ASP A 378 10.30 -7.92 21.52
CA ASP A 378 9.88 -6.51 21.50
C ASP A 378 9.01 -6.22 20.28
N SER A 379 7.89 -5.52 20.48
CA SER A 379 7.05 -4.98 19.40
C SER A 379 6.49 -6.05 18.45
N CYS A 380 6.30 -7.31 18.92
CA CYS A 380 5.92 -8.46 18.09
C CYS A 380 4.44 -8.84 18.19
N LEU A 381 3.98 -9.64 17.23
CA LEU A 381 2.66 -10.27 17.21
C LEU A 381 2.81 -11.79 17.10
N ILE A 382 2.36 -12.54 18.11
CA ILE A 382 2.46 -14.02 18.17
C ILE A 382 1.06 -14.58 18.33
N THR A 383 0.44 -15.03 17.24
CA THR A 383 -1.00 -15.29 17.16
C THR A 383 -1.35 -16.65 16.57
N ALA A 384 -2.51 -17.21 16.93
CA ALA A 384 -3.07 -18.43 16.32
C ALA A 384 -2.21 -19.73 16.39
N ASN A 385 -0.99 -19.70 16.93
CA ASN A 385 -0.09 -20.84 16.90
C ASN A 385 -0.55 -21.98 17.82
N LYS A 386 -0.24 -23.23 17.45
CA LYS A 386 -0.88 -24.41 18.02
C LYS A 386 0.11 -25.47 18.48
N SER A 387 -0.09 -26.00 19.68
CA SER A 387 0.58 -27.22 20.16
C SER A 387 -0.43 -28.32 20.48
N THR A 388 -0.47 -29.37 19.66
CA THR A 388 -1.59 -30.32 19.66
C THR A 388 -1.63 -31.25 20.89
N LEU A 389 -0.49 -31.73 21.40
CA LEU A 389 -0.44 -32.71 22.51
C LEU A 389 0.29 -32.26 23.77
N GLY A 390 0.98 -31.11 23.76
CA GLY A 390 1.76 -30.59 24.89
C GLY A 390 1.51 -29.12 25.17
N GLU A 391 2.57 -28.31 25.19
CA GLU A 391 2.58 -27.03 25.92
C GLU A 391 3.20 -25.90 25.11
N GLY A 392 2.80 -24.66 25.38
CA GLY A 392 3.21 -23.48 24.60
C GLY A 392 2.61 -23.54 23.21
N GLY A 393 1.40 -23.00 23.03
CA GLY A 393 0.84 -22.80 21.69
C GLY A 393 1.65 -21.72 20.97
N GLY A 394 1.76 -20.56 21.60
CA GLY A 394 2.66 -19.48 21.16
C GLY A 394 4.10 -19.81 21.51
N ILE A 395 4.43 -19.87 22.81
CA ILE A 395 5.82 -19.86 23.29
C ILE A 395 6.09 -21.01 24.26
N ILE A 396 7.23 -21.70 24.07
CA ILE A 396 7.87 -22.47 25.12
C ILE A 396 9.38 -22.15 25.23
N THR A 397 9.87 -21.91 26.44
CA THR A 397 11.31 -21.64 26.68
C THR A 397 11.89 -22.31 27.94
N SER A 398 13.20 -22.54 27.95
CA SER A 398 13.98 -23.05 29.09
C SER A 398 14.88 -22.01 29.77
N GLY A 399 15.13 -20.85 29.16
CA GLY A 399 15.90 -19.73 29.71
C GLY A 399 15.03 -18.63 30.31
N ASP A 400 15.63 -17.47 30.57
CA ASP A 400 14.90 -16.27 30.98
C ASP A 400 14.09 -15.70 29.79
N LEU A 401 12.89 -15.20 30.07
CA LEU A 401 11.95 -14.67 29.07
C LEU A 401 11.64 -13.20 29.34
N SER A 402 11.95 -12.32 28.39
CA SER A 402 11.56 -10.91 28.40
C SER A 402 10.58 -10.62 27.27
N ILE A 403 9.45 -10.00 27.59
CA ILE A 403 8.39 -9.63 26.64
C ILE A 403 8.05 -8.16 26.87
N LEU A 404 8.20 -7.36 25.81
CA LEU A 404 7.98 -5.92 25.78
C LEU A 404 7.10 -5.55 24.56
N ASN A 405 6.18 -4.59 24.72
CA ASN A 405 5.35 -4.06 23.61
C ASN A 405 4.74 -5.15 22.71
N THR A 406 4.31 -6.29 23.24
CA THR A 406 4.01 -7.48 22.41
C THR A 406 2.59 -8.00 22.64
N THR A 407 1.93 -8.48 21.58
CA THR A 407 0.63 -9.15 21.69
C THR A 407 0.76 -10.65 21.44
N ILE A 408 0.31 -11.45 22.40
CA ILE A 408 0.25 -12.92 22.32
C ILE A 408 -1.22 -13.33 22.45
N SER A 409 -1.84 -13.75 21.35
CA SER A 409 -3.30 -13.95 21.29
C SER A 409 -3.74 -15.19 20.50
N GLN A 410 -4.91 -15.75 20.80
CA GLN A 410 -5.52 -16.92 20.14
C GLN A 410 -4.67 -18.21 20.05
N ASN A 411 -3.45 -18.25 20.61
CA ASN A 411 -2.61 -19.44 20.57
C ASN A 411 -3.23 -20.57 21.41
N SER A 412 -3.12 -21.81 20.96
CA SER A 412 -3.79 -22.95 21.57
C SER A 412 -2.85 -24.09 21.93
N SER A 413 -3.02 -24.69 23.12
CA SER A 413 -2.32 -25.94 23.44
C SER A 413 -3.06 -26.85 24.41
N ARG A 414 -2.36 -27.88 24.92
CA ARG A 414 -2.89 -28.74 25.96
C ARG A 414 -2.75 -28.16 27.36
N THR A 415 -1.63 -27.54 27.74
CA THR A 415 -1.42 -27.02 29.11
C THR A 415 -1.60 -25.50 29.22
N ALA A 416 -0.98 -24.72 28.32
CA ALA A 416 -1.07 -23.25 28.26
C ALA A 416 -0.92 -22.80 26.80
N GLY A 417 -1.93 -22.09 26.30
CA GLY A 417 -1.99 -21.63 24.91
C GLY A 417 -0.95 -20.56 24.62
N GLY A 418 -0.83 -19.54 25.47
CA GLY A 418 0.15 -18.47 25.32
C GLY A 418 1.57 -18.97 25.62
N ILE A 419 1.97 -18.90 26.89
CA ILE A 419 3.35 -19.11 27.33
C ILE A 419 3.47 -20.34 28.24
N SER A 420 4.42 -21.22 27.93
CA SER A 420 4.96 -22.22 28.88
C SER A 420 6.44 -21.96 29.12
N THR A 421 6.92 -22.14 30.36
CA THR A 421 8.35 -21.96 30.66
C THR A 421 8.88 -22.97 31.69
N TYR A 422 10.11 -23.39 31.47
CA TYR A 422 10.92 -24.16 32.40
C TYR A 422 12.07 -23.33 33.01
N GLY A 423 12.18 -22.06 32.62
CA GLY A 423 13.28 -21.17 32.97
C GLY A 423 13.21 -20.51 34.35
N PRO A 424 14.20 -19.67 34.68
CA PRO A 424 14.33 -19.03 35.99
C PRO A 424 13.31 -17.91 36.22
N SER A 425 13.06 -17.08 35.21
CA SER A 425 12.15 -15.94 35.28
C SER A 425 11.41 -15.66 33.97
N VAL A 426 10.29 -14.96 34.11
CA VAL A 426 9.50 -14.38 33.02
C VAL A 426 9.18 -12.95 33.40
N ASN A 427 9.42 -12.02 32.49
CA ASN A 427 9.18 -10.60 32.67
C ASN A 427 8.30 -10.09 31.52
N VAL A 428 7.19 -9.43 31.86
CA VAL A 428 6.20 -8.95 30.88
C VAL A 428 5.89 -7.49 31.16
N GLU A 429 6.11 -6.65 30.15
CA GLU A 429 6.04 -5.19 30.25
C GLU A 429 5.34 -4.61 29.00
N ASN A 430 4.46 -3.62 29.17
CA ASN A 430 3.71 -2.97 28.09
C ASN A 430 3.06 -3.94 27.08
N SER A 431 2.60 -5.11 27.50
CA SER A 431 2.23 -6.21 26.60
C SER A 431 0.83 -6.75 26.85
N ILE A 432 0.21 -7.35 25.82
CA ILE A 432 -1.13 -7.93 25.88
C ILE A 432 -1.07 -9.45 25.69
N ILE A 433 -1.66 -10.19 26.64
CA ILE A 433 -1.71 -11.66 26.61
C ILE A 433 -3.13 -12.10 26.91
N TRP A 434 -3.88 -12.39 25.83
CA TRP A 434 -5.34 -12.49 25.87
C TRP A 434 -5.86 -13.58 24.93
N GLY A 435 -7.02 -14.20 25.23
CA GLY A 435 -7.71 -15.10 24.29
C GLY A 435 -7.05 -16.46 24.03
N ASN A 436 -5.79 -16.66 24.43
CA ASN A 436 -5.11 -17.94 24.28
C ASN A 436 -5.86 -19.07 25.02
N ASN A 437 -5.81 -20.29 24.48
CA ASN A 437 -6.67 -21.41 24.90
C ASN A 437 -5.88 -22.64 25.39
N SER A 438 -6.38 -23.34 26.41
CA SER A 438 -5.82 -24.62 26.86
C SER A 438 -6.86 -25.66 27.25
N THR A 439 -6.62 -26.93 26.90
CA THR A 439 -7.56 -28.02 27.18
C THR A 439 -7.38 -28.72 28.54
N TYR A 440 -6.24 -28.54 29.20
CA TYR A 440 -5.84 -29.18 30.48
C TYR A 440 -4.92 -28.27 31.32
N GLY A 441 -5.33 -27.02 31.57
CA GLY A 441 -4.58 -26.07 32.40
C GLY A 441 -5.38 -25.51 33.59
N SER A 442 -4.70 -24.71 34.43
CA SER A 442 -5.34 -23.81 35.40
C SER A 442 -5.32 -22.34 34.97
N SER A 443 -4.53 -22.01 33.94
CA SER A 443 -4.56 -20.77 33.17
C SER A 443 -4.20 -21.15 31.72
N ALA A 444 -4.83 -20.50 30.75
CA ALA A 444 -4.47 -20.67 29.35
C ALA A 444 -3.37 -19.69 28.89
N GLN A 445 -3.15 -18.61 29.65
CA GLN A 445 -2.16 -17.59 29.35
C GLN A 445 -0.74 -18.03 29.75
N PHE A 446 -0.57 -18.61 30.94
CA PHE A 446 0.75 -18.95 31.50
C PHE A 446 0.84 -20.33 32.16
N HIS A 447 1.93 -21.04 31.91
CA HIS A 447 2.41 -22.16 32.71
C HIS A 447 3.90 -22.01 33.08
N GLY A 448 4.23 -21.93 34.36
CA GLY A 448 5.61 -21.92 34.84
C GLY A 448 5.72 -22.61 36.20
N SER A 449 6.13 -23.89 36.22
CA SER A 449 6.16 -24.67 37.47
C SER A 449 7.30 -24.30 38.43
N TYR A 450 8.31 -23.55 37.95
CA TYR A 450 9.51 -23.16 38.72
C TYR A 450 9.97 -21.72 38.49
N ALA A 451 9.42 -21.02 37.50
CA ALA A 451 9.81 -19.67 37.12
C ALA A 451 9.31 -18.62 38.13
N THR A 452 10.08 -17.54 38.29
CA THR A 452 9.60 -16.31 38.93
C THR A 452 8.96 -15.45 37.86
N ILE A 453 7.62 -15.44 37.79
CA ILE A 453 6.88 -14.64 36.83
C ILE A 453 6.66 -13.23 37.42
N GLY A 454 6.96 -12.20 36.64
CA GLY A 454 6.68 -10.80 36.92
C GLY A 454 5.98 -10.15 35.72
N ALA A 455 5.03 -9.27 36.00
CA ALA A 455 4.38 -8.43 35.01
C ALA A 455 4.18 -7.02 35.59
N ARG A 456 4.37 -5.97 34.78
CA ARG A 456 3.93 -4.61 35.08
C ARG A 456 3.36 -3.95 33.82
N TYR A 457 2.41 -3.02 33.99
CA TYR A 457 1.78 -2.27 32.90
C TYR A 457 1.42 -3.16 31.70
N SER A 458 0.79 -4.31 31.96
CA SER A 458 0.47 -5.32 30.95
C SER A 458 -0.98 -5.81 31.12
N CYS A 459 -1.66 -6.08 30.01
CA CYS A 459 -3.05 -6.55 30.00
C CYS A 459 -3.09 -8.07 29.81
N ILE A 460 -3.52 -8.80 30.84
CA ILE A 460 -3.45 -10.25 30.89
C ILE A 460 -4.80 -10.85 31.31
N GLU A 461 -5.34 -11.74 30.48
CA GLU A 461 -6.58 -12.45 30.78
C GLU A 461 -6.43 -13.36 32.01
N ASP A 462 -7.46 -13.39 32.87
CA ASP A 462 -7.48 -14.16 34.12
C ASP A 462 -6.21 -13.93 34.99
N LEU A 463 -5.69 -12.68 35.02
CA LEU A 463 -4.49 -12.26 35.74
C LEU A 463 -4.43 -12.89 37.16
N PRO A 464 -3.43 -13.75 37.44
CA PRO A 464 -3.30 -14.39 38.75
C PRO A 464 -3.12 -13.39 39.89
N ASP A 465 -3.71 -13.65 41.06
CA ASP A 465 -3.55 -12.84 42.29
C ASP A 465 -2.07 -12.60 42.66
N GLU A 466 -1.16 -13.50 42.26
CA GLU A 466 0.29 -13.39 42.53
C GLU A 466 1.01 -12.41 41.57
N LEU A 467 0.36 -12.07 40.44
CA LEU A 467 0.82 -11.10 39.43
C LEU A 467 0.01 -9.78 39.45
N SER A 468 -0.87 -9.57 40.44
CA SER A 468 -1.55 -8.30 40.64
C SER A 468 -0.57 -7.23 41.16
N GLY A 469 0.15 -6.62 40.21
CA GLY A 469 1.21 -5.62 40.41
C GLY A 469 0.82 -4.21 39.98
N ASN A 470 1.81 -3.35 39.75
CA ASN A 470 1.60 -1.96 39.33
C ASN A 470 1.20 -1.93 37.85
N GLY A 471 0.13 -1.20 37.51
CA GLY A 471 -0.32 -1.00 36.13
C GLY A 471 -0.96 -2.20 35.42
N ASN A 472 -1.00 -3.40 36.00
CA ASN A 472 -1.54 -4.56 35.29
C ASN A 472 -3.07 -4.53 35.16
N ILE A 473 -3.55 -4.90 33.98
CA ILE A 473 -4.96 -4.86 33.58
C ILE A 473 -5.46 -6.29 33.34
N SER A 474 -6.73 -6.54 33.66
CA SER A 474 -7.43 -7.82 33.47
C SER A 474 -8.85 -7.64 32.91
N LEU A 475 -9.09 -6.49 32.30
CA LEU A 475 -10.25 -6.20 31.48
C LEU A 475 -9.93 -6.59 30.02
N ASN A 476 -10.97 -6.75 29.19
CA ASN A 476 -10.80 -7.07 27.78
C ASN A 476 -10.01 -5.93 27.08
N PRO A 477 -8.96 -6.22 26.28
CA PRO A 477 -8.19 -5.22 25.56
C PRO A 477 -8.96 -4.57 24.40
N HIS A 478 -10.19 -5.00 24.09
CA HIS A 478 -11.01 -4.42 23.01
C HIS A 478 -10.25 -4.33 21.68
N PHE A 479 -9.69 -5.45 21.22
CA PHE A 479 -9.13 -5.56 19.87
C PHE A 479 -10.20 -5.24 18.80
N ALA A 480 -9.79 -4.64 17.69
CA ALA A 480 -10.66 -4.25 16.59
C ALA A 480 -11.40 -5.44 15.98
N ASN A 481 -10.69 -6.51 15.57
CA ASN A 481 -11.31 -7.75 15.13
C ASN A 481 -10.44 -9.01 15.40
N PRO A 482 -10.42 -9.54 16.65
CA PRO A 482 -9.56 -10.66 17.03
C PRO A 482 -10.07 -12.05 16.59
N TYR A 483 -11.06 -12.11 15.70
CA TYR A 483 -11.68 -13.35 15.20
C TYR A 483 -11.85 -13.33 13.67
N GLY A 484 -11.15 -12.44 12.96
CA GLY A 484 -11.26 -12.41 11.49
C GLY A 484 -12.60 -11.90 10.96
N ALA A 485 -12.67 -11.72 9.64
CA ALA A 485 -13.91 -11.60 8.89
C ALA A 485 -14.73 -12.90 8.96
N ASP A 486 -14.06 -14.07 8.91
CA ASP A 486 -14.72 -15.40 8.96
C ASP A 486 -15.32 -15.74 10.35
N GLY A 487 -14.96 -14.99 11.40
CA GLY A 487 -15.43 -15.19 12.77
C GLY A 487 -14.75 -16.36 13.50
N VAL A 488 -13.66 -16.91 12.96
CA VAL A 488 -12.85 -17.99 13.51
C VAL A 488 -11.62 -17.40 14.20
N ALA A 489 -11.25 -17.97 15.34
CA ALA A 489 -9.98 -17.63 15.98
C ALA A 489 -8.85 -18.46 15.37
N GLY A 490 -7.90 -17.80 14.72
CA GLY A 490 -6.72 -18.45 14.14
C GLY A 490 -6.94 -18.99 12.73
N SER A 491 -7.64 -18.20 11.92
CA SER A 491 -7.84 -18.32 10.47
C SER A 491 -6.73 -17.58 9.71
N GLY A 492 -6.27 -16.43 10.22
CA GLY A 492 -5.13 -15.69 9.68
C GLY A 492 -5.38 -14.20 9.42
N ASP A 493 -6.62 -13.77 9.45
CA ASP A 493 -7.21 -12.49 9.01
C ASP A 493 -7.57 -11.55 10.20
N GLU A 494 -6.97 -11.78 11.37
CA GLU A 494 -7.37 -11.13 12.62
C GLU A 494 -6.65 -9.80 12.89
N ASN A 495 -7.43 -8.74 13.15
CA ASN A 495 -6.93 -7.41 13.50
C ASN A 495 -6.81 -7.23 15.03
N TYR A 496 -5.56 -7.12 15.50
CA TYR A 496 -5.20 -6.97 16.92
C TYR A 496 -4.87 -5.53 17.36
N ARG A 497 -5.21 -4.51 16.57
CA ARG A 497 -5.14 -3.10 16.99
C ARG A 497 -6.18 -2.80 18.07
N LEU A 498 -5.95 -1.79 18.90
CA LEU A 498 -6.86 -1.39 19.97
C LEU A 498 -8.02 -0.55 19.42
N PHE A 499 -9.25 -0.90 19.78
CA PHE A 499 -10.42 -0.08 19.50
C PHE A 499 -10.57 1.04 20.55
N GLN A 500 -11.04 2.23 20.14
CA GLN A 500 -11.16 3.39 21.03
C GLN A 500 -11.95 3.08 22.30
N GLY A 501 -11.45 3.53 23.46
CA GLY A 501 -11.99 3.20 24.77
C GLY A 501 -11.58 1.82 25.31
N SER A 502 -10.61 1.17 24.66
CA SER A 502 -9.85 0.07 25.25
C SER A 502 -9.18 0.50 26.57
N PRO A 503 -9.15 -0.36 27.60
CA PRO A 503 -8.41 -0.08 28.83
C PRO A 503 -6.88 -0.16 28.65
N CYS A 504 -6.39 -0.59 27.48
CA CYS A 504 -4.96 -0.71 27.18
C CYS A 504 -4.32 0.56 26.62
N ILE A 505 -5.15 1.55 26.28
CA ILE A 505 -4.73 2.86 25.74
C ILE A 505 -4.20 3.74 26.89
N ASP A 506 -3.14 4.52 26.66
CA ASP A 506 -2.45 5.39 27.64
C ASP A 506 -2.10 4.70 28.98
N ALA A 507 -1.80 3.39 28.91
CA ALA A 507 -1.74 2.51 30.07
C ALA A 507 -0.36 1.86 30.30
N GLY A 508 0.59 2.05 29.39
CA GLY A 508 1.95 1.51 29.45
C GLY A 508 2.91 2.23 30.42
N ASP A 509 4.18 1.86 30.38
CA ASP A 509 5.27 2.47 31.14
C ASP A 509 6.31 3.01 30.16
N ASN A 510 6.39 4.34 30.04
CA ASN A 510 7.32 4.97 29.09
C ASN A 510 8.78 4.72 29.46
N THR A 511 9.07 4.34 30.71
CA THR A 511 10.45 4.13 31.19
C THR A 511 11.09 2.84 30.70
N VAL A 512 10.32 1.98 30.03
CA VAL A 512 10.78 0.70 29.48
C VAL A 512 10.71 0.63 27.95
N VAL A 513 10.15 1.64 27.29
CA VAL A 513 10.02 1.67 25.84
C VAL A 513 11.39 1.89 25.19
N THR A 514 11.75 0.95 24.32
CA THR A 514 13.03 0.81 23.61
C THR A 514 12.97 1.30 22.17
N THR A 515 11.80 1.20 21.53
CA THR A 515 11.53 1.58 20.15
C THR A 515 10.85 2.95 20.07
N SER A 516 11.23 3.77 19.10
CA SER A 516 10.57 5.07 18.84
C SER A 516 9.28 4.96 18.03
N ARG A 517 9.14 3.87 17.27
CA ARG A 517 7.99 3.57 16.41
C ARG A 517 7.51 2.13 16.61
N ASP A 518 6.20 1.95 16.58
CA ASP A 518 5.46 0.70 16.79
C ASP A 518 5.53 -0.25 15.58
N LEU A 519 4.72 -1.31 15.56
CA LEU A 519 4.70 -2.29 14.47
C LEU A 519 4.13 -1.75 13.14
N ASP A 520 3.33 -0.68 13.17
CA ASP A 520 2.80 0.03 11.99
C ASP A 520 3.68 1.22 11.57
N GLY A 521 4.80 1.44 12.26
CA GLY A 521 5.65 2.61 12.04
C GLY A 521 5.14 3.91 12.67
N VAL A 522 4.05 3.89 13.42
CA VAL A 522 3.51 5.01 14.19
C VAL A 522 4.42 5.32 15.40
N LEU A 523 4.51 6.56 15.86
CA LEU A 523 5.33 6.91 17.04
C LEU A 523 4.78 6.27 18.33
N ARG A 524 5.65 5.75 19.21
CA ARG A 524 5.28 5.04 20.47
C ARG A 524 4.84 5.93 21.65
N PHE A 525 4.58 7.22 21.43
CA PHE A 525 4.11 8.14 22.47
C PHE A 525 3.08 9.11 21.88
N ILE A 526 1.85 8.63 21.67
CA ILE A 526 0.72 9.43 21.18
C ILE A 526 -0.44 9.32 22.17
N ASP A 527 -0.92 10.48 22.62
CA ASP A 527 -1.88 10.65 23.74
C ASP A 527 -3.33 10.56 23.25
N ASP A 528 -4.17 9.65 23.78
CA ASP A 528 -5.62 9.65 23.52
C ASP A 528 -6.37 10.55 24.51
N PRO A 529 -6.77 11.78 24.11
CA PRO A 529 -7.41 12.74 25.01
C PRO A 529 -8.81 12.29 25.48
N TYR A 530 -9.35 11.22 24.89
CA TYR A 530 -10.61 10.59 25.26
C TYR A 530 -10.46 9.47 26.29
N THR A 531 -9.25 8.92 26.43
CA THR A 531 -8.88 7.93 27.45
C THR A 531 -8.36 8.66 28.70
N VAL A 532 -8.06 7.91 29.77
CA VAL A 532 -7.49 8.46 31.00
C VAL A 532 -6.16 7.77 31.24
N ASP A 533 -5.10 8.57 31.29
CA ASP A 533 -3.74 8.19 31.63
C ASP A 533 -3.75 7.28 32.87
N THR A 534 -3.44 5.99 32.67
CA THR A 534 -3.31 5.03 33.79
C THR A 534 -1.92 4.42 33.90
N GLY A 535 -1.07 4.67 32.90
CA GLY A 535 0.31 4.22 32.85
C GLY A 535 1.29 5.01 33.72
N ASN A 536 2.55 5.03 33.31
CA ASN A 536 3.65 5.61 34.05
C ASN A 536 4.58 6.45 33.16
N ASP A 537 4.40 7.76 33.26
CA ASP A 537 5.41 8.76 32.90
C ASP A 537 6.27 9.14 34.13
N LEU A 538 7.46 9.72 33.88
CA LEU A 538 8.24 10.43 34.91
C LEU A 538 8.44 11.94 34.62
N ASP A 539 8.01 12.40 33.44
CA ASP A 539 8.38 13.68 32.84
C ASP A 539 7.18 14.48 32.25
N GLY A 540 5.96 13.93 32.26
CA GLY A 540 4.73 14.55 31.78
C GLY A 540 4.46 14.43 30.27
N ASN A 541 4.85 13.30 29.67
CA ASN A 541 4.68 13.00 28.24
C ASN A 541 3.49 12.04 28.00
N ALA A 542 2.94 12.05 26.79
CA ALA A 542 2.01 11.04 26.26
C ALA A 542 2.44 9.61 26.61
N ILE A 543 1.50 8.74 26.99
CA ILE A 543 1.79 7.41 27.53
C ILE A 543 1.63 6.34 26.44
N ALA A 544 2.64 5.50 26.26
CA ALA A 544 2.59 4.41 25.29
C ALA A 544 1.46 3.41 25.56
N ASP A 545 0.87 2.89 24.49
CA ASP A 545 -0.15 1.84 24.56
C ASP A 545 0.45 0.48 24.91
N MET A 546 -0.34 -0.38 25.56
CA MET A 546 0.06 -1.78 25.74
C MET A 546 -0.08 -2.56 24.43
N GLY A 547 0.93 -3.35 24.10
CA GLY A 547 0.99 -4.14 22.86
C GLY A 547 1.95 -3.53 21.82
N PRO A 548 1.95 -4.07 20.59
CA PRO A 548 2.89 -3.70 19.53
C PRO A 548 2.41 -2.52 18.68
N PHE A 549 1.20 -2.01 18.96
CA PHE A 549 0.57 -0.90 18.25
C PHE A 549 0.37 0.28 19.20
N GLU A 550 0.46 1.49 18.67
CA GLU A 550 -0.01 2.72 19.30
C GLU A 550 -1.33 3.14 18.64
N LEU A 551 -2.35 3.50 19.43
CA LEU A 551 -3.52 4.18 18.88
C LEU A 551 -3.10 5.58 18.37
N VAL A 552 -3.50 5.93 17.15
CA VAL A 552 -3.53 7.33 16.71
C VAL A 552 -4.94 7.89 16.93
N PRO A 553 -5.17 8.70 17.97
CA PRO A 553 -6.37 9.48 18.13
C PRO A 553 -6.29 10.69 17.20
N ALA A 554 -7.41 11.10 16.61
CA ALA A 554 -7.42 12.07 15.52
C ALA A 554 -7.07 13.55 15.90
N ASP A 555 -6.61 13.86 17.13
CA ASP A 555 -6.88 15.14 17.82
C ASP A 555 -5.70 16.13 18.08
N VAL A 556 -4.52 15.67 18.53
CA VAL A 556 -3.67 16.41 19.51
C VAL A 556 -2.40 17.09 18.94
N ALA A 557 -2.04 18.28 19.46
CA ALA A 557 -0.76 18.98 19.19
C ALA A 557 -0.27 19.90 20.36
N GLN A 558 0.89 20.57 20.18
CA GLN A 558 1.85 20.98 21.22
C GLN A 558 1.72 22.42 21.84
N ASP A 559 2.59 22.76 22.81
CA ASP A 559 2.70 24.10 23.43
C ASP A 559 3.01 25.22 22.40
N GLY A 560 2.40 26.40 22.56
CA GLY A 560 2.40 27.47 21.55
C GLY A 560 1.34 27.34 20.46
N VAL A 561 0.67 26.19 20.34
CA VAL A 561 -0.52 26.02 19.49
C VAL A 561 -1.75 26.61 20.19
N ARG A 562 -2.71 27.15 19.41
CA ARG A 562 -4.09 27.40 19.81
C ARG A 562 -5.01 26.61 18.87
N ILE A 563 -5.77 25.69 19.43
CA ILE A 563 -6.72 24.88 18.68
C ILE A 563 -8.04 25.65 18.62
N TRP A 564 -8.59 25.87 17.43
CA TRP A 564 -9.94 26.43 17.29
C TRP A 564 -10.99 25.38 17.63
N SER A 565 -11.82 25.66 18.63
CA SER A 565 -12.97 24.83 19.01
C SER A 565 -14.28 25.31 18.39
N GLY A 566 -14.39 26.59 18.02
CA GLY A 566 -15.60 27.19 17.42
C GLY A 566 -16.88 27.16 18.28
N LEU A 567 -16.80 26.70 19.53
CA LEU A 567 -17.99 26.36 20.34
C LEU A 567 -18.77 27.58 20.88
N ASN A 568 -18.24 28.80 20.80
CA ASN A 568 -18.83 29.99 21.43
C ASN A 568 -19.31 31.04 20.43
N SER A 569 -18.57 31.33 19.36
CA SER A 569 -18.98 32.24 18.28
C SER A 569 -18.27 31.98 16.96
N ASP A 570 -18.67 32.69 15.92
CA ASP A 570 -18.05 32.72 14.58
C ASP A 570 -16.90 33.75 14.47
N GLN A 571 -16.46 34.36 15.57
CA GLN A 571 -15.52 35.49 15.57
C GLN A 571 -14.08 35.03 15.90
N PHE A 572 -13.12 35.27 15.00
CA PHE A 572 -11.72 34.83 15.19
C PHE A 572 -11.10 35.37 16.50
N GLN A 573 -11.43 36.62 16.86
CA GLN A 573 -10.91 37.31 18.04
C GLN A 573 -11.67 37.00 19.35
N ASP A 574 -12.53 35.99 19.39
CA ASP A 574 -13.18 35.53 20.63
C ASP A 574 -12.28 34.52 21.37
N PRO A 575 -11.70 34.85 22.54
CA PRO A 575 -10.80 33.95 23.27
C PRO A 575 -11.50 32.66 23.74
N ASP A 576 -12.83 32.68 23.92
CA ASP A 576 -13.58 31.49 24.33
C ASP A 576 -13.69 30.44 23.19
N ASN A 577 -13.34 30.79 21.94
CA ASN A 577 -13.24 29.83 20.83
C ASN A 577 -11.93 29.04 20.80
N TRP A 578 -10.89 29.45 21.52
CA TRP A 578 -9.55 28.85 21.43
C TRP A 578 -9.22 27.95 22.62
N LEU A 579 -8.40 26.92 22.38
CA LEU A 579 -7.86 26.03 23.40
C LEU A 579 -6.32 26.05 23.35
N PRO A 580 -5.62 26.34 24.48
CA PRO A 580 -6.15 26.95 25.70
C PRO A 580 -6.83 28.31 25.44
N ILE A 581 -7.71 28.74 26.37
CA ILE A 581 -8.57 29.94 26.25
C ILE A 581 -7.75 31.24 26.18
N ASP A 582 -7.20 31.53 25.00
CA ASP A 582 -6.49 32.74 24.61
C ASP A 582 -6.39 32.80 23.07
N VAL A 583 -6.59 33.98 22.46
CA VAL A 583 -6.50 34.15 21.01
C VAL A 583 -5.02 34.02 20.57
N PRO A 584 -4.68 33.31 19.48
CA PRO A 584 -3.31 33.22 18.98
C PRO A 584 -2.76 34.61 18.62
N GLY A 585 -1.59 34.94 19.16
CA GLY A 585 -0.85 36.17 18.87
C GLY A 585 0.26 35.98 17.84
N GLU A 586 1.09 37.03 17.66
CA GLU A 586 2.13 37.12 16.62
C GLU A 586 3.25 36.04 16.68
N PHE A 587 3.21 35.11 17.65
CA PHE A 587 4.18 34.03 17.88
C PHE A 587 3.50 32.69 18.22
N ASP A 588 2.18 32.59 18.06
CA ASP A 588 1.41 31.36 18.29
C ASP A 588 1.09 30.70 16.94
N ILE A 589 0.89 29.38 16.97
CA ILE A 589 0.38 28.59 15.85
C ILE A 589 -1.14 28.51 15.99
N ALA A 590 -1.91 28.91 14.97
CA ALA A 590 -3.35 28.68 14.93
C ALA A 590 -3.62 27.32 14.26
N LEU A 591 -4.06 26.32 15.03
CA LEU A 591 -4.41 24.98 14.54
C LEU A 591 -5.92 24.85 14.40
N PHE A 592 -6.36 24.28 13.28
CA PHE A 592 -7.75 23.92 13.01
C PHE A 592 -7.82 22.43 12.69
N ASN A 593 -8.55 21.69 13.53
CA ASN A 593 -8.69 20.24 13.46
C ASN A 593 -10.17 19.85 13.64
N LEU A 594 -10.97 19.95 12.57
CA LEU A 594 -12.44 20.05 12.64
C LEU A 594 -13.13 19.44 11.41
N ASP A 595 -13.90 18.37 11.59
CA ASP A 595 -14.64 17.69 10.50
C ASP A 595 -15.81 18.50 9.87
N THR A 596 -15.88 19.82 10.04
CA THR A 596 -17.02 20.66 9.61
C THR A 596 -16.58 21.99 9.01
N VAL A 597 -17.42 22.55 8.13
CA VAL A 597 -17.14 23.84 7.47
C VAL A 597 -17.36 25.00 8.45
N TYR A 598 -16.32 25.79 8.73
CA TYR A 598 -16.42 27.00 9.55
C TYR A 598 -16.30 28.27 8.71
N GLU A 599 -17.33 29.11 8.74
CA GLU A 599 -17.25 30.51 8.32
C GLU A 599 -16.85 31.37 9.53
N ILE A 600 -15.69 32.03 9.43
CA ILE A 600 -15.06 32.77 10.52
C ILE A 600 -14.96 34.24 10.11
N PHE A 601 -15.39 35.14 10.99
CA PHE A 601 -15.30 36.59 10.77
C PHE A 601 -14.13 37.18 11.57
N ALA A 602 -13.29 37.97 10.89
CA ALA A 602 -12.28 38.81 11.53
C ALA A 602 -12.77 40.25 11.65
N VAL A 603 -12.74 40.81 12.86
CA VAL A 603 -13.25 42.17 13.15
C VAL A 603 -12.17 43.22 13.44
N GLU A 604 -10.90 42.82 13.35
CA GLU A 604 -9.74 43.71 13.35
C GLU A 604 -8.53 43.06 12.64
N ASP A 605 -7.53 43.87 12.30
CA ASP A 605 -6.27 43.38 11.70
C ASP A 605 -5.51 42.50 12.70
N PHE A 606 -5.03 41.33 12.28
CA PHE A 606 -4.32 40.41 13.17
C PHE A 606 -3.14 39.70 12.47
N ALA A 607 -2.25 39.16 13.30
CA ALA A 607 -1.07 38.44 12.83
C ALA A 607 -0.74 37.28 13.77
N ILE A 608 -0.27 36.18 13.18
CA ILE A 608 0.13 34.93 13.83
C ILE A 608 1.50 34.50 13.28
N ASP A 609 2.16 33.53 13.93
CA ASP A 609 3.41 32.99 13.38
C ASP A 609 3.08 32.09 12.17
N LYS A 610 2.33 31.01 12.46
CA LYS A 610 1.97 29.95 11.53
C LYS A 610 0.47 29.61 11.62
N PHE A 611 -0.13 29.23 10.50
CA PHE A 611 -1.46 28.63 10.43
C PHE A 611 -1.32 27.16 10.04
N ASP A 612 -2.04 26.28 10.73
CA ASP A 612 -1.99 24.83 10.52
C ASP A 612 -3.42 24.30 10.38
N VAL A 613 -3.67 23.55 9.31
CA VAL A 613 -4.97 22.91 9.05
C VAL A 613 -4.72 21.41 8.95
N SER A 614 -5.13 20.66 9.98
CA SER A 614 -4.97 19.20 10.02
C SER A 614 -6.20 18.48 9.48
N LEU A 615 -7.39 18.98 9.83
CA LEU A 615 -8.68 18.52 9.32
C LEU A 615 -9.61 19.73 9.16
N GLY A 616 -10.30 19.82 8.02
CA GLY A 616 -11.50 20.65 7.87
C GLY A 616 -11.47 21.74 6.80
N ASN A 617 -12.61 22.43 6.68
CA ASN A 617 -12.87 23.42 5.64
C ASN A 617 -13.16 24.80 6.25
N ILE A 618 -12.22 25.73 6.13
CA ILE A 618 -12.23 27.03 6.82
C ILE A 618 -12.45 28.14 5.82
N ARG A 619 -13.36 29.08 6.09
CA ARG A 619 -13.58 30.29 5.27
C ARG A 619 -13.51 31.54 6.14
N ILE A 620 -12.45 32.33 5.98
CA ILE A 620 -12.24 33.57 6.74
C ILE A 620 -12.75 34.78 5.94
N ASP A 621 -13.84 35.39 6.41
CA ASP A 621 -14.26 36.73 6.00
C ASP A 621 -13.43 37.77 6.77
N LEU A 622 -12.65 38.56 6.04
CA LEU A 622 -11.78 39.57 6.64
C LEU A 622 -12.51 40.91 6.91
N ASP A 623 -13.76 41.12 6.49
CA ASP A 623 -14.51 42.41 6.61
C ASP A 623 -13.70 43.68 6.24
N GLY A 624 -12.78 43.56 5.27
CA GLY A 624 -11.88 44.62 4.81
C GLY A 624 -10.59 44.80 5.63
N HIS A 625 -10.32 43.92 6.60
CA HIS A 625 -9.11 43.89 7.42
C HIS A 625 -7.95 43.11 6.77
N SER A 626 -6.78 43.17 7.42
CA SER A 626 -5.59 42.42 6.98
C SER A 626 -5.25 41.24 7.90
N PHE A 627 -5.01 40.09 7.29
CA PHE A 627 -4.38 38.91 7.89
C PHE A 627 -2.87 38.93 7.59
N GLN A 628 -2.02 38.61 8.57
CA GLN A 628 -0.58 38.49 8.34
C GLN A 628 0.04 37.24 8.98
N PHE A 629 0.70 36.42 8.15
CA PHE A 629 1.65 35.43 8.61
C PHE A 629 2.99 36.10 8.95
N ARG A 630 3.65 35.64 10.03
CA ARG A 630 4.94 36.18 10.48
C ARG A 630 6.12 35.26 10.27
N ASP A 631 5.90 33.94 10.21
CA ASP A 631 7.01 33.05 9.92
C ASP A 631 7.55 33.32 8.50
N THR A 632 8.87 33.25 8.40
CA THR A 632 9.61 33.31 7.14
C THR A 632 9.86 31.92 6.55
N ILE A 633 9.58 30.86 7.31
CA ILE A 633 9.80 29.45 6.97
C ILE A 633 8.49 28.68 7.25
N ASN A 634 7.80 28.23 6.20
CA ASN A 634 6.53 27.49 6.29
C ASN A 634 5.40 28.16 7.13
N PRO A 635 5.02 29.42 6.81
CA PRO A 635 3.96 30.18 7.50
C PRO A 635 2.55 29.55 7.42
N LEU A 636 2.30 28.70 6.43
CA LEU A 636 1.08 27.93 6.27
C LEU A 636 1.48 26.47 6.13
N GLN A 637 0.77 25.58 6.83
CA GLN A 637 0.86 24.13 6.65
C GLN A 637 -0.54 23.54 6.59
N PHE A 638 -0.69 22.53 5.73
CA PHE A 638 -1.72 21.52 5.88
C PHE A 638 -1.02 20.30 6.49
N SER A 639 -1.42 19.87 7.69
CA SER A 639 -0.78 18.74 8.37
C SER A 639 -1.31 17.42 7.81
N GLN A 640 -0.46 16.41 7.72
CA GLN A 640 -0.79 15.14 7.05
C GLN A 640 -1.96 14.44 7.74
N SER A 641 -3.10 14.42 7.05
CA SER A 641 -4.24 13.56 7.35
C SER A 641 -4.65 12.86 6.06
N THR A 642 -5.39 11.75 6.16
CA THR A 642 -5.95 11.00 5.03
C THR A 642 -7.20 11.66 4.42
N ARG A 643 -7.46 12.94 4.72
CA ARG A 643 -8.67 13.67 4.30
C ARG A 643 -8.32 15.07 3.82
N SER A 644 -8.97 15.49 2.74
CA SER A 644 -8.81 16.82 2.16
C SER A 644 -9.24 17.93 3.12
N SER A 645 -8.46 19.02 3.15
CA SER A 645 -8.73 20.20 3.99
C SER A 645 -8.63 21.48 3.18
N SER A 646 -9.39 22.53 3.53
CA SER A 646 -9.35 23.81 2.82
C SER A 646 -9.26 25.04 3.72
N LEU A 647 -8.58 26.07 3.20
CA LEU A 647 -8.48 27.39 3.80
C LEU A 647 -8.84 28.45 2.76
N GLY A 648 -9.95 29.13 2.95
CA GLY A 648 -10.42 30.21 2.08
C GLY A 648 -10.36 31.59 2.71
N PHE A 649 -9.98 32.59 1.92
CA PHE A 649 -10.03 34.00 2.30
C PHE A 649 -10.98 34.77 1.38
N LYS A 650 -11.77 35.69 1.95
CA LYS A 650 -12.61 36.63 1.20
C LYS A 650 -12.58 38.03 1.83
N ASN A 651 -12.93 39.04 1.02
CA ASN A 651 -13.20 40.42 1.45
C ASN A 651 -12.07 41.07 2.28
N GLY A 652 -10.81 41.02 1.81
CA GLY A 652 -9.68 41.63 2.53
C GLY A 652 -8.29 41.33 1.96
N PHE A 653 -7.26 41.51 2.79
CA PHE A 653 -5.85 41.40 2.38
C PHE A 653 -5.08 40.38 3.20
N VAL A 654 -4.35 39.47 2.53
CA VAL A 654 -3.47 38.48 3.17
C VAL A 654 -2.02 38.79 2.84
N TYR A 655 -1.15 38.83 3.86
CA TYR A 655 0.28 39.10 3.71
C TYR A 655 1.11 37.97 4.33
N SER A 656 2.00 37.35 3.55
CA SER A 656 3.04 36.46 4.06
C SER A 656 4.40 37.18 4.17
N GLN A 657 5.21 36.81 5.16
CA GLN A 657 6.63 37.22 5.23
C GLN A 657 7.60 36.15 4.72
N GLY A 658 7.16 34.89 4.67
CA GLY A 658 7.87 33.77 4.04
C GLY A 658 7.19 33.28 2.76
N ASP A 659 7.81 32.28 2.13
CA ASP A 659 7.23 31.55 1.02
C ASP A 659 6.10 30.64 1.53
N ILE A 660 4.96 30.62 0.82
CA ILE A 660 3.84 29.74 1.16
C ILE A 660 4.07 28.39 0.46
N LYS A 661 4.01 27.27 1.18
CA LYS A 661 4.00 25.92 0.60
C LYS A 661 2.65 25.24 0.87
N ILE A 662 2.13 24.52 -0.12
CA ILE A 662 0.93 23.68 -0.03
C ILE A 662 1.32 22.28 -0.54
N THR A 663 0.90 21.24 0.19
CA THR A 663 1.29 19.83 -0.01
C THR A 663 0.15 18.91 0.44
N GLY A 664 0.03 17.73 -0.17
CA GLY A 664 -0.94 16.70 0.17
C GLY A 664 -2.20 16.82 -0.69
N GLU A 665 -2.71 15.66 -1.14
CA GLU A 665 -3.77 15.58 -2.13
C GLU A 665 -5.03 16.30 -1.66
N ASP A 666 -5.69 16.99 -2.59
CA ASP A 666 -6.89 17.80 -2.37
C ASP A 666 -6.81 18.94 -1.33
N ASN A 667 -5.65 19.21 -0.71
CA ASN A 667 -5.50 20.31 0.24
C ASN A 667 -5.61 21.68 -0.44
N LYS A 668 -6.67 22.45 -0.14
CA LYS A 668 -7.15 23.57 -0.98
C LYS A 668 -6.98 24.95 -0.34
N LEU A 669 -6.14 25.82 -0.92
CA LEU A 669 -6.06 27.25 -0.56
C LEU A 669 -6.94 28.08 -1.52
N ILE A 670 -7.97 28.77 -1.01
CA ILE A 670 -8.96 29.51 -1.82
C ILE A 670 -8.81 31.02 -1.65
N ILE A 671 -8.56 31.75 -2.74
CA ILE A 671 -8.51 33.22 -2.78
C ILE A 671 -9.69 33.74 -3.62
N ASN A 672 -10.74 34.18 -2.93
CA ASN A 672 -11.98 34.67 -3.57
C ASN A 672 -11.76 35.99 -4.33
N SER A 673 -12.66 36.28 -5.28
CA SER A 673 -12.63 37.48 -6.14
C SER A 673 -12.63 38.85 -5.44
N ASP A 674 -12.91 38.91 -4.14
CA ASP A 674 -12.87 40.11 -3.30
C ASP A 674 -11.72 40.12 -2.26
N ALA A 675 -10.81 39.14 -2.32
CA ALA A 675 -9.58 39.09 -1.55
C ALA A 675 -8.33 39.34 -2.41
N SER A 676 -7.22 39.67 -1.76
CA SER A 676 -5.90 39.74 -2.39
C SER A 676 -4.81 39.18 -1.49
N MET A 677 -3.93 38.34 -2.04
CA MET A 677 -2.81 37.71 -1.34
C MET A 677 -1.46 38.22 -1.86
N TYR A 678 -0.51 38.44 -0.94
CA TYR A 678 0.86 38.87 -1.24
C TYR A 678 1.88 37.95 -0.54
N ALA A 679 2.75 37.31 -1.33
CA ALA A 679 3.87 36.48 -0.88
C ALA A 679 5.09 36.65 -1.84
N GLU A 680 6.27 36.12 -1.49
CA GLU A 680 7.45 36.15 -2.39
C GLU A 680 7.42 34.98 -3.39
N LYS A 681 7.37 33.73 -2.88
CA LYS A 681 6.95 32.54 -3.62
C LYS A 681 5.68 31.91 -3.05
N LEU A 682 5.00 31.14 -3.89
CA LEU A 682 3.98 30.17 -3.51
C LEU A 682 4.33 28.85 -4.23
N ILE A 683 4.47 27.77 -3.46
CA ILE A 683 4.91 26.45 -3.91
C ILE A 683 3.75 25.46 -3.71
N ILE A 684 3.45 24.66 -4.74
CA ILE A 684 2.35 23.70 -4.76
C ILE A 684 2.90 22.34 -5.19
N ASN A 685 2.77 21.33 -4.34
CA ASN A 685 3.23 19.97 -4.60
C ASN A 685 2.17 18.94 -4.19
N ASP A 686 2.43 17.67 -4.52
CA ASP A 686 1.81 16.48 -3.91
C ASP A 686 0.26 16.54 -3.94
N GLY A 687 -0.34 16.82 -5.10
CA GLY A 687 -1.79 16.87 -5.34
C GLY A 687 -2.54 18.08 -4.74
N ALA A 688 -1.86 19.01 -4.06
CA ALA A 688 -2.51 20.13 -3.39
C ALA A 688 -3.14 21.16 -4.36
N ILE A 689 -4.25 21.78 -3.98
CA ILE A 689 -5.05 22.69 -4.82
C ILE A 689 -4.86 24.17 -4.43
N LEU A 690 -4.53 25.02 -5.40
CA LEU A 690 -4.59 26.49 -5.27
C LEU A 690 -5.75 27.06 -6.08
N ASP A 691 -6.82 27.48 -5.42
CA ASP A 691 -8.03 28.05 -6.03
C ASP A 691 -7.97 29.58 -6.08
N ILE A 692 -8.02 30.13 -7.29
CA ILE A 692 -7.84 31.56 -7.56
C ILE A 692 -9.00 32.11 -8.39
N SER A 693 -9.92 32.80 -7.71
CA SER A 693 -10.84 33.75 -8.35
C SER A 693 -10.49 35.23 -8.06
N GLY A 694 -9.48 35.50 -7.21
CA GLY A 694 -8.99 36.83 -6.80
C GLY A 694 -7.61 37.26 -7.33
N GLU A 695 -6.95 38.17 -6.59
CA GLU A 695 -5.62 38.71 -6.95
C GLU A 695 -4.51 38.03 -6.11
N VAL A 696 -3.62 37.26 -6.74
CA VAL A 696 -2.45 36.64 -6.08
C VAL A 696 -1.18 37.26 -6.60
N THR A 697 -0.43 37.96 -5.75
CA THR A 697 0.90 38.50 -6.09
C THR A 697 1.97 37.67 -5.41
N ALA A 698 2.48 36.67 -6.14
CA ALA A 698 3.62 35.81 -5.81
C ALA A 698 4.24 35.26 -7.09
N ASN A 699 5.46 34.69 -7.01
CA ASN A 699 5.94 33.76 -8.04
C ASN A 699 5.43 32.35 -7.69
N VAL A 700 4.71 31.70 -8.60
CA VAL A 700 4.15 30.37 -8.35
C VAL A 700 5.04 29.30 -8.96
N ILE A 701 5.35 28.28 -8.16
CA ILE A 701 6.03 27.05 -8.56
C ILE A 701 5.03 25.91 -8.33
N ASN A 702 4.63 25.23 -9.40
CA ASN A 702 3.83 24.02 -9.33
C ASN A 702 4.71 22.81 -9.68
N SER A 703 4.80 21.85 -8.77
CA SER A 703 5.67 20.66 -8.82
C SER A 703 4.90 19.48 -8.23
N GLY A 704 3.88 19.02 -8.97
CA GLY A 704 3.00 17.91 -8.58
C GLY A 704 1.63 18.32 -8.02
N GLY A 705 1.24 19.59 -8.06
CA GLY A 705 -0.04 20.08 -7.52
C GLY A 705 -1.00 20.63 -8.59
N ILE A 706 -2.13 21.16 -8.14
CA ILE A 706 -3.27 21.62 -8.95
C ILE A 706 -3.49 23.12 -8.77
N ILE A 707 -3.63 23.88 -9.87
CA ILE A 707 -4.09 25.28 -9.82
C ILE A 707 -5.52 25.35 -10.34
N ASP A 708 -6.49 25.63 -9.47
CA ASP A 708 -7.92 25.70 -9.79
C ASP A 708 -8.34 27.15 -10.10
N ILE A 709 -8.87 27.41 -11.30
CA ILE A 709 -9.43 28.70 -11.70
C ILE A 709 -10.96 28.55 -11.77
N GLY A 710 -11.60 28.57 -10.59
CA GLY A 710 -13.01 28.21 -10.43
C GLY A 710 -13.96 29.35 -10.02
N GLY A 711 -15.21 29.25 -10.48
CA GLY A 711 -16.36 30.04 -9.99
C GLY A 711 -17.09 30.93 -11.00
N ALA A 712 -18.42 31.00 -10.87
CA ALA A 712 -19.28 31.71 -11.82
C ALA A 712 -18.99 33.22 -11.98
N GLN A 713 -18.62 33.61 -13.20
CA GLN A 713 -18.32 34.99 -13.65
C GLN A 713 -17.04 35.64 -13.10
N ILE A 714 -15.92 34.92 -13.06
CA ILE A 714 -14.61 35.56 -12.87
C ILE A 714 -14.40 36.59 -14.01
N THR A 715 -13.90 37.78 -13.68
CA THR A 715 -13.60 38.83 -14.69
C THR A 715 -12.11 39.03 -14.95
N ASN A 716 -11.26 38.24 -14.27
CA ASN A 716 -9.86 37.88 -14.53
C ASN A 716 -9.27 37.30 -13.23
N ALA A 717 -8.75 36.07 -13.24
CA ALA A 717 -7.77 35.65 -12.23
C ALA A 717 -6.43 36.30 -12.55
N TYR A 718 -5.72 36.86 -11.55
CA TYR A 718 -4.48 37.61 -11.80
C TYR A 718 -3.31 37.15 -10.94
N LEU A 719 -2.20 36.83 -11.62
CA LEU A 719 -0.94 36.42 -11.02
C LEU A 719 0.13 37.51 -11.18
N GLY A 720 0.49 38.15 -10.06
CA GLY A 720 1.39 39.31 -9.98
C GLY A 720 2.89 39.02 -10.06
N GLY A 721 3.27 37.77 -10.33
CA GLY A 721 4.64 37.30 -10.61
C GLY A 721 4.71 36.43 -11.86
N SER A 722 5.63 35.46 -11.89
CA SER A 722 5.72 34.41 -12.93
C SER A 722 5.15 33.07 -12.44
N LEU A 723 4.74 32.22 -13.38
CA LEU A 723 4.34 30.81 -13.17
C LEU A 723 5.43 29.90 -13.76
N ASN A 724 6.03 29.05 -12.94
CA ASN A 724 7.05 28.05 -13.32
C ASN A 724 8.32 28.62 -13.99
N GLU A 725 8.75 29.84 -13.66
CA GLU A 725 9.95 30.45 -14.25
C GLU A 725 11.26 29.83 -13.69
N THR A 726 11.79 28.83 -14.41
CA THR A 726 13.19 28.31 -14.32
C THR A 726 13.62 27.44 -13.12
N ASP A 727 12.72 26.98 -12.25
CA ASP A 727 13.06 26.15 -11.06
C ASP A 727 12.51 24.69 -11.09
N GLN A 728 12.13 24.15 -12.25
CA GLN A 728 11.82 22.71 -12.45
C GLN A 728 13.10 21.83 -12.44
N LEU A 729 14.03 22.12 -11.53
CA LEU A 729 15.36 21.51 -11.45
C LEU A 729 15.57 20.62 -10.24
N GLU A 730 14.67 20.65 -9.26
CA GLU A 730 14.68 19.72 -8.11
C GLU A 730 13.86 18.46 -8.38
N ASP A 731 12.73 18.54 -9.10
CA ASP A 731 12.02 17.35 -9.59
C ASP A 731 11.22 17.61 -10.90
N PRO A 732 11.72 17.16 -12.07
CA PRO A 732 11.00 17.28 -13.34
C PRO A 732 10.07 16.09 -13.66
N LEU A 733 9.74 15.20 -12.70
CA LEU A 733 8.98 13.97 -12.93
C LEU A 733 7.52 14.00 -12.44
N LEU A 734 7.12 14.94 -11.56
CA LEU A 734 5.75 14.99 -11.04
C LEU A 734 4.78 15.77 -11.96
N PRO A 735 3.68 15.16 -12.44
CA PRO A 735 2.70 15.83 -13.29
C PRO A 735 1.97 16.94 -12.52
N SER A 736 1.87 18.12 -13.12
CA SER A 736 1.33 19.33 -12.45
C SER A 736 0.11 19.88 -13.19
N GLU A 737 -1.01 20.09 -12.52
CA GLU A 737 -2.31 20.40 -13.14
C GLU A 737 -2.70 21.89 -13.07
N ILE A 738 -3.48 22.36 -14.05
CA ILE A 738 -4.27 23.60 -13.98
C ILE A 738 -5.71 23.30 -14.41
N ILE A 739 -6.69 23.49 -13.53
CA ILE A 739 -8.11 23.37 -13.83
C ILE A 739 -8.67 24.72 -14.27
N PHE A 740 -9.47 24.73 -15.34
CA PHE A 740 -10.31 25.86 -15.73
C PHE A 740 -11.79 25.45 -15.71
N ASP A 741 -12.62 26.17 -14.96
CA ASP A 741 -14.06 26.14 -15.20
C ASP A 741 -14.35 26.88 -16.52
N ILE A 742 -15.08 26.24 -17.43
CA ILE A 742 -15.54 26.86 -18.68
C ILE A 742 -17.03 27.19 -18.57
N GLU A 743 -17.35 28.39 -18.08
CA GLU A 743 -18.73 28.89 -18.11
C GLU A 743 -19.04 29.74 -19.35
N GLY A 744 -20.06 29.33 -20.12
CA GLY A 744 -20.45 29.98 -21.37
C GLY A 744 -21.93 30.37 -21.46
N LEU A 745 -22.25 31.67 -21.32
CA LEU A 745 -23.58 32.18 -21.73
C LEU A 745 -23.73 32.32 -23.26
N VAL A 746 -22.64 32.17 -24.02
CA VAL A 746 -22.56 32.30 -25.48
C VAL A 746 -21.49 31.36 -26.02
N ALA A 747 -21.85 30.45 -26.93
CA ALA A 747 -20.89 29.55 -27.59
C ALA A 747 -19.73 30.32 -28.27
N GLY A 748 -18.51 29.78 -28.17
CA GLY A 748 -17.29 30.36 -28.72
C GLY A 748 -16.69 31.56 -27.96
N ILE A 749 -16.96 31.73 -26.66
CA ILE A 749 -16.30 32.72 -25.79
C ILE A 749 -16.04 32.11 -24.41
N SER A 750 -14.76 31.85 -24.06
CA SER A 750 -14.37 31.59 -22.67
C SER A 750 -14.54 32.86 -21.83
N HIS A 751 -15.09 32.75 -20.64
CA HIS A 751 -15.19 33.84 -19.67
C HIS A 751 -14.05 33.80 -18.66
N ASP A 752 -13.60 32.60 -18.30
CA ASP A 752 -12.57 32.34 -17.32
C ASP A 752 -11.20 32.25 -18.02
N PHE A 753 -10.20 32.86 -17.37
CA PHE A 753 -8.93 33.21 -17.99
C PHE A 753 -7.88 33.61 -16.93
N LEU A 754 -6.68 33.03 -17.03
CA LEU A 754 -5.55 33.35 -16.18
C LEU A 754 -4.65 34.41 -16.83
N SER A 755 -4.50 35.57 -16.17
CA SER A 755 -3.58 36.62 -16.61
C SER A 755 -2.32 36.67 -15.74
N VAL A 756 -1.16 36.37 -16.33
CA VAL A 756 0.13 36.32 -15.63
C VAL A 756 1.01 37.51 -16.04
N SER A 757 1.51 38.26 -15.07
CA SER A 757 2.32 39.46 -15.34
C SER A 757 3.78 39.16 -15.71
N GLY A 758 4.34 38.08 -15.17
CA GLY A 758 5.63 37.48 -15.51
C GLY A 758 5.50 36.46 -16.64
N SER A 759 6.40 35.47 -16.69
CA SER A 759 6.38 34.39 -17.68
C SER A 759 5.52 33.19 -17.23
N ILE A 760 5.17 32.32 -18.17
CA ILE A 760 4.49 31.03 -17.93
C ILE A 760 5.32 29.93 -18.58
N ASP A 761 5.62 28.84 -17.86
CA ASP A 761 6.10 27.59 -18.45
C ASP A 761 5.10 26.44 -18.21
N LEU A 762 4.57 25.89 -19.30
CA LEU A 762 3.59 24.78 -19.33
C LEU A 762 4.25 23.42 -19.65
N THR A 763 5.58 23.33 -19.55
CA THR A 763 6.32 22.11 -19.85
C THR A 763 6.05 21.06 -18.78
N GLY A 764 5.50 19.89 -19.15
CA GLY A 764 5.17 18.81 -18.20
C GLY A 764 3.89 19.04 -17.39
N MET A 765 3.09 20.06 -17.74
CA MET A 765 1.81 20.32 -17.08
C MET A 765 0.64 19.63 -17.77
N THR A 766 -0.37 19.27 -16.99
CA THR A 766 -1.71 18.93 -17.44
C THR A 766 -2.63 20.14 -17.31
N ILE A 767 -3.54 20.34 -18.26
CA ILE A 767 -4.62 21.32 -18.16
C ILE A 767 -5.94 20.56 -18.15
N ASN A 768 -6.74 20.73 -17.12
CA ASN A 768 -8.06 20.10 -17.01
C ASN A 768 -9.16 21.14 -17.22
N LEU A 769 -10.24 20.75 -17.89
CA LEU A 769 -11.35 21.62 -18.24
C LEU A 769 -12.64 21.07 -17.62
N ARG A 770 -13.20 21.82 -16.67
CA ARG A 770 -14.51 21.58 -16.05
C ARG A 770 -15.59 22.39 -16.75
N TYR A 771 -16.84 21.92 -16.72
CA TYR A 771 -17.98 22.65 -17.28
C TYR A 771 -19.26 22.25 -16.53
N SER A 772 -20.24 23.16 -16.45
CA SER A 772 -21.50 22.91 -15.72
C SER A 772 -22.52 22.15 -16.56
N ASP A 773 -23.39 21.37 -15.91
CA ASP A 773 -24.58 20.71 -16.53
C ASP A 773 -25.48 21.67 -17.32
N THR A 774 -25.43 22.96 -17.01
CA THR A 774 -26.26 23.98 -17.66
C THR A 774 -25.75 24.41 -19.04
N TRP A 775 -24.52 24.02 -19.41
CA TRP A 775 -23.90 24.35 -20.69
C TRP A 775 -22.90 23.28 -21.15
N THR A 776 -23.23 22.60 -22.26
CA THR A 776 -22.34 21.62 -22.91
C THR A 776 -21.53 22.26 -24.04
N PRO A 777 -20.20 22.09 -24.10
CA PRO A 777 -19.36 22.41 -25.25
C PRO A 777 -19.81 21.71 -26.55
N THR A 778 -19.43 22.24 -27.72
CA THR A 778 -19.78 21.68 -29.04
C THR A 778 -18.59 21.62 -30.02
N ASP A 779 -18.61 20.68 -30.97
CA ASP A 779 -17.58 20.48 -32.00
C ASP A 779 -17.06 21.80 -32.59
N GLY A 780 -15.78 22.09 -32.34
CA GLY A 780 -15.10 23.28 -32.88
C GLY A 780 -15.24 24.57 -32.06
N ASP A 781 -15.69 24.49 -30.80
CA ASP A 781 -15.47 25.55 -29.81
C ASP A 781 -13.96 25.75 -29.51
N VAL A 782 -13.61 26.96 -29.06
CA VAL A 782 -12.22 27.41 -28.86
C VAL A 782 -12.10 28.17 -27.55
N PHE A 783 -11.16 27.75 -26.69
CA PHE A 783 -10.97 28.30 -25.34
C PHE A 783 -9.65 29.06 -25.22
N ASN A 784 -9.70 30.27 -24.68
CA ASN A 784 -8.50 31.07 -24.37
C ASN A 784 -8.21 30.90 -22.88
N LEU A 785 -7.15 30.16 -22.54
CA LEU A 785 -6.91 29.75 -21.15
C LEU A 785 -6.00 30.73 -20.40
N ALA A 786 -4.93 31.20 -21.04
CA ALA A 786 -3.97 32.12 -20.41
C ALA A 786 -3.38 33.17 -21.36
N ASP A 787 -2.96 34.30 -20.78
CA ASP A 787 -1.88 35.13 -21.36
C ASP A 787 -0.76 35.42 -20.36
N SER A 788 0.40 35.76 -20.95
CA SER A 788 1.56 36.27 -20.25
C SER A 788 1.96 37.66 -20.74
N GLY A 789 2.38 38.49 -19.78
CA GLY A 789 3.05 39.77 -20.02
C GLY A 789 4.54 39.66 -20.45
N ALA A 790 5.19 38.51 -20.25
CA ALA A 790 6.63 38.30 -20.50
C ALA A 790 6.98 37.16 -21.49
N GLY A 791 6.14 36.13 -21.61
CA GLY A 791 6.32 34.98 -22.51
C GLY A 791 5.65 33.70 -22.01
N ILE A 792 5.15 32.86 -22.92
CA ILE A 792 4.69 31.48 -22.63
C ILE A 792 5.61 30.46 -23.31
N SER A 793 6.00 29.41 -22.59
CA SER A 793 6.70 28.20 -23.08
C SER A 793 5.98 26.90 -22.71
N GLY A 794 6.47 25.77 -23.21
CA GLY A 794 5.88 24.44 -23.00
C GLY A 794 4.78 24.05 -23.98
N LEU A 795 4.41 22.78 -23.92
CA LEU A 795 3.19 22.19 -24.50
C LEU A 795 2.62 21.29 -23.40
N PRO A 796 1.45 21.61 -22.82
CA PRO A 796 0.84 20.79 -21.79
C PRO A 796 0.06 19.61 -22.39
N GLN A 797 -0.16 18.58 -21.58
CA GLN A 797 -1.26 17.63 -21.77
C GLN A 797 -2.58 18.34 -21.46
N ILE A 798 -3.70 17.88 -22.02
CA ILE A 798 -5.02 18.43 -21.71
C ILE A 798 -5.95 17.25 -21.42
N LEU A 799 -6.71 17.36 -20.32
CA LEU A 799 -7.78 16.48 -19.89
C LEU A 799 -9.09 17.29 -19.81
N THR A 800 -10.22 16.60 -19.71
CA THR A 800 -11.51 17.22 -19.38
C THR A 800 -12.33 16.23 -18.58
N TYR A 801 -13.25 16.72 -17.75
CA TYR A 801 -14.23 15.86 -17.11
C TYR A 801 -15.15 15.16 -18.13
N SER A 802 -15.73 14.05 -17.70
CA SER A 802 -16.44 13.05 -18.49
C SER A 802 -17.57 13.62 -19.37
N GLY A 803 -17.94 12.88 -20.43
CA GLY A 803 -19.10 13.18 -21.28
C GLY A 803 -18.87 14.13 -22.47
N LEU A 804 -17.62 14.55 -22.75
CA LEU A 804 -17.32 15.40 -23.91
C LEU A 804 -17.09 14.59 -25.21
N PRO A 805 -17.64 15.03 -26.36
CA PRO A 805 -17.28 14.45 -27.66
C PRO A 805 -15.81 14.73 -28.03
N SER A 806 -15.22 13.88 -28.86
CA SER A 806 -13.82 14.03 -29.29
C SER A 806 -13.58 15.26 -30.19
N GLU A 807 -12.35 15.79 -30.15
CA GLU A 807 -11.80 16.92 -30.97
C GLU A 807 -12.13 18.39 -30.55
N TYR A 808 -11.71 18.83 -29.35
CA TYR A 808 -11.65 20.27 -28.98
C TYR A 808 -10.30 20.94 -29.29
N VAL A 809 -10.25 22.29 -29.30
CA VAL A 809 -9.01 23.06 -29.51
C VAL A 809 -8.80 24.16 -28.45
N CYS A 810 -7.68 24.08 -27.72
CA CYS A 810 -7.30 25.08 -26.71
C CYS A 810 -6.25 26.06 -27.22
N HIS A 811 -6.38 27.34 -26.84
CA HIS A 811 -5.54 28.46 -27.25
C HIS A 811 -4.95 29.22 -26.04
N TRP A 812 -3.76 29.79 -26.24
CA TRP A 812 -3.12 30.75 -25.32
C TRP A 812 -2.36 31.84 -26.09
N GLU A 813 -2.36 33.06 -25.56
CA GLU A 813 -1.81 34.25 -26.25
C GLU A 813 -0.63 34.89 -25.50
N ASN A 814 0.21 35.62 -26.23
CA ASN A 814 1.19 36.54 -25.66
C ASN A 814 0.68 37.98 -25.85
N ILE A 815 0.58 38.78 -24.78
CA ILE A 815 0.12 40.19 -24.91
C ILE A 815 0.98 40.92 -25.95
N PRO A 816 0.40 41.65 -26.93
CA PRO A 816 1.11 42.12 -28.11
C PRO A 816 2.12 43.25 -27.86
N ALA A 817 3.29 42.88 -27.32
CA ALA A 817 4.47 43.74 -27.16
C ALA A 817 5.72 43.26 -27.92
N ALA A 818 5.69 42.15 -28.67
CA ALA A 818 6.37 41.94 -29.97
C ALA A 818 6.59 40.44 -30.35
N ARG A 819 6.01 40.04 -31.49
CA ARG A 819 6.52 38.98 -32.39
C ARG A 819 6.59 37.53 -31.86
N GLY A 820 5.44 36.86 -31.92
CA GLY A 820 5.34 35.57 -32.63
C GLY A 820 5.55 34.31 -31.79
N GLY A 821 4.45 33.83 -31.22
CA GLY A 821 4.27 32.52 -30.61
C GLY A 821 2.84 32.44 -30.08
N SER A 822 2.04 31.53 -30.63
CA SER A 822 0.71 31.14 -30.16
C SER A 822 0.63 29.62 -30.37
N GLY A 823 0.15 28.89 -29.36
CA GLY A 823 -0.04 27.44 -29.42
C GLY A 823 -1.49 27.06 -29.74
N GLU A 824 -1.67 25.86 -30.26
CA GLU A 824 -2.96 25.19 -30.50
C GLU A 824 -2.74 23.71 -30.11
N ALA A 825 -3.65 23.11 -29.33
CA ALA A 825 -3.59 21.71 -28.89
C ALA A 825 -4.99 21.06 -28.91
N THR A 826 -5.05 19.73 -29.09
CA THR A 826 -6.27 18.92 -29.23
C THR A 826 -6.38 17.89 -28.09
N VAL A 827 -7.60 17.54 -27.68
CA VAL A 827 -7.91 16.89 -26.38
C VAL A 827 -8.66 15.55 -26.54
N THR A 828 -8.37 14.61 -25.63
CA THR A 828 -9.04 13.31 -25.34
C THR A 828 -9.04 13.08 -23.80
N THR A 829 -9.89 12.22 -23.26
CA THR A 829 -10.40 12.33 -21.86
C THR A 829 -10.50 11.00 -21.11
N THR A 830 -10.23 10.98 -19.80
CA THR A 830 -10.30 9.81 -18.88
C THR A 830 -11.14 10.15 -17.62
N GLY A 831 -11.60 9.18 -16.82
CA GLY A 831 -12.58 9.37 -15.72
C GLY A 831 -12.18 8.80 -14.34
N PRO A 832 -12.98 9.02 -13.28
CA PRO A 832 -12.80 8.35 -11.99
C PRO A 832 -13.63 7.06 -11.86
N ILE A 833 -13.07 6.03 -11.22
CA ILE A 833 -13.73 4.76 -10.87
C ILE A 833 -14.25 4.83 -9.43
N ILE A 834 -15.54 4.57 -9.19
CA ILE A 834 -16.15 4.60 -7.84
C ILE A 834 -17.19 3.48 -7.74
N PHE A 835 -17.18 2.73 -6.64
CA PHE A 835 -18.15 1.65 -6.40
C PHE A 835 -18.95 1.83 -5.11
N GLY A 836 -20.26 1.55 -5.19
CA GLY A 836 -21.17 1.52 -4.05
C GLY A 836 -21.01 0.31 -3.14
N SER A 837 -21.73 0.30 -2.01
CA SER A 837 -21.71 -0.83 -1.06
C SER A 837 -22.39 -2.09 -1.61
N ALA A 838 -21.86 -3.28 -1.27
CA ALA A 838 -22.38 -4.58 -1.72
C ALA A 838 -23.90 -4.75 -1.52
N ASN A 839 -24.64 -4.94 -2.61
CA ASN A 839 -26.02 -5.40 -2.59
C ASN A 839 -26.06 -6.93 -2.59
N THR A 840 -26.54 -7.54 -1.50
CA THR A 840 -26.27 -8.96 -1.21
C THR A 840 -27.49 -9.88 -1.39
N THR A 841 -27.31 -10.99 -2.11
CA THR A 841 -28.30 -12.07 -2.26
C THR A 841 -27.77 -13.38 -1.69
N ALA A 842 -28.33 -13.83 -0.56
CA ALA A 842 -27.88 -15.03 0.14
C ALA A 842 -28.09 -16.33 -0.66
N LEU A 843 -27.04 -17.16 -0.70
CA LEU A 843 -26.97 -18.45 -1.39
C LEU A 843 -27.11 -19.62 -0.39
N ASN A 844 -27.07 -20.85 -0.92
CA ASN A 844 -27.22 -22.08 -0.13
C ASN A 844 -25.91 -22.87 0.06
N ALA A 845 -24.89 -22.54 -0.74
CA ALA A 845 -23.51 -23.01 -0.73
C ALA A 845 -22.67 -22.01 -1.55
N THR A 846 -21.35 -22.04 -1.41
CA THR A 846 -20.42 -21.31 -2.29
C THR A 846 -20.48 -21.95 -3.68
N PRO A 847 -20.70 -21.20 -4.77
CA PRO A 847 -20.54 -21.72 -6.13
C PRO A 847 -19.11 -22.16 -6.39
N ASN A 848 -18.93 -23.04 -7.39
CA ASN A 848 -17.61 -23.33 -7.95
C ASN A 848 -17.24 -22.31 -9.04
N ASP A 849 -18.23 -21.75 -9.74
CA ASP A 849 -18.07 -20.83 -10.87
C ASP A 849 -19.34 -19.98 -11.11
N ILE A 850 -19.22 -18.84 -11.80
CA ILE A 850 -20.25 -17.83 -12.07
C ILE A 850 -20.13 -17.22 -13.47
N VAL A 851 -21.25 -17.07 -14.18
CA VAL A 851 -21.34 -16.33 -15.46
C VAL A 851 -22.49 -15.33 -15.48
N VAL A 852 -22.31 -14.26 -16.25
CA VAL A 852 -23.21 -13.10 -16.36
C VAL A 852 -23.79 -13.02 -17.78
N ALA A 853 -25.13 -13.02 -17.91
CA ALA A 853 -25.83 -12.86 -19.20
C ALA A 853 -27.33 -12.60 -19.01
N ASP A 854 -27.97 -11.90 -19.95
CA ASP A 854 -29.44 -11.70 -19.98
C ASP A 854 -30.17 -12.99 -20.40
N PHE A 855 -30.70 -13.77 -19.45
CA PHE A 855 -31.35 -15.07 -19.72
C PHE A 855 -32.86 -14.97 -19.99
N ASP A 856 -33.52 -13.85 -19.69
CA ASP A 856 -34.98 -13.70 -19.89
C ASP A 856 -35.41 -12.55 -20.83
N GLY A 857 -34.46 -11.71 -21.27
CA GLY A 857 -34.62 -10.60 -22.21
C GLY A 857 -35.11 -9.31 -21.56
N VAL A 858 -34.92 -9.14 -20.24
CA VAL A 858 -35.55 -8.07 -19.44
C VAL A 858 -34.63 -7.64 -18.29
N ASN A 859 -34.48 -6.32 -18.11
CA ASN A 859 -33.73 -5.69 -17.01
C ASN A 859 -32.20 -5.92 -17.03
N GLY A 860 -31.60 -6.05 -18.20
CA GLY A 860 -30.14 -6.21 -18.33
C GLY A 860 -29.65 -7.63 -17.99
N PRO A 861 -28.41 -7.77 -17.50
CA PRO A 861 -27.79 -9.06 -17.23
C PRO A 861 -28.36 -9.73 -15.97
N ASP A 862 -28.55 -11.04 -16.07
CA ASP A 862 -28.78 -11.96 -14.96
C ASP A 862 -27.47 -12.69 -14.62
N ILE A 863 -27.49 -13.54 -13.58
CA ILE A 863 -26.36 -14.42 -13.25
C ILE A 863 -26.76 -15.91 -13.20
N ALA A 864 -25.83 -16.78 -13.57
CA ALA A 864 -25.92 -18.22 -13.38
C ALA A 864 -24.69 -18.72 -12.60
N MET A 865 -24.87 -19.65 -11.68
CA MET A 865 -23.81 -20.17 -10.81
C MET A 865 -23.80 -21.70 -10.78
N SER A 866 -22.61 -22.32 -10.82
CA SER A 866 -22.44 -23.76 -10.67
C SER A 866 -22.41 -24.14 -9.17
N MET A 867 -23.39 -24.92 -8.71
CA MET A 867 -23.56 -25.21 -7.28
C MET A 867 -22.98 -26.59 -6.91
N PRO A 868 -22.06 -26.69 -5.93
CA PRO A 868 -21.40 -27.95 -5.59
C PRO A 868 -22.36 -28.93 -4.89
N SER A 869 -22.24 -30.24 -5.17
CA SER A 869 -22.95 -31.25 -4.37
C SER A 869 -22.33 -32.65 -4.38
N PHE A 870 -22.08 -33.20 -3.18
CA PHE A 870 -21.55 -34.55 -3.01
C PHE A 870 -22.66 -35.62 -2.96
N GLY A 871 -22.92 -36.30 -4.07
CA GLY A 871 -23.79 -37.50 -4.12
C GLY A 871 -25.29 -37.24 -4.27
N SER A 872 -25.65 -36.02 -4.65
CA SER A 872 -26.92 -35.64 -5.32
C SER A 872 -26.55 -35.18 -6.74
N PRO A 873 -27.48 -35.09 -7.71
CA PRO A 873 -27.26 -34.14 -8.80
C PRO A 873 -27.04 -32.74 -8.20
N ALA A 874 -26.01 -32.07 -8.70
CA ALA A 874 -25.72 -30.65 -8.53
C ALA A 874 -26.79 -29.80 -9.24
N THR A 875 -26.72 -28.48 -9.07
CA THR A 875 -27.57 -27.54 -9.78
C THR A 875 -26.76 -26.44 -10.43
N VAL A 876 -27.31 -25.85 -11.50
CA VAL A 876 -27.07 -24.44 -11.80
C VAL A 876 -28.20 -23.66 -11.15
N ASP A 877 -27.87 -22.67 -10.34
CA ASP A 877 -28.85 -21.74 -9.78
C ASP A 877 -28.77 -20.42 -10.56
N ILE A 878 -29.89 -19.99 -11.16
CA ILE A 878 -29.99 -18.77 -11.97
C ILE A 878 -30.76 -17.71 -11.19
N LEU A 879 -30.21 -16.50 -11.09
CA LEU A 879 -30.79 -15.36 -10.37
C LEU A 879 -31.10 -14.27 -11.39
N LEU A 880 -32.40 -14.00 -11.59
CA LEU A 880 -32.87 -13.02 -12.57
C LEU A 880 -32.91 -11.61 -12.00
N ASN A 881 -32.54 -10.61 -12.81
CA ASN A 881 -32.47 -9.22 -12.42
C ASN A 881 -33.87 -8.59 -12.33
N ASN A 882 -34.22 -7.97 -11.19
CA ASN A 882 -35.50 -7.26 -11.07
C ASN A 882 -35.45 -5.84 -11.69
N GLY A 883 -34.29 -5.38 -12.15
CA GLY A 883 -34.04 -4.09 -12.78
C GLY A 883 -34.06 -2.92 -11.80
N THR A 884 -34.01 -1.71 -12.36
CA THR A 884 -34.04 -0.46 -11.59
C THR A 884 -35.44 0.13 -11.45
N SER A 885 -35.70 0.83 -10.34
CA SER A 885 -36.88 1.66 -10.17
C SER A 885 -36.54 2.95 -9.43
N GLY A 886 -36.63 4.08 -10.13
CA GLY A 886 -36.28 5.38 -9.57
C GLY A 886 -34.78 5.58 -9.35
N GLY A 887 -33.93 4.96 -10.18
CA GLY A 887 -32.46 5.00 -10.04
C GLY A 887 -31.92 4.09 -8.94
N VAL A 888 -32.73 3.15 -8.42
CA VAL A 888 -32.28 2.17 -7.41
C VAL A 888 -32.45 0.76 -7.98
N TRP A 889 -31.37 -0.02 -7.96
CA TRP A 889 -31.38 -1.43 -8.33
C TRP A 889 -32.24 -2.27 -7.36
N LEU A 890 -33.12 -3.11 -7.90
CA LEU A 890 -34.07 -3.89 -7.09
C LEU A 890 -33.55 -5.27 -6.66
N GLY A 891 -32.29 -5.58 -6.97
CA GLY A 891 -31.64 -6.85 -6.66
C GLY A 891 -32.19 -8.05 -7.43
N PHE A 892 -31.69 -9.24 -7.12
CA PHE A 892 -32.09 -10.46 -7.82
C PHE A 892 -33.41 -11.08 -7.33
N ALA A 893 -34.09 -11.77 -8.23
CA ALA A 893 -35.21 -12.65 -7.95
C ALA A 893 -34.76 -13.92 -7.21
N ALA A 894 -35.72 -14.66 -6.65
CA ALA A 894 -35.43 -15.93 -5.99
C ALA A 894 -34.88 -16.98 -7.00
N PRO A 895 -33.82 -17.74 -6.64
CA PRO A 895 -33.07 -18.58 -7.57
C PRO A 895 -33.91 -19.66 -8.27
N ILE A 896 -33.63 -19.85 -9.56
CA ILE A 896 -34.15 -20.93 -10.41
C ILE A 896 -33.10 -22.05 -10.45
N SER A 897 -33.22 -23.04 -9.56
CA SER A 897 -32.32 -24.20 -9.53
C SER A 897 -32.67 -25.24 -10.61
N ILE A 898 -31.71 -25.56 -11.48
CA ILE A 898 -31.81 -26.54 -12.56
C ILE A 898 -30.82 -27.68 -12.31
N SER A 899 -31.29 -28.92 -12.24
CA SER A 899 -30.42 -30.07 -11.95
C SER A 899 -29.51 -30.45 -13.12
N THR A 900 -28.22 -30.65 -12.81
CA THR A 900 -27.19 -31.14 -13.73
C THR A 900 -26.77 -32.58 -13.35
N GLY A 901 -25.53 -32.99 -13.65
CA GLY A 901 -24.90 -34.23 -13.17
C GLY A 901 -24.40 -34.08 -11.72
N THR A 902 -23.41 -34.88 -11.32
CA THR A 902 -22.75 -34.77 -10.00
C THR A 902 -21.46 -33.95 -10.08
N THR A 903 -21.26 -33.08 -9.09
CA THR A 903 -20.07 -32.21 -8.94
C THR A 903 -19.88 -31.32 -10.18
N ALA A 904 -20.67 -30.25 -10.26
CA ALA A 904 -20.55 -29.26 -11.31
C ALA A 904 -19.38 -28.32 -10.98
N GLU A 905 -18.33 -28.30 -11.80
CA GLU A 905 -17.16 -27.44 -11.55
C GLU A 905 -17.34 -26.12 -12.31
N ASP A 906 -17.44 -26.21 -13.63
CA ASP A 906 -17.28 -25.08 -14.55
C ASP A 906 -18.48 -24.93 -15.50
N LEU A 907 -18.81 -23.68 -15.84
CA LEU A 907 -20.07 -23.24 -16.44
C LEU A 907 -19.80 -22.13 -17.48
N GLU A 908 -20.29 -22.29 -18.71
CA GLU A 908 -20.04 -21.32 -19.78
C GLU A 908 -21.32 -21.01 -20.58
N VAL A 909 -21.41 -19.80 -21.12
CA VAL A 909 -22.56 -19.24 -21.83
C VAL A 909 -22.34 -19.11 -23.34
N GLY A 910 -23.38 -19.33 -24.14
CA GLY A 910 -23.29 -19.09 -25.59
C GLY A 910 -24.54 -19.46 -26.39
N ASN A 911 -24.47 -19.34 -27.71
CA ASN A 911 -25.59 -19.64 -28.61
C ASN A 911 -25.46 -21.08 -29.16
N LEU A 912 -25.98 -22.06 -28.41
CA LEU A 912 -25.83 -23.48 -28.75
C LEU A 912 -26.95 -23.99 -29.68
N ASN A 913 -27.99 -23.19 -29.95
CA ASN A 913 -29.19 -23.65 -30.65
C ASN A 913 -29.66 -22.79 -31.87
N ASP A 914 -29.06 -21.63 -32.12
CA ASP A 914 -29.41 -20.63 -33.15
C ASP A 914 -30.80 -19.98 -32.95
N ASP A 915 -31.14 -19.61 -31.71
CA ASP A 915 -32.31 -18.77 -31.39
C ASP A 915 -31.99 -17.41 -30.74
N ASN A 916 -30.69 -17.14 -30.49
CA ASN A 916 -30.14 -15.94 -29.85
C ASN A 916 -30.54 -15.74 -28.38
N ALA A 917 -31.12 -16.74 -27.70
CA ALA A 917 -31.15 -16.74 -26.24
C ALA A 917 -29.81 -17.31 -25.71
N PRO A 918 -29.26 -16.79 -24.61
CA PRO A 918 -28.08 -17.41 -23.99
C PRO A 918 -28.42 -18.80 -23.47
N ASP A 919 -27.78 -19.83 -24.05
CA ASP A 919 -27.76 -21.21 -23.58
C ASP A 919 -26.54 -21.40 -22.64
N LEU A 920 -26.55 -22.46 -21.82
CA LEU A 920 -25.43 -22.80 -20.93
C LEU A 920 -24.89 -24.20 -21.21
N ALA A 921 -23.59 -24.41 -20.97
CA ALA A 921 -22.99 -25.74 -20.83
C ALA A 921 -22.20 -25.84 -19.51
N VAL A 922 -22.19 -27.03 -18.90
CA VAL A 922 -21.70 -27.23 -17.52
C VAL A 922 -20.92 -28.54 -17.43
N THR A 923 -19.69 -28.52 -16.94
CA THR A 923 -18.89 -29.74 -16.68
C THR A 923 -19.40 -30.46 -15.43
N ASN A 924 -19.33 -31.80 -15.40
CA ASN A 924 -19.81 -32.62 -14.29
C ASN A 924 -18.74 -33.67 -13.99
N TYR A 925 -17.88 -33.33 -13.03
CA TYR A 925 -16.60 -33.98 -12.73
C TYR A 925 -16.76 -35.47 -12.39
N ASP A 926 -17.60 -35.79 -11.42
CA ASP A 926 -17.77 -37.16 -10.92
C ASP A 926 -18.61 -38.06 -11.86
N ASP A 927 -19.37 -37.47 -12.78
CA ASP A 927 -20.21 -38.19 -13.74
C ASP A 927 -19.51 -38.45 -15.10
N ASP A 928 -18.33 -37.86 -15.34
CA ASP A 928 -17.62 -37.85 -16.64
C ASP A 928 -18.47 -37.25 -17.79
N THR A 929 -19.30 -36.23 -17.53
CA THR A 929 -20.25 -35.66 -18.53
C THR A 929 -20.27 -34.13 -18.59
N VAL A 930 -20.77 -33.60 -19.70
CA VAL A 930 -21.15 -32.18 -19.83
C VAL A 930 -22.68 -32.10 -19.93
N THR A 931 -23.30 -31.18 -19.21
CA THR A 931 -24.74 -30.90 -19.27
C THR A 931 -24.96 -29.65 -20.09
N ILE A 932 -25.83 -29.73 -21.10
CA ILE A 932 -26.22 -28.62 -21.98
C ILE A 932 -27.62 -28.17 -21.57
N LEU A 933 -27.81 -26.88 -21.34
CA LEU A 933 -29.06 -26.26 -20.94
C LEU A 933 -29.46 -25.26 -22.03
N THR A 934 -30.37 -25.66 -22.93
CA THR A 934 -30.86 -24.70 -23.95
C THR A 934 -32.00 -23.86 -23.38
N ASN A 935 -31.87 -22.54 -23.44
CA ASN A 935 -32.88 -21.58 -23.00
C ASN A 935 -34.03 -21.50 -24.04
N ASP A 936 -35.10 -20.76 -23.73
CA ASP A 936 -36.14 -20.38 -24.67
C ASP A 936 -36.38 -18.85 -24.73
N GLY A 937 -35.45 -18.07 -24.18
CA GLY A 937 -35.52 -16.61 -24.04
C GLY A 937 -36.52 -16.17 -22.97
N SER A 938 -36.70 -16.97 -21.91
CA SER A 938 -37.52 -16.63 -20.75
C SER A 938 -37.04 -17.35 -19.48
N ALA A 939 -35.71 -17.53 -19.36
CA ALA A 939 -35.04 -18.33 -18.34
C ALA A 939 -35.63 -19.75 -18.13
N SER A 940 -36.14 -20.36 -19.21
CA SER A 940 -36.84 -21.65 -19.19
C SER A 940 -36.05 -22.72 -19.97
N PHE A 941 -35.17 -23.40 -19.24
CA PHE A 941 -34.15 -24.26 -19.81
C PHE A 941 -34.58 -25.72 -20.07
N SER A 942 -34.08 -26.29 -21.15
CA SER A 942 -34.20 -27.71 -21.51
C SER A 942 -32.84 -28.41 -21.44
N THR A 943 -32.71 -29.41 -20.58
CA THR A 943 -31.43 -30.09 -20.30
C THR A 943 -31.16 -31.28 -21.22
N THR A 944 -29.93 -31.39 -21.74
CA THR A 944 -29.40 -32.53 -22.51
C THR A 944 -28.00 -32.91 -22.01
N THR A 945 -27.73 -34.19 -21.74
CA THR A 945 -26.40 -34.63 -21.27
C THR A 945 -25.55 -35.18 -22.41
N LEU A 946 -24.33 -34.65 -22.55
CA LEU A 946 -23.26 -35.15 -23.39
C LEU A 946 -22.38 -36.12 -22.57
N SER A 947 -22.45 -37.42 -22.88
CA SER A 947 -21.78 -38.48 -22.09
C SER A 947 -20.86 -39.40 -22.91
N VAL A 948 -20.49 -39.01 -24.13
CA VAL A 948 -19.76 -39.89 -25.07
C VAL A 948 -18.53 -39.17 -25.61
N GLY A 949 -17.37 -39.49 -25.02
CA GLY A 949 -16.09 -38.95 -25.44
C GLY A 949 -15.68 -37.65 -24.74
N THR A 950 -16.30 -37.36 -23.58
CA THR A 950 -16.09 -36.18 -22.71
C THR A 950 -14.83 -36.24 -21.86
N GLY A 951 -13.99 -37.26 -22.01
CA GLY A 951 -12.86 -37.52 -21.12
C GLY A 951 -13.32 -38.16 -19.81
N ASN A 952 -12.43 -38.20 -18.82
CA ASN A 952 -12.79 -38.50 -17.44
C ASN A 952 -12.48 -37.28 -16.58
N LYS A 953 -13.35 -36.93 -15.65
CA LYS A 953 -13.28 -35.71 -14.83
C LYS A 953 -13.08 -34.42 -15.66
N PRO A 954 -14.13 -33.96 -16.37
CA PRO A 954 -14.10 -32.64 -16.98
C PRO A 954 -14.04 -31.57 -15.87
N ILE A 955 -13.13 -30.61 -16.02
CA ILE A 955 -12.84 -29.56 -15.02
C ILE A 955 -12.89 -28.14 -15.60
N SER A 956 -12.76 -28.00 -16.92
CA SER A 956 -12.79 -26.72 -17.62
C SER A 956 -13.48 -26.84 -18.99
N LEU A 957 -13.98 -25.72 -19.50
CA LEU A 957 -14.88 -25.59 -20.64
C LEU A 957 -14.56 -24.28 -21.38
N ALA A 958 -14.86 -24.24 -22.67
CA ALA A 958 -14.96 -22.98 -23.42
C ALA A 958 -16.01 -23.13 -24.51
N ILE A 959 -16.69 -22.04 -24.85
CA ILE A 959 -17.70 -21.98 -25.91
C ILE A 959 -17.26 -20.96 -26.98
N GLY A 960 -17.39 -21.32 -28.26
CA GLY A 960 -17.03 -20.42 -29.36
C GLY A 960 -17.25 -21.06 -30.73
N ASP A 961 -17.26 -20.28 -31.83
CA ASP A 961 -17.32 -20.84 -33.19
C ASP A 961 -15.92 -21.27 -33.65
N PHE A 962 -15.52 -22.50 -33.28
CA PHE A 962 -14.21 -23.05 -33.62
C PHE A 962 -14.12 -23.59 -35.07
N ASN A 963 -15.22 -23.59 -35.83
CA ASN A 963 -15.31 -24.28 -37.12
C ASN A 963 -15.73 -23.41 -38.31
N ASN A 964 -16.25 -22.20 -38.07
CA ASN A 964 -16.60 -21.20 -39.06
C ASN A 964 -17.53 -21.75 -40.19
N ASP A 965 -18.34 -22.80 -39.93
CA ASP A 965 -18.91 -23.64 -41.00
C ASP A 965 -20.21 -23.13 -41.64
N ASP A 966 -20.98 -22.29 -40.96
CA ASP A 966 -22.29 -21.83 -41.40
C ASP A 966 -22.43 -20.31 -41.59
N GLY A 967 -21.54 -19.52 -40.97
CA GLY A 967 -21.58 -18.06 -40.95
C GLY A 967 -22.71 -17.48 -40.10
N ASN A 968 -23.12 -18.23 -39.06
CA ASN A 968 -24.28 -17.94 -38.21
C ASN A 968 -24.01 -18.23 -36.72
N LEU A 969 -22.74 -18.11 -36.26
CA LEU A 969 -22.32 -18.04 -34.85
C LEU A 969 -22.75 -19.21 -33.94
N LEU A 970 -23.04 -20.38 -34.51
CA LEU A 970 -23.46 -21.55 -33.73
C LEU A 970 -22.26 -22.10 -32.93
N SER A 971 -22.32 -22.01 -31.60
CA SER A 971 -21.12 -22.25 -30.80
C SER A 971 -20.82 -23.74 -30.60
N ASP A 972 -19.54 -24.07 -30.74
CA ASP A 972 -18.87 -25.34 -30.45
C ASP A 972 -18.39 -25.39 -28.97
N LEU A 973 -17.84 -26.52 -28.52
CA LEU A 973 -17.29 -26.68 -27.15
C LEU A 973 -15.83 -27.14 -27.17
N ALA A 974 -15.00 -26.58 -26.28
CA ALA A 974 -13.73 -27.15 -25.84
C ALA A 974 -13.89 -27.67 -24.39
N VAL A 975 -13.41 -28.88 -24.07
CA VAL A 975 -13.58 -29.48 -22.73
C VAL A 975 -12.23 -30.00 -22.20
N GLY A 976 -11.77 -29.39 -21.11
CA GLY A 976 -10.59 -29.76 -20.33
C GLY A 976 -10.86 -30.87 -19.31
N CYS A 977 -9.89 -31.78 -19.10
CA CYS A 977 -10.06 -32.98 -18.27
C CYS A 977 -8.81 -33.35 -17.47
N GLU A 978 -9.01 -33.78 -16.22
CA GLU A 978 -7.93 -34.18 -15.31
C GLU A 978 -7.22 -35.48 -15.74
N SER A 979 -7.97 -36.50 -16.23
CA SER A 979 -7.49 -37.88 -16.10
C SER A 979 -7.68 -38.81 -17.31
N SER A 980 -7.01 -38.54 -18.44
CA SER A 980 -6.69 -39.65 -19.37
C SER A 980 -5.38 -39.50 -20.16
N SER A 981 -4.74 -40.64 -20.47
CA SER A 981 -3.47 -40.67 -21.21
C SER A 981 -3.66 -41.12 -22.67
N PRO A 982 -3.52 -40.23 -23.68
CA PRO A 982 -3.40 -38.77 -23.60
C PRO A 982 -4.68 -38.07 -24.07
N VAL A 983 -5.41 -37.44 -23.16
CA VAL A 983 -6.38 -36.39 -23.45
C VAL A 983 -6.35 -35.38 -22.31
N GLY A 984 -5.97 -34.13 -22.63
CA GLY A 984 -6.15 -32.97 -21.76
C GLY A 984 -7.37 -32.15 -22.22
N VAL A 985 -7.48 -31.84 -23.53
CA VAL A 985 -8.58 -31.05 -24.10
C VAL A 985 -9.27 -31.79 -25.26
N GLN A 986 -10.59 -31.64 -25.37
CA GLN A 986 -11.47 -32.25 -26.37
C GLN A 986 -12.36 -31.21 -27.05
N MET A 987 -12.35 -31.19 -28.39
CA MET A 987 -13.18 -30.27 -29.17
C MET A 987 -14.42 -30.96 -29.72
N TYR A 988 -15.54 -30.27 -29.67
CA TYR A 988 -16.83 -30.71 -30.19
C TYR A 988 -17.38 -29.70 -31.18
N THR A 989 -17.59 -30.14 -32.42
CA THR A 989 -18.37 -29.34 -33.37
C THR A 989 -19.87 -29.54 -33.13
N ASN A 990 -20.61 -28.44 -33.05
CA ASN A 990 -22.05 -28.41 -32.91
C ASN A 990 -22.72 -28.57 -34.29
N SER A 991 -24.01 -28.88 -34.27
CA SER A 991 -24.85 -29.05 -35.45
C SER A 991 -26.31 -29.15 -35.02
N LEU A 992 -27.21 -28.43 -35.68
CA LEU A 992 -28.62 -28.46 -35.29
C LEU A 992 -29.34 -29.71 -35.81
N VAL A 993 -30.03 -30.41 -34.90
CA VAL A 993 -30.94 -31.51 -35.24
C VAL A 993 -32.38 -31.08 -35.03
N VAL A 994 -33.17 -31.03 -36.12
CA VAL A 994 -34.60 -30.73 -36.01
C VAL A 994 -35.37 -31.94 -35.50
N THR A 995 -35.94 -31.80 -34.31
CA THR A 995 -36.77 -32.79 -33.60
C THR A 995 -38.11 -33.05 -34.31
N ALA A 996 -38.83 -34.11 -33.90
CA ALA A 996 -40.09 -34.51 -34.52
C ALA A 996 -41.26 -33.52 -34.27
N ASP A 997 -41.14 -32.68 -33.24
CA ASP A 997 -42.01 -31.55 -32.91
C ASP A 997 -41.56 -30.21 -33.53
N GLY A 998 -40.39 -30.19 -34.19
CA GLY A 998 -39.94 -29.07 -35.02
C GLY A 998 -39.04 -28.05 -34.34
N ARG A 999 -38.51 -28.36 -33.15
CA ARG A 999 -37.47 -27.59 -32.46
C ARG A 999 -36.09 -27.93 -33.02
N SER A 1000 -35.23 -26.93 -33.20
CA SER A 1000 -33.78 -27.13 -33.27
C SER A 1000 -33.28 -27.58 -31.90
N VAL A 1001 -32.33 -28.50 -31.85
CA VAL A 1001 -31.55 -28.82 -30.64
C VAL A 1001 -30.08 -29.03 -31.02
N PRO A 1002 -29.13 -28.66 -30.16
CA PRO A 1002 -27.70 -28.94 -30.36
C PRO A 1002 -27.41 -30.44 -30.52
N SER A 1003 -26.33 -30.74 -31.24
CA SER A 1003 -25.87 -32.12 -31.45
C SER A 1003 -24.35 -32.18 -31.66
N PHE A 1004 -23.63 -32.01 -30.56
CA PHE A 1004 -22.17 -32.07 -30.50
C PHE A 1004 -21.58 -33.38 -31.04
N THR A 1005 -20.51 -33.24 -31.83
CA THR A 1005 -19.70 -34.33 -32.38
C THR A 1005 -18.23 -34.08 -32.06
N LEU A 1006 -17.59 -35.02 -31.35
CA LEU A 1006 -16.16 -34.93 -31.05
C LEU A 1006 -15.34 -34.82 -32.37
N ALA A 1007 -14.67 -33.69 -32.55
CA ALA A 1007 -13.93 -33.34 -33.75
C ALA A 1007 -12.43 -33.64 -33.60
N SER A 1008 -11.83 -33.21 -32.49
CA SER A 1008 -10.39 -33.33 -32.23
C SER A 1008 -10.09 -33.53 -30.74
N THR A 1009 -8.86 -33.97 -30.43
CA THR A 1009 -8.45 -34.38 -29.08
C THR A 1009 -6.93 -34.37 -28.98
N TRP A 1010 -6.37 -33.74 -27.95
CA TRP A 1010 -4.92 -33.71 -27.70
C TRP A 1010 -4.58 -33.79 -26.21
N GLY A 1011 -3.31 -34.07 -25.92
CA GLY A 1011 -2.77 -34.02 -24.56
C GLY A 1011 -2.36 -32.60 -24.18
N SER A 1012 -2.68 -32.22 -22.95
CA SER A 1012 -2.24 -31.01 -22.25
C SER A 1012 -1.81 -31.42 -20.82
N PRO A 1013 -1.07 -30.59 -20.05
CA PRO A 1013 -1.13 -30.63 -18.60
C PRO A 1013 -2.58 -30.44 -18.10
N ILE A 1014 -2.83 -30.60 -16.80
CA ILE A 1014 -4.18 -30.47 -16.22
C ILE A 1014 -4.66 -29.01 -16.42
N PRO A 1015 -5.73 -28.76 -17.19
CA PRO A 1015 -6.15 -27.41 -17.55
C PRO A 1015 -6.97 -26.76 -16.42
N THR A 1016 -6.55 -25.58 -15.96
CA THR A 1016 -7.31 -24.76 -14.99
C THR A 1016 -8.42 -24.00 -15.71
N SER A 1017 -8.06 -23.17 -16.69
CA SER A 1017 -8.98 -22.48 -17.61
C SER A 1017 -8.71 -22.87 -19.08
N ILE A 1018 -9.66 -22.54 -19.96
CA ILE A 1018 -9.50 -22.61 -21.42
C ILE A 1018 -10.15 -21.37 -22.02
N ASP A 1019 -9.36 -20.50 -22.63
CA ASP A 1019 -9.79 -19.15 -22.99
C ASP A 1019 -9.75 -18.98 -24.53
N PRO A 1020 -10.90 -18.77 -25.21
CA PRO A 1020 -10.98 -18.74 -26.67
C PRO A 1020 -10.81 -17.33 -27.26
N THR A 1021 -9.77 -17.10 -28.06
CA THR A 1021 -9.44 -15.78 -28.66
C THR A 1021 -8.66 -15.94 -29.98
N ASP A 1022 -8.71 -14.97 -30.90
CA ASP A 1022 -7.92 -14.94 -32.15
C ASP A 1022 -6.56 -14.24 -31.97
N VAL A 1023 -5.68 -14.82 -31.13
CA VAL A 1023 -4.31 -14.30 -30.87
C VAL A 1023 -3.40 -14.25 -32.11
N SER A 1024 -3.88 -14.65 -33.28
CA SER A 1024 -3.09 -14.64 -34.52
C SER A 1024 -3.72 -13.89 -35.71
N ASP A 1025 -4.69 -13.01 -35.45
CA ASP A 1025 -5.41 -12.14 -36.41
C ASP A 1025 -5.76 -12.87 -37.73
N ASN A 1026 -6.27 -14.10 -37.58
CA ASN A 1026 -6.54 -15.00 -38.70
C ASN A 1026 -8.06 -15.20 -38.93
N LYS A 1027 -8.88 -14.86 -37.93
CA LYS A 1027 -10.36 -14.93 -37.83
C LYS A 1027 -10.93 -16.34 -37.59
N ASP A 1028 -10.08 -17.30 -37.26
CA ASP A 1028 -10.44 -18.57 -36.65
C ASP A 1028 -10.02 -18.50 -35.17
N LEU A 1029 -10.92 -18.85 -34.23
CA LEU A 1029 -10.59 -18.81 -32.80
C LEU A 1029 -9.44 -19.78 -32.46
N ASP A 1030 -8.42 -19.25 -31.80
CA ASP A 1030 -7.36 -19.99 -31.13
C ASP A 1030 -7.81 -20.30 -29.68
N LEU A 1031 -7.05 -21.14 -28.97
CA LEU A 1031 -7.29 -21.47 -27.55
C LEU A 1031 -6.03 -21.19 -26.73
N ILE A 1032 -6.18 -20.45 -25.64
CA ILE A 1032 -5.20 -20.37 -24.56
C ILE A 1032 -5.64 -21.36 -23.47
N ILE A 1033 -4.69 -22.03 -22.82
CA ILE A 1033 -4.96 -23.04 -21.80
C ILE A 1033 -4.04 -22.78 -20.61
N LEU A 1034 -4.58 -22.29 -19.51
CA LEU A 1034 -3.87 -22.23 -18.24
C LEU A 1034 -3.72 -23.63 -17.66
N SER A 1035 -2.60 -23.92 -17.00
CA SER A 1035 -2.38 -25.18 -16.29
C SER A 1035 -1.66 -24.93 -14.97
N GLY A 1036 -2.42 -24.65 -13.92
CA GLY A 1036 -1.93 -24.40 -12.56
C GLY A 1036 -0.97 -25.47 -12.05
N PRO A 1037 -1.40 -26.75 -11.95
CA PRO A 1037 -0.51 -27.86 -11.56
C PRO A 1037 0.64 -28.15 -12.54
N GLY A 1038 0.68 -27.47 -13.69
CA GLY A 1038 1.76 -27.52 -14.66
C GLY A 1038 2.59 -26.24 -14.75
N ASN A 1039 2.30 -25.23 -13.92
CA ASN A 1039 2.85 -23.86 -13.91
C ASN A 1039 3.11 -23.29 -15.31
N SER A 1040 2.12 -23.40 -16.21
CA SER A 1040 2.33 -23.07 -17.62
C SER A 1040 1.07 -22.69 -18.40
N VAL A 1041 1.28 -21.95 -19.48
CA VAL A 1041 0.27 -21.52 -20.45
C VAL A 1041 0.53 -22.21 -21.80
N THR A 1042 -0.50 -22.81 -22.40
CA THR A 1042 -0.42 -23.50 -23.70
C THR A 1042 -1.34 -22.85 -24.73
N VAL A 1043 -0.77 -22.21 -25.76
CA VAL A 1043 -1.53 -21.68 -26.90
C VAL A 1043 -1.71 -22.76 -27.97
N LYS A 1044 -2.94 -22.94 -28.45
CA LYS A 1044 -3.33 -23.86 -29.52
C LYS A 1044 -4.14 -23.12 -30.58
N ARG A 1045 -3.49 -22.85 -31.72
CA ARG A 1045 -4.14 -22.13 -32.81
C ARG A 1045 -5.18 -22.95 -33.56
N GLY A 1046 -6.30 -22.34 -33.90
CA GLY A 1046 -7.38 -22.92 -34.70
C GLY A 1046 -6.97 -23.20 -36.15
N ASP A 1047 -7.74 -24.03 -36.83
CA ASP A 1047 -7.64 -24.28 -38.28
C ASP A 1047 -8.91 -23.89 -39.06
N GLY A 1048 -9.85 -23.21 -38.40
CA GLY A 1048 -11.14 -22.80 -38.98
C GLY A 1048 -11.99 -23.99 -39.41
N SER A 1049 -11.88 -25.13 -38.72
CA SER A 1049 -12.59 -26.37 -39.04
C SER A 1049 -12.86 -27.27 -37.82
N GLY A 1050 -12.90 -26.70 -36.60
CA GLY A 1050 -13.16 -27.42 -35.34
C GLY A 1050 -11.95 -28.20 -34.82
N ASN A 1051 -10.75 -27.76 -35.20
CA ASN A 1051 -9.49 -28.45 -34.95
C ASN A 1051 -8.34 -27.43 -34.88
N THR A 1052 -7.16 -27.87 -34.43
CA THR A 1052 -6.02 -26.98 -34.18
C THR A 1052 -4.85 -27.25 -35.12
N ILE A 1053 -4.14 -26.19 -35.55
CA ILE A 1053 -2.83 -26.32 -36.19
C ILE A 1053 -1.74 -26.49 -35.12
N ASP A 1054 -0.99 -27.60 -35.16
CA ASP A 1054 0.15 -27.84 -34.26
C ASP A 1054 1.28 -26.84 -34.54
N PHE A 1055 1.23 -25.70 -33.86
CA PHE A 1055 2.32 -24.76 -33.71
C PHE A 1055 2.74 -24.72 -32.24
N MET A 1056 4.04 -24.90 -32.01
CA MET A 1056 4.70 -25.10 -30.70
C MET A 1056 4.36 -26.42 -29.98
N ALA A 1057 5.42 -27.01 -29.41
CA ALA A 1057 5.40 -28.34 -28.78
C ALA A 1057 5.84 -28.30 -27.31
N MET A 1058 5.93 -27.08 -26.75
CA MET A 1058 6.31 -26.79 -25.37
C MET A 1058 5.43 -25.63 -24.91
N PRO A 1059 4.77 -25.72 -23.74
CA PRO A 1059 4.08 -24.60 -23.11
C PRO A 1059 5.05 -23.45 -22.77
N PHE A 1060 4.50 -22.25 -22.57
CA PHE A 1060 5.21 -21.18 -21.86
C PHE A 1060 5.22 -21.53 -20.38
N GLY A 1061 6.40 -21.60 -19.75
CA GLY A 1061 6.50 -21.71 -18.30
C GLY A 1061 6.33 -20.35 -17.65
N LEU A 1062 5.53 -20.27 -16.60
CA LEU A 1062 5.42 -19.09 -15.73
C LEU A 1062 6.62 -19.05 -14.74
N PRO A 1063 6.84 -17.92 -14.04
CA PRO A 1063 7.86 -17.82 -12.99
C PRO A 1063 7.75 -18.94 -11.94
N GLY A 1064 8.89 -19.32 -11.34
CA GLY A 1064 8.94 -20.39 -10.35
C GLY A 1064 8.06 -20.08 -9.13
N GLY A 1065 7.19 -21.01 -8.73
CA GLY A 1065 6.31 -20.84 -7.57
C GLY A 1065 4.98 -20.14 -7.84
N SER A 1066 4.76 -19.56 -9.04
CA SER A 1066 3.56 -18.77 -9.36
C SER A 1066 2.22 -19.42 -8.96
N ASN A 1067 2.04 -20.72 -9.22
CA ASN A 1067 0.82 -21.47 -8.92
C ASN A 1067 -0.46 -20.72 -9.37
N PRO A 1068 -0.68 -20.56 -10.70
CA PRO A 1068 -1.73 -19.71 -11.21
C PRO A 1068 -3.11 -20.35 -11.05
N VAL A 1069 -4.08 -19.54 -10.63
CA VAL A 1069 -5.42 -20.01 -10.24
C VAL A 1069 -6.53 -19.53 -11.17
N ALA A 1070 -6.40 -18.35 -11.78
CA ALA A 1070 -7.30 -17.81 -12.79
C ALA A 1070 -6.53 -16.96 -13.81
N ALA A 1071 -7.20 -16.60 -14.90
CA ALA A 1071 -6.65 -15.77 -15.96
C ALA A 1071 -7.73 -14.96 -16.68
N SER A 1072 -7.32 -13.91 -17.40
CA SER A 1072 -8.19 -13.15 -18.30
C SER A 1072 -7.47 -12.80 -19.62
N VAL A 1073 -8.26 -12.52 -20.65
CA VAL A 1073 -7.82 -12.09 -21.98
C VAL A 1073 -8.29 -10.65 -22.19
N ALA A 1074 -7.38 -9.71 -22.41
CA ALA A 1074 -7.71 -8.29 -22.47
C ALA A 1074 -6.78 -7.53 -23.42
N LEU A 1075 -7.24 -6.39 -23.95
CA LEU A 1075 -6.39 -5.48 -24.72
C LEU A 1075 -5.76 -4.47 -23.76
N LEU A 1076 -4.53 -4.73 -23.31
CA LEU A 1076 -3.91 -3.87 -22.29
C LEU A 1076 -3.16 -2.69 -22.86
N ASN A 1077 -2.99 -2.65 -24.18
CA ASN A 1077 -2.14 -1.66 -24.82
C ASN A 1077 -2.60 -1.34 -26.25
N THR A 1078 -2.12 -0.21 -26.76
CA THR A 1078 -2.56 0.36 -28.05
C THR A 1078 -2.16 -0.43 -29.32
N ASP A 1079 -1.57 -1.63 -29.24
CA ASP A 1079 -1.08 -2.38 -30.39
C ASP A 1079 -2.15 -3.19 -31.17
N SER A 1080 -3.36 -3.30 -30.61
CA SER A 1080 -4.53 -4.01 -31.14
C SER A 1080 -4.47 -5.55 -31.09
N TYR A 1081 -3.62 -6.15 -30.25
CA TYR A 1081 -3.63 -7.59 -29.98
C TYR A 1081 -3.97 -7.87 -28.52
N GLU A 1082 -4.83 -8.86 -28.29
CA GLU A 1082 -5.17 -9.26 -26.92
C GLU A 1082 -3.98 -9.93 -26.22
N ASP A 1083 -3.73 -9.49 -25.00
CA ASP A 1083 -2.74 -9.99 -24.06
C ASP A 1083 -3.39 -11.03 -23.12
N TYR A 1084 -2.58 -11.84 -22.44
CA TYR A 1084 -3.07 -12.84 -21.49
C TYR A 1084 -2.48 -12.62 -20.10
N ILE A 1085 -3.35 -12.55 -19.08
CA ILE A 1085 -3.01 -12.18 -17.71
C ILE A 1085 -3.34 -13.35 -16.79
N THR A 1086 -2.42 -13.76 -15.93
CA THR A 1086 -2.67 -14.81 -14.92
C THR A 1086 -2.51 -14.26 -13.51
N VAL A 1087 -3.43 -14.59 -12.60
CA VAL A 1087 -3.25 -14.37 -11.14
C VAL A 1087 -2.50 -15.55 -10.53
N ASN A 1088 -1.42 -15.24 -9.82
CA ASN A 1088 -0.46 -16.19 -9.30
C ASN A 1088 -0.54 -16.23 -7.77
N ASN A 1089 -1.20 -17.26 -7.23
CA ASN A 1089 -1.43 -17.39 -5.79
C ASN A 1089 -0.11 -17.55 -5.01
N GLY A 1090 0.71 -18.52 -5.43
CA GLY A 1090 1.93 -18.90 -4.70
C GLY A 1090 2.98 -17.80 -4.64
N GLY A 1091 3.02 -16.95 -5.67
CA GLY A 1091 3.91 -15.80 -5.79
C GLY A 1091 3.24 -14.43 -5.60
N SER A 1092 1.97 -14.37 -5.15
CA SER A 1092 1.22 -13.13 -4.83
C SER A 1092 1.35 -12.01 -5.88
N SER A 1093 1.21 -12.37 -7.17
CA SER A 1093 1.60 -11.52 -8.31
C SER A 1093 0.72 -11.74 -9.55
N LEU A 1094 0.89 -10.89 -10.55
CA LEU A 1094 0.41 -11.13 -11.91
C LEU A 1094 1.53 -11.64 -12.84
N SER A 1095 1.14 -12.35 -13.91
CA SER A 1095 2.01 -12.54 -15.07
C SER A 1095 1.28 -12.17 -16.35
N ILE A 1096 1.93 -11.35 -17.17
CA ILE A 1096 1.39 -10.85 -18.45
C ILE A 1096 2.16 -11.50 -19.60
N LEU A 1097 1.44 -12.12 -20.52
CA LEU A 1097 1.98 -12.68 -21.76
C LEU A 1097 1.45 -11.83 -22.92
N ALA A 1098 2.21 -10.81 -23.32
CA ALA A 1098 1.77 -9.86 -24.34
C ALA A 1098 1.54 -10.50 -25.72
N GLY A 1099 0.50 -10.06 -26.44
CA GLY A 1099 0.19 -10.47 -27.81
C GLY A 1099 1.19 -9.93 -28.85
N ASP A 1100 1.35 -10.62 -29.99
CA ASP A 1100 2.16 -10.12 -31.12
C ASP A 1100 1.47 -10.20 -32.50
N GLY A 1101 0.17 -10.53 -32.51
CA GLY A 1101 -0.59 -10.81 -33.73
C GLY A 1101 -0.22 -12.13 -34.41
N SER A 1102 0.54 -13.00 -33.74
CA SER A 1102 0.87 -14.34 -34.23
C SER A 1102 0.85 -15.43 -33.13
N THR A 1103 1.09 -15.04 -31.88
CA THR A 1103 1.02 -15.82 -30.63
C THR A 1103 1.16 -14.85 -29.44
N LEU A 1104 1.22 -15.39 -28.22
CA LEU A 1104 1.67 -14.69 -27.02
C LEU A 1104 3.21 -14.69 -26.89
N SER A 1105 3.74 -13.74 -26.12
CA SER A 1105 5.14 -13.62 -25.75
C SER A 1105 5.52 -14.51 -24.54
N SER A 1106 6.77 -14.47 -24.10
CA SER A 1106 7.17 -15.07 -22.82
C SER A 1106 6.66 -14.20 -21.67
N PRO A 1107 6.15 -14.78 -20.57
CA PRO A 1107 5.59 -14.01 -19.46
C PRO A 1107 6.60 -13.01 -18.89
N SER A 1108 6.11 -11.81 -18.59
CA SER A 1108 6.73 -10.86 -17.67
C SER A 1108 5.96 -10.87 -16.34
N SER A 1109 6.68 -10.96 -15.22
CA SER A 1109 6.19 -10.58 -13.90
C SER A 1109 5.87 -9.09 -13.89
N VAL A 1110 4.74 -8.71 -13.28
CA VAL A 1110 4.38 -7.31 -13.02
C VAL A 1110 3.67 -7.26 -11.66
N THR A 1111 4.27 -6.53 -10.71
CA THR A 1111 3.72 -6.11 -9.39
C THR A 1111 3.20 -7.20 -8.44
N SER A 1112 3.37 -6.92 -7.13
CA SER A 1112 2.62 -7.56 -6.06
C SER A 1112 1.16 -7.05 -6.07
N ILE A 1113 0.18 -7.95 -6.02
CA ILE A 1113 -1.25 -7.62 -6.13
C ILE A 1113 -2.02 -8.05 -4.87
N GLY A 1114 -1.45 -7.75 -3.71
CA GLY A 1114 -1.86 -8.36 -2.44
C GLY A 1114 -1.50 -9.85 -2.36
N ASP A 1115 -1.70 -10.41 -1.17
CA ASP A 1115 -1.39 -11.82 -0.87
C ASP A 1115 -2.51 -12.76 -1.37
N ASP A 1116 -2.19 -14.02 -1.72
CA ASP A 1116 -3.19 -15.07 -2.02
C ASP A 1116 -4.30 -14.64 -3.03
N PRO A 1117 -3.96 -14.12 -4.23
CA PRO A 1117 -4.96 -13.76 -5.23
C PRO A 1117 -5.68 -14.99 -5.78
N LEU A 1118 -7.00 -14.92 -5.95
CA LEU A 1118 -7.88 -16.07 -6.28
C LEU A 1118 -8.60 -15.97 -7.63
N SER A 1119 -9.02 -14.78 -8.04
CA SER A 1119 -9.90 -14.58 -9.20
C SER A 1119 -9.64 -13.20 -9.81
N ILE A 1120 -9.82 -13.09 -11.14
CA ILE A 1120 -9.59 -11.88 -11.93
C ILE A 1120 -10.68 -11.75 -13.00
N ASP A 1121 -11.11 -10.52 -13.27
CA ASP A 1121 -11.88 -10.16 -14.46
C ASP A 1121 -11.35 -8.81 -15.01
N ALA A 1122 -11.64 -8.48 -16.27
CA ALA A 1122 -11.02 -7.35 -16.97
C ALA A 1122 -12.01 -6.53 -17.81
N THR A 1123 -11.98 -5.21 -17.66
CA THR A 1123 -12.84 -4.28 -18.41
C THR A 1123 -12.28 -2.85 -18.35
N ASP A 1124 -12.71 -1.99 -19.24
CA ASP A 1124 -12.43 -0.56 -19.21
C ASP A 1124 -13.35 0.08 -18.13
N PHE A 1125 -12.85 0.24 -16.89
CA PHE A 1125 -13.68 0.67 -15.75
C PHE A 1125 -13.84 2.20 -15.73
N ASP A 1126 -12.90 2.97 -16.25
CA ASP A 1126 -12.93 4.44 -16.28
C ASP A 1126 -13.36 5.06 -17.64
N ASN A 1127 -13.53 4.22 -18.66
CA ASN A 1127 -13.92 4.53 -20.03
C ASN A 1127 -12.87 5.35 -20.82
N ASP A 1128 -11.58 5.19 -20.55
CA ASP A 1128 -10.50 5.81 -21.33
C ASP A 1128 -10.13 5.07 -22.64
N GLY A 1129 -10.44 3.78 -22.72
CA GLY A 1129 -10.25 2.92 -23.88
C GLY A 1129 -9.11 1.89 -23.78
N ASP A 1130 -8.33 1.87 -22.70
CA ASP A 1130 -7.47 0.76 -22.31
C ASP A 1130 -8.22 -0.15 -21.30
N THR A 1131 -7.77 -1.40 -21.08
CA THR A 1131 -8.52 -2.36 -20.22
C THR A 1131 -7.91 -2.44 -18.82
N ASP A 1132 -8.70 -2.16 -17.78
CA ASP A 1132 -8.38 -2.35 -16.36
C ASP A 1132 -8.70 -3.77 -15.85
N PHE A 1133 -8.43 -4.03 -14.57
CA PHE A 1133 -8.70 -5.30 -13.91
C PHE A 1133 -9.40 -5.14 -12.56
N VAL A 1134 -10.17 -6.16 -12.18
CA VAL A 1134 -10.57 -6.42 -10.80
C VAL A 1134 -10.00 -7.76 -10.34
N VAL A 1135 -9.37 -7.80 -9.16
CA VAL A 1135 -8.76 -9.01 -8.58
C VAL A 1135 -9.25 -9.24 -7.15
N SER A 1136 -9.50 -10.50 -6.77
CA SER A 1136 -9.75 -10.91 -5.37
C SER A 1136 -8.43 -11.32 -4.70
N GLU A 1137 -8.05 -10.61 -3.64
CA GLU A 1137 -6.73 -10.70 -2.97
C GLU A 1137 -6.83 -10.45 -1.44
N LEU A 1138 -5.74 -10.67 -0.70
CA LEU A 1138 -5.59 -10.33 0.73
C LEU A 1138 -4.70 -9.09 0.91
N ASP A 1139 -5.21 -8.07 1.61
CA ASP A 1139 -4.48 -6.83 1.87
C ASP A 1139 -3.22 -7.03 2.75
N GLU A 1140 -2.44 -5.97 2.97
CA GLU A 1140 -1.25 -6.00 3.85
C GLU A 1140 -1.54 -6.41 5.32
N PHE A 1141 -2.83 -6.42 5.71
CA PHE A 1141 -3.35 -6.86 7.00
C PHE A 1141 -3.99 -8.26 6.96
N ASP A 1142 -3.81 -9.00 5.86
CA ASP A 1142 -4.35 -10.32 5.58
C ASP A 1142 -5.90 -10.37 5.50
N VAL A 1143 -6.56 -9.27 5.11
CA VAL A 1143 -8.03 -9.19 4.94
C VAL A 1143 -8.39 -9.33 3.47
N ARG A 1144 -9.27 -10.29 3.14
CA ARG A 1144 -9.71 -10.51 1.76
C ARG A 1144 -10.61 -9.39 1.25
N GLN A 1145 -10.24 -8.81 0.11
CA GLN A 1145 -10.89 -7.69 -0.56
C GLN A 1145 -10.88 -7.89 -2.09
N LEU A 1146 -11.53 -6.97 -2.80
CA LEU A 1146 -11.35 -6.77 -4.24
C LEU A 1146 -10.36 -5.61 -4.43
N ALA A 1147 -9.52 -5.65 -5.45
CA ALA A 1147 -8.67 -4.52 -5.85
C ALA A 1147 -8.83 -4.23 -7.34
N ILE A 1148 -8.96 -2.95 -7.69
CA ILE A 1148 -8.92 -2.48 -9.08
C ILE A 1148 -7.50 -2.13 -9.45
N VAL A 1149 -6.96 -2.79 -10.46
CA VAL A 1149 -5.68 -2.40 -11.05
C VAL A 1149 -5.97 -1.60 -12.31
N ARG A 1150 -5.65 -0.31 -12.27
CA ARG A 1150 -5.81 0.59 -13.41
C ARG A 1150 -4.70 0.39 -14.43
N ASN A 1151 -5.00 0.67 -15.69
CA ASN A 1151 -4.09 0.45 -16.81
C ASN A 1151 -3.90 1.71 -17.68
N ASP A 1152 -3.11 2.68 -17.19
CA ASP A 1152 -2.80 3.96 -17.86
C ASP A 1152 -1.84 3.82 -19.09
N SER A 1153 -2.07 2.83 -19.96
CA SER A 1153 -1.12 2.35 -20.97
C SER A 1153 -1.04 3.18 -22.25
N ALA A 1154 -0.56 4.42 -22.11
CA ALA A 1154 -0.38 5.40 -23.20
C ALA A 1154 0.60 5.01 -24.35
N SER A 1155 1.10 3.76 -24.42
CA SER A 1155 1.96 3.25 -25.51
C SER A 1155 1.88 1.73 -25.67
N SER A 1156 2.80 1.10 -26.43
CA SER A 1156 2.89 -0.37 -26.55
C SER A 1156 3.69 -1.00 -25.40
N VAL A 1157 3.53 -0.48 -24.19
CA VAL A 1157 4.18 -0.93 -22.96
C VAL A 1157 3.13 -0.85 -21.87
N VAL A 1158 2.75 -2.00 -21.33
CA VAL A 1158 1.76 -2.07 -20.25
C VAL A 1158 2.32 -1.37 -19.02
N THR A 1159 1.55 -0.44 -18.47
CA THR A 1159 1.87 0.32 -17.25
C THR A 1159 0.66 0.19 -16.31
N LEU A 1160 0.84 -0.49 -15.19
CA LEU A 1160 -0.23 -0.75 -14.23
C LEU A 1160 -0.08 0.16 -13.01
N GLY A 1161 -1.20 0.67 -12.52
CA GLY A 1161 -1.29 1.37 -11.24
C GLY A 1161 -1.20 0.41 -10.05
N ILE A 1162 -1.14 0.99 -8.85
CA ILE A 1162 -1.39 0.23 -7.61
C ILE A 1162 -2.86 -0.21 -7.54
N GLY A 1163 -3.14 -1.29 -6.80
CA GLY A 1163 -4.50 -1.78 -6.62
C GLY A 1163 -5.34 -0.85 -5.73
N ASP A 1164 -6.38 -0.24 -6.27
CA ASP A 1164 -7.38 0.53 -5.52
C ASP A 1164 -8.34 -0.44 -4.79
N PRO A 1165 -8.38 -0.47 -3.44
CA PRO A 1165 -9.16 -1.45 -2.69
C PRO A 1165 -10.67 -1.17 -2.71
N ILE A 1166 -11.44 -2.24 -2.85
CA ILE A 1166 -12.90 -2.30 -2.82
C ILE A 1166 -13.34 -3.43 -1.88
N ALA A 1167 -14.37 -3.19 -1.07
CA ALA A 1167 -15.08 -4.22 -0.30
C ALA A 1167 -14.29 -4.99 0.78
N ASN A 1168 -13.44 -4.30 1.55
CA ASN A 1168 -12.68 -4.87 2.66
C ASN A 1168 -13.57 -5.64 3.65
N GLY A 1169 -13.21 -6.91 3.92
CA GLY A 1169 -13.76 -7.69 5.03
C GLY A 1169 -15.04 -8.48 4.74
N SER A 1170 -15.27 -8.87 3.48
CA SER A 1170 -16.40 -9.72 3.06
C SER A 1170 -16.02 -11.06 2.41
N GLU A 1171 -14.72 -11.38 2.35
CA GLU A 1171 -14.18 -12.57 1.66
C GLU A 1171 -14.72 -12.81 0.23
N PRO A 1172 -14.53 -11.85 -0.69
CA PRO A 1172 -14.77 -12.08 -2.12
C PRO A 1172 -13.91 -13.25 -2.65
N SER A 1173 -14.52 -14.28 -3.23
CA SER A 1173 -13.79 -15.51 -3.67
C SER A 1173 -13.82 -15.78 -5.18
N LEU A 1174 -14.84 -15.31 -5.88
CA LEU A 1174 -15.00 -15.35 -7.34
C LEU A 1174 -15.39 -13.95 -7.80
N VAL A 1175 -14.95 -13.53 -8.97
CA VAL A 1175 -15.26 -12.22 -9.55
C VAL A 1175 -15.82 -12.41 -10.95
N ALA A 1176 -16.87 -11.64 -11.28
CA ALA A 1176 -17.35 -11.46 -12.64
C ALA A 1176 -17.92 -10.03 -12.79
N ILE A 1177 -18.11 -9.56 -14.02
CA ILE A 1177 -18.57 -8.19 -14.32
C ILE A 1177 -19.88 -8.13 -15.13
N GLY A 1178 -20.55 -6.98 -15.08
CA GLY A 1178 -21.66 -6.64 -15.98
C GLY A 1178 -22.47 -5.43 -15.51
N ASP A 1179 -23.11 -4.71 -16.43
CA ASP A 1179 -23.98 -3.54 -16.17
C ASP A 1179 -25.35 -4.01 -15.60
N PHE A 1180 -25.46 -4.20 -14.28
CA PHE A 1180 -26.66 -4.78 -13.63
C PHE A 1180 -27.80 -3.78 -13.45
N ASP A 1181 -27.55 -2.47 -13.51
CA ASP A 1181 -28.57 -1.45 -13.27
C ASP A 1181 -29.02 -0.67 -14.55
N GLU A 1182 -28.39 -0.96 -15.68
CA GLU A 1182 -28.57 -0.37 -17.02
C GLU A 1182 -28.18 1.13 -17.11
N ASP A 1183 -27.22 1.61 -16.29
CA ASP A 1183 -26.69 2.98 -16.41
C ASP A 1183 -25.62 3.14 -17.52
N GLY A 1184 -24.98 2.04 -17.94
CA GLY A 1184 -23.98 1.98 -18.99
C GLY A 1184 -22.53 1.94 -18.51
N LEU A 1185 -22.28 1.88 -17.20
CA LEU A 1185 -21.02 1.49 -16.59
C LEU A 1185 -20.97 -0.02 -16.33
N THR A 1186 -19.77 -0.56 -16.14
CA THR A 1186 -19.61 -1.98 -15.78
C THR A 1186 -19.54 -2.13 -14.26
N ASP A 1187 -20.50 -2.87 -13.68
CA ASP A 1187 -20.49 -3.24 -12.26
C ASP A 1187 -19.68 -4.51 -12.01
N ILE A 1188 -19.42 -4.80 -10.73
CA ILE A 1188 -18.74 -6.01 -10.27
C ILE A 1188 -19.70 -6.87 -9.45
N ILE A 1189 -19.67 -8.19 -9.68
CA ILE A 1189 -20.27 -9.17 -8.77
C ILE A 1189 -19.20 -10.10 -8.19
N SER A 1190 -19.32 -10.39 -6.90
CA SER A 1190 -18.46 -11.35 -6.23
C SER A 1190 -19.23 -12.25 -5.25
N ILE A 1191 -18.71 -13.46 -5.01
CA ILE A 1191 -19.20 -14.34 -3.96
C ILE A 1191 -18.49 -13.99 -2.65
N ILE A 1192 -19.28 -13.61 -1.63
CA ILE A 1192 -18.83 -13.09 -0.33
C ILE A 1192 -19.47 -13.89 0.84
N ASP A 1193 -18.92 -13.83 2.06
CA ASP A 1193 -19.59 -14.29 3.30
C ASP A 1193 -20.20 -13.11 4.09
N LEU A 1194 -21.40 -13.30 4.63
CA LEU A 1194 -22.19 -12.27 5.32
C LEU A 1194 -22.03 -12.27 6.85
N GLY A 1195 -21.19 -13.13 7.41
CA GLY A 1195 -20.79 -13.06 8.82
C GLY A 1195 -21.87 -13.46 9.86
N PRO A 1196 -21.56 -13.30 11.16
CA PRO A 1196 -21.90 -14.34 12.15
C PRO A 1196 -23.30 -14.25 12.82
N ILE A 1197 -24.28 -13.52 12.27
CA ILE A 1197 -25.64 -13.48 12.86
C ILE A 1197 -26.36 -14.85 12.71
N VAL A 1198 -25.94 -15.69 11.75
CA VAL A 1198 -26.59 -16.99 11.47
C VAL A 1198 -25.65 -18.16 11.15
N GLY A 1199 -24.35 -17.93 11.01
CA GLY A 1199 -23.34 -18.90 10.52
C GLY A 1199 -22.85 -18.52 9.11
N PRO A 1200 -21.83 -19.22 8.56
CA PRO A 1200 -21.32 -18.92 7.22
C PRO A 1200 -22.47 -19.07 6.21
N LEU A 1201 -22.75 -17.99 5.50
CA LEU A 1201 -23.85 -17.86 4.55
C LEU A 1201 -23.29 -17.13 3.33
N PRO A 1202 -22.73 -17.86 2.35
CA PRO A 1202 -22.23 -17.25 1.14
C PRO A 1202 -23.37 -16.49 0.43
N ALA A 1203 -23.03 -15.38 -0.19
CA ALA A 1203 -23.95 -14.51 -0.91
C ALA A 1203 -23.29 -14.02 -2.19
N ALA A 1204 -24.11 -13.77 -3.20
CA ALA A 1204 -23.69 -12.96 -4.34
C ALA A 1204 -23.82 -11.48 -3.94
N GLY A 1205 -22.71 -10.76 -3.87
CA GLY A 1205 -22.63 -9.32 -3.60
C GLY A 1205 -22.33 -8.55 -4.87
N VAL A 1206 -23.22 -7.63 -5.25
CA VAL A 1206 -23.06 -6.73 -6.41
C VAL A 1206 -22.61 -5.36 -5.94
N TYR A 1207 -21.54 -4.84 -6.53
CA TYR A 1207 -20.98 -3.51 -6.33
C TYR A 1207 -21.27 -2.72 -7.60
N LEU A 1208 -22.21 -1.78 -7.50
CA LEU A 1208 -22.56 -0.92 -8.63
C LEU A 1208 -21.45 0.11 -8.85
N ASN A 1209 -21.08 0.34 -10.10
CA ASN A 1209 -20.15 1.40 -10.50
C ASN A 1209 -20.96 2.70 -10.59
N GLU A 1210 -20.51 3.77 -9.95
CA GLU A 1210 -21.32 4.96 -9.74
C GLU A 1210 -20.63 6.22 -10.27
N THR A 1211 -21.24 6.90 -11.26
CA THR A 1211 -20.81 8.24 -11.70
C THR A 1211 -21.13 9.32 -10.66
N ALA A 1212 -20.33 9.36 -9.59
CA ALA A 1212 -20.37 10.35 -8.51
C ALA A 1212 -21.78 10.55 -7.90
N LEU A 1213 -22.26 9.51 -7.22
CA LEU A 1213 -23.37 9.47 -6.25
C LEU A 1213 -24.30 10.70 -6.24
N ALA A 1214 -25.16 10.78 -7.25
CA ALA A 1214 -26.26 11.75 -7.32
C ALA A 1214 -27.33 11.40 -6.28
N CYS A 1215 -27.02 11.68 -5.02
CA CYS A 1215 -27.79 11.39 -3.84
C CYS A 1215 -29.16 12.09 -3.90
N ALA A 1216 -30.17 11.46 -4.52
CA ALA A 1216 -31.46 12.11 -4.83
C ALA A 1216 -32.26 12.60 -3.61
N SER A 1217 -31.84 12.24 -2.40
CA SER A 1217 -32.38 12.75 -1.13
C SER A 1217 -31.64 13.98 -0.58
N ASP A 1218 -30.40 14.23 -1.01
CA ASP A 1218 -29.70 15.51 -0.87
C ASP A 1218 -30.20 16.44 -1.99
N VAL A 1219 -31.38 17.00 -1.74
CA VAL A 1219 -32.07 17.89 -2.67
C VAL A 1219 -31.43 19.29 -2.73
N ASN A 1220 -30.34 19.50 -1.98
CA ASN A 1220 -29.63 20.77 -1.89
C ASN A 1220 -28.19 20.74 -2.46
N GLY A 1221 -27.62 19.55 -2.67
CA GLY A 1221 -26.32 19.32 -3.32
C GLY A 1221 -25.12 19.57 -2.42
N THR A 1222 -25.17 19.13 -1.16
CA THR A 1222 -24.07 19.27 -0.18
C THR A 1222 -23.32 17.96 0.13
N GLY A 1223 -23.74 16.83 -0.42
CA GLY A 1223 -23.18 15.50 -0.14
C GLY A 1223 -23.66 14.89 1.19
N VAL A 1224 -24.73 15.41 1.79
CA VAL A 1224 -25.29 14.90 3.06
C VAL A 1224 -26.80 15.09 3.06
N VAL A 1225 -27.56 14.04 3.36
CA VAL A 1225 -29.02 14.11 3.57
C VAL A 1225 -29.31 14.49 5.02
N ASP A 1226 -29.76 15.73 5.26
CA ASP A 1226 -29.96 16.23 6.62
C ASP A 1226 -31.26 17.02 6.88
N VAL A 1227 -31.25 17.87 7.91
CA VAL A 1227 -32.39 18.71 8.29
C VAL A 1227 -32.74 19.75 7.23
N ASP A 1228 -31.78 20.25 6.46
CA ASP A 1228 -32.02 21.28 5.46
C ASP A 1228 -32.67 20.70 4.19
N ASP A 1229 -32.35 19.45 3.81
CA ASP A 1229 -33.12 18.69 2.80
C ASP A 1229 -34.55 18.44 3.23
N LEU A 1230 -34.73 17.98 4.47
CA LEU A 1230 -36.04 17.79 5.07
C LEU A 1230 -36.85 19.10 5.07
N LEU A 1231 -36.20 20.24 5.31
CA LEU A 1231 -36.83 21.55 5.27
C LEU A 1231 -37.13 22.01 3.84
N ALA A 1232 -36.28 21.70 2.86
CA ALA A 1232 -36.52 21.95 1.44
C ALA A 1232 -37.72 21.14 0.92
N LEU A 1233 -37.78 19.84 1.21
CA LEU A 1233 -38.90 18.96 0.86
C LEU A 1233 -40.21 19.41 1.53
N ILE A 1234 -40.17 19.77 2.82
CA ILE A 1234 -41.34 20.34 3.52
C ILE A 1234 -41.77 21.69 2.93
N ALA A 1235 -40.84 22.49 2.38
CA ALA A 1235 -41.18 23.73 1.69
C ALA A 1235 -41.84 23.48 0.31
N GLY A 1236 -41.48 22.39 -0.36
CA GLY A 1236 -42.08 21.93 -1.62
C GLY A 1236 -43.45 21.25 -1.49
N TRP A 1237 -43.88 20.89 -0.28
CA TRP A 1237 -45.01 19.97 -0.03
C TRP A 1237 -46.31 20.26 -0.81
N GLY A 1238 -46.76 19.29 -1.60
CA GLY A 1238 -47.91 19.36 -2.49
C GLY A 1238 -47.67 20.18 -3.77
N GLY A 1239 -46.40 20.51 -4.05
CA GLY A 1239 -45.91 21.06 -5.30
C GLY A 1239 -45.72 20.00 -6.37
N ALA A 1240 -45.06 20.37 -7.45
CA ALA A 1240 -44.63 19.50 -8.54
C ALA A 1240 -43.25 19.99 -9.00
N ASP A 1241 -42.36 20.14 -8.02
CA ASP A 1241 -40.99 20.64 -8.20
C ASP A 1241 -40.09 19.42 -8.39
N PRO A 1242 -39.51 19.18 -9.58
CA PRO A 1242 -38.87 17.92 -9.90
C PRO A 1242 -37.59 17.64 -9.10
N THR A 1243 -37.05 18.62 -8.36
CA THR A 1243 -35.91 18.42 -7.45
C THR A 1243 -36.33 18.04 -6.03
N LEU A 1244 -37.63 18.02 -5.73
CA LEU A 1244 -38.18 17.66 -4.41
C LEU A 1244 -39.17 16.48 -4.50
N ASP A 1245 -39.43 16.02 -5.71
CA ASP A 1245 -40.29 14.90 -6.13
C ASP A 1245 -39.39 13.66 -6.28
N ILE A 1246 -38.77 13.24 -5.16
CA ILE A 1246 -37.74 12.21 -5.09
C ILE A 1246 -38.25 10.86 -5.65
N ASP A 1247 -39.54 10.56 -5.47
CA ASP A 1247 -40.15 9.33 -6.01
C ASP A 1247 -40.60 9.44 -7.49
N GLY A 1248 -40.47 10.63 -8.09
CA GLY A 1248 -40.85 10.91 -9.47
C GLY A 1248 -42.36 10.83 -9.77
N SER A 1249 -43.22 10.81 -8.75
CA SER A 1249 -44.68 10.68 -8.93
C SER A 1249 -45.36 11.94 -9.49
N GLY A 1250 -44.65 13.07 -9.52
CA GLY A 1250 -45.11 14.37 -9.99
C GLY A 1250 -45.76 15.23 -8.90
N ILE A 1251 -45.71 14.81 -7.63
CA ILE A 1251 -46.21 15.52 -6.44
C ILE A 1251 -45.34 15.21 -5.22
N VAL A 1252 -44.68 16.24 -4.68
CA VAL A 1252 -43.99 16.18 -3.38
C VAL A 1252 -44.99 15.85 -2.26
N ASP A 1253 -44.97 14.66 -1.67
CA ASP A 1253 -45.76 14.31 -0.50
C ASP A 1253 -45.05 13.45 0.57
N VAL A 1254 -45.76 12.49 1.16
CA VAL A 1254 -45.29 11.68 2.29
C VAL A 1254 -44.39 10.55 1.86
N ASP A 1255 -44.49 10.11 0.61
CA ASP A 1255 -43.67 9.01 0.11
C ASP A 1255 -42.23 9.53 -0.17
N ASP A 1256 -42.04 10.73 -0.74
CA ASP A 1256 -40.72 11.41 -0.82
C ASP A 1256 -40.08 11.65 0.55
N LEU A 1257 -40.89 12.10 1.53
CA LEU A 1257 -40.44 12.32 2.91
C LEU A 1257 -39.91 11.03 3.55
N LEU A 1258 -40.47 9.88 3.20
CA LEU A 1258 -40.05 8.58 3.73
C LEU A 1258 -38.76 8.09 3.06
N ILE A 1259 -38.52 8.46 1.79
CA ILE A 1259 -37.25 8.21 1.10
C ILE A 1259 -36.15 9.06 1.74
N LEU A 1260 -36.36 10.38 1.87
CA LEU A 1260 -35.40 11.31 2.48
C LEU A 1260 -35.02 10.91 3.91
N ILE A 1261 -36.00 10.56 4.76
CA ILE A 1261 -35.72 10.09 6.12
C ILE A 1261 -35.04 8.69 6.13
N GLY A 1262 -35.22 7.90 5.07
CA GLY A 1262 -34.55 6.61 4.89
C GLY A 1262 -33.06 6.75 4.56
N ALA A 1263 -32.68 7.79 3.81
CA ALA A 1263 -31.32 8.08 3.36
C ALA A 1263 -30.51 8.98 4.32
N TRP A 1264 -30.97 9.17 5.57
CA TRP A 1264 -30.41 10.17 6.49
C TRP A 1264 -28.95 9.90 6.91
N GLY A 1265 -28.01 10.70 6.42
CA GLY A 1265 -26.57 10.51 6.63
C GLY A 1265 -25.74 11.19 5.53
N PRO A 1266 -24.41 11.01 5.53
CA PRO A 1266 -23.59 11.35 4.37
C PRO A 1266 -24.06 10.56 3.15
N CYS A 1267 -23.95 11.21 2.00
CA CYS A 1267 -23.85 10.59 0.70
C CYS A 1267 -22.36 10.22 0.46
#